data_AF-A0A2D8M453-F1
#
_entry.id   AF-A0A2D8M453-F1
#
_cell.length_a   1.000
_cell.length_b   1.000
_cell.length_c   1.000
_cell.angle_alpha   90.00
_cell.angle_beta   90.00
_cell.angle_gamma   90.00
#
_symmetry.space_group_name_H-M   'P 1'
#
loop_
_entity.id
_entity.type
_entity.pdbx_description
1 polymer ?
#
loop_
_entity_poly.entity_id
_entity_poly.type
_entity_poly.pdbx_seq_one_letter_code
_entity_poly.pdbx_strand_id
1 'polypeptide(L)'
;EDDAFPYDATQYEDDDGDGYGDNSTGNDADAFPTDSSEWADTDGDGYGDNSQDYCPYVSGNISSGLYTGCPDADGDSYADLEDAFDNDATQWSDSDGDGYGDNSTGTNPDYCPMDSGTSTTAVFYNSTSLTLENITAYGCVDSDGDGFEDYSDSCPFTYGNSWADSTACPDADLDGISDAYDPYPNNATNNVQDWDNDTYLDHAPDPINNTDAFPNDNSQWNDTDMDGFGDNPNGSSADAFPLDWSQWSDADGDGYGDNEFGNESDGCIYSFGNSTIDRRGCADSDGDGYSNPDGDWSVNEGADAFTTEPSQWSDYDGDGYGDNSTGVNPDSCQGQAGSSTLTVFYNNTNGQLSNVTYYGCPDEDNDGYEDSADPCPYTYGNSWVDMMACPDADQDGISDTNDPLPQTPTNSSIDWDGDGVTDHAFNQLLNIDHFPTDPTQWVDTDGDGYGDNSTGNNPDAFPNEPSQWEDSDGDGYGDNTGGYDGDQCIYTSGNSTMPYFGCLDSDGDGWANEYDDFDDDDSQWHDMDGDGYGDEMTGTNPDQCPNQPGTSTKRVGPNGENETSYGCEDRDNDGYEDQSDPCPNQYGTSWIDQMGCVDDDGDGISNINDPEPYIATTNVEDWDGDGYLDHAADVSLNNDHFPLESTQWMDSDGDGFGDNPNGLNYDAFPNESSQWLDSDDDGYGDNTEIWAFQPDACAYQNGNSTADRYGCIDSDGDGYSDASSNWLAFPYGAADSLPYDASQHEDLDGDGCGDNYQFSIDNSTGLRTESGDAFPNDSEQCSDLDGDGYGEEDDAFPENELEWEDSDRDEIGDNSDDFPFDRTQWKDTDGDGYGDNEDGRDADDFPSDPSEHLDSDGDGFGDNSDMFPNDPTETVDSDSDGYGDNKDSFPNDPSQWKDSDYDGYGDEYYFTVAADGSHENQAGDQFPRDPTQWRDTDLDQHGDNTWGNNPDAFIFDNQEWKDDDGDGLGDNEADKCYDVDSGELRMCTLDADNDGFNDDVDQFPNEKTQWDDGDLDGKGDNCRFIEIREGVYGTNIDGVQIEYLNINSTTAFNGDCSLNDRDNDGRKDPANPEYTDANRVQIKKESLACERFGSIEVCEDAFPDDPNEWADNDEDGIGDNADQDDDNDGVSDKVEEDAGTDSFSSADKPFAGVTLPVLDVKLQEWDLITIGIGGPSALYLAFTFLSRNRRTEEFEQLIHEAQTELELRVISDKYERAMQMRLIGTHQGLRLERIRSKRENILEYEMVEQHNSEVENQPKQVVPLSNEEE
;
A
#
# COMPACT_ATOMS: atom_id res chain seq x y z
N GLU A 1 10.50 26.41 54.87
CA GLU A 1 9.52 25.96 55.89
C GLU A 1 8.38 26.97 56.12
N ASP A 2 7.88 27.56 55.04
CA ASP A 2 6.44 27.67 54.85
C ASP A 2 5.96 26.26 54.43
N ASP A 3 4.70 25.93 54.72
CA ASP A 3 4.06 24.62 54.53
C ASP A 3 3.45 24.59 53.12
N ALA A 4 3.85 23.63 52.28
CA ALA A 4 3.43 23.55 50.88
C ALA A 4 1.95 23.18 50.73
N PHE A 5 1.46 22.30 51.63
CA PHE A 5 0.11 21.77 51.63
C PHE A 5 -0.71 22.24 52.85
N PRO A 6 -0.90 23.56 53.07
CA PRO A 6 -1.49 24.11 54.30
C PRO A 6 -2.99 23.80 54.49
N TYR A 7 -3.57 22.98 53.61
CA TYR A 7 -4.94 22.49 53.64
C TYR A 7 -5.06 20.97 53.78
N ASP A 8 -4.06 20.18 53.40
CA ASP A 8 -3.99 18.75 53.74
C ASP A 8 -3.09 18.54 54.96
N ALA A 9 -3.65 18.00 56.04
CA ALA A 9 -2.92 17.81 57.29
C ALA A 9 -2.07 16.52 57.35
N THR A 10 -1.85 15.89 56.21
CA THR A 10 -1.05 14.67 56.03
C THR A 10 0.17 14.90 55.12
N GLN A 11 0.14 15.88 54.23
CA GLN A 11 1.31 16.40 53.49
C GLN A 11 1.94 17.61 54.21
N TYR A 12 3.15 18.03 53.81
CA TYR A 12 3.87 19.19 54.43
C TYR A 12 5.14 19.66 53.70
N GLU A 13 5.81 18.81 52.93
CA GLU A 13 6.96 19.10 52.07
C GLU A 13 6.58 18.74 50.61
N ASP A 14 7.33 19.30 49.65
CA ASP A 14 7.07 19.48 48.21
C ASP A 14 8.43 19.89 47.62
N ASP A 15 9.30 18.90 47.36
CA ASP A 15 10.76 19.15 47.19
C ASP A 15 11.18 19.49 45.74
N ASP A 16 10.32 19.25 44.72
CA ASP A 16 10.53 19.65 43.31
C ASP A 16 9.52 20.68 42.75
N GLY A 17 8.26 20.69 43.18
CA GLY A 17 7.31 21.78 42.95
C GLY A 17 6.12 21.51 42.01
N ASP A 18 5.75 20.24 41.77
CA ASP A 18 4.66 19.86 40.86
C ASP A 18 3.24 20.13 41.40
N GLY A 19 3.03 19.93 42.72
CA GLY A 19 1.73 20.02 43.39
C GLY A 19 1.28 18.75 44.15
N TYR A 20 2.08 17.70 44.20
CA TYR A 20 1.90 16.49 45.01
C TYR A 20 2.90 16.47 46.19
N GLY A 21 2.76 15.53 47.14
CA GLY A 21 3.45 15.65 48.44
C GLY A 21 4.31 14.46 48.86
N ASP A 22 5.59 14.72 49.18
CA ASP A 22 6.65 13.74 49.45
C ASP A 22 6.34 12.73 50.57
N ASN A 23 5.37 13.01 51.44
CA ASN A 23 5.03 12.09 52.52
C ASN A 23 4.14 10.96 51.97
N SER A 24 4.80 9.90 51.50
CA SER A 24 4.36 8.51 51.24
C SER A 24 3.44 7.82 52.28
N THR A 25 2.90 8.55 53.26
CA THR A 25 1.83 8.12 54.17
C THR A 25 0.66 9.10 54.29
N GLY A 26 0.60 10.11 53.41
CA GLY A 26 -0.49 11.05 53.26
C GLY A 26 -1.62 10.57 52.34
N ASN A 27 -2.54 11.47 52.01
CA ASN A 27 -3.39 11.35 50.83
C ASN A 27 -2.60 11.88 49.62
N ASP A 28 -2.92 11.37 48.43
CA ASP A 28 -2.43 11.89 47.14
C ASP A 28 -0.91 12.14 47.21
N ALA A 29 -0.22 11.07 47.64
CA ALA A 29 1.17 11.09 48.05
C ALA A 29 2.06 10.70 46.90
N ASP A 30 3.05 11.55 46.66
CA ASP A 30 3.97 11.48 45.56
C ASP A 30 4.88 10.25 45.65
N ALA A 31 5.02 9.55 44.52
CA ALA A 31 5.89 8.40 44.33
C ALA A 31 7.34 8.79 43.99
N PHE A 32 7.57 9.96 43.38
CA PHE A 32 8.85 10.42 42.83
C PHE A 32 9.29 11.83 43.32
N PRO A 33 9.52 12.06 44.64
CA PRO A 33 9.67 13.42 45.23
C PRO A 33 11.03 14.12 44.98
N THR A 34 11.48 14.06 43.73
CA THR A 34 12.62 14.77 43.15
C THR A 34 12.47 15.02 41.64
N ASP A 35 11.38 14.58 41.01
CA ASP A 35 11.13 14.73 39.57
C ASP A 35 9.71 15.29 39.31
N SER A 36 9.63 16.60 39.10
CA SER A 36 8.38 17.34 38.90
C SER A 36 7.60 17.00 37.62
N SER A 37 7.96 15.90 36.96
CA SER A 37 7.34 15.33 35.77
C SER A 37 6.45 14.12 36.09
N GLU A 38 6.68 13.47 37.25
CA GLU A 38 6.11 12.18 37.67
C GLU A 38 5.62 12.25 39.11
N TRP A 39 4.43 11.72 39.41
CA TRP A 39 3.89 11.74 40.79
C TRP A 39 3.11 10.50 41.18
N ALA A 40 2.69 9.68 40.21
CA ALA A 40 1.94 8.45 40.44
C ALA A 40 2.72 7.22 39.95
N ASP A 41 2.57 6.14 40.71
CA ASP A 41 3.12 4.79 40.51
C ASP A 41 1.98 3.87 40.96
N THR A 42 1.07 3.53 40.03
CA THR A 42 -0.24 2.96 40.37
C THR A 42 -0.16 1.47 40.76
N ASP A 43 0.86 0.73 40.33
CA ASP A 43 1.04 -0.68 40.67
C ASP A 43 2.26 -1.00 41.55
N GLY A 44 3.28 -0.13 41.61
CA GLY A 44 4.37 -0.16 42.57
C GLY A 44 5.73 -0.64 42.04
N ASP A 45 6.04 -0.45 40.75
CA ASP A 45 7.25 -0.96 40.10
C ASP A 45 8.45 0.01 40.15
N GLY A 46 8.19 1.32 40.01
CA GLY A 46 9.19 2.39 40.03
C GLY A 46 9.32 3.22 38.73
N TYR A 47 8.45 3.05 37.74
CA TYR A 47 8.20 4.02 36.66
C TYR A 47 6.95 4.86 36.95
N GLY A 48 6.78 5.97 36.22
CA GLY A 48 5.76 6.98 36.51
C GLY A 48 4.60 6.95 35.53
N ASP A 49 3.37 6.86 36.06
CA ASP A 49 2.10 6.80 35.30
C ASP A 49 1.93 7.93 34.26
N ASN A 50 2.73 9.01 34.34
CA ASN A 50 2.44 10.27 33.67
C ASN A 50 3.53 10.85 32.75
N SER A 51 4.69 10.21 32.61
CA SER A 51 5.57 10.41 31.43
C SER A 51 6.50 9.23 31.03
N GLN A 52 6.69 8.19 31.83
CA GLN A 52 7.65 7.10 31.54
C GLN A 52 7.13 5.66 31.72
N ASP A 53 5.86 5.46 32.10
CA ASP A 53 5.22 4.14 32.13
C ASP A 53 4.14 4.02 31.04
N TYR A 54 4.32 3.06 30.11
CA TYR A 54 3.34 2.70 29.09
C TYR A 54 2.28 1.69 29.61
N CYS A 55 2.59 0.98 30.71
CA CYS A 55 1.78 -0.07 31.33
C CYS A 55 1.30 0.25 32.77
N PRO A 56 0.74 1.45 33.08
CA PRO A 56 0.51 1.98 34.45
C PRO A 56 -0.57 1.29 35.31
N TYR A 57 -0.83 0.02 35.06
CA TYR A 57 -1.66 -0.87 35.87
C TYR A 57 -1.07 -2.31 35.99
N VAL A 58 0.12 -2.57 35.40
CA VAL A 58 0.73 -3.90 35.25
C VAL A 58 2.26 -3.85 35.40
N SER A 59 2.73 -3.58 36.63
CA SER A 59 4.11 -3.64 37.14
C SER A 59 5.10 -4.46 36.30
N GLY A 60 6.06 -3.77 35.70
CA GLY A 60 7.01 -4.32 34.76
C GLY A 60 8.48 -4.17 35.14
N ASN A 61 9.33 -4.13 34.11
CA ASN A 61 10.79 -4.08 34.27
C ASN A 61 11.58 -3.40 33.15
N ILE A 62 10.98 -3.12 31.99
CA ILE A 62 11.67 -2.50 30.85
C ILE A 62 12.13 -1.08 31.20
N SER A 63 13.41 -0.82 30.99
CA SER A 63 14.08 0.44 31.36
C SER A 63 14.49 1.34 30.20
N SER A 64 14.12 0.97 28.97
CA SER A 64 14.54 1.66 27.75
C SER A 64 13.73 1.17 26.55
N GLY A 65 13.01 2.06 25.88
CA GLY A 65 12.18 1.77 24.72
C GLY A 65 10.87 2.55 24.77
N LEU A 66 10.00 2.36 23.78
CA LEU A 66 8.65 2.94 23.78
C LEU A 66 7.81 2.39 24.96
N TYR A 67 8.03 1.14 25.31
CA TYR A 67 7.32 0.38 26.35
C TYR A 67 8.08 0.35 27.69
N THR A 68 8.69 1.46 28.06
CA THR A 68 9.26 1.63 29.41
C THR A 68 8.14 1.48 30.45
N GLY A 69 8.42 0.79 31.56
CA GLY A 69 7.42 0.40 32.57
C GLY A 69 6.65 -0.89 32.28
N CYS A 70 6.69 -1.42 31.06
CA CYS A 70 5.99 -2.66 30.75
C CYS A 70 6.71 -3.93 31.26
N PRO A 71 5.97 -5.02 31.49
CA PRO A 71 6.52 -6.34 31.77
C PRO A 71 7.38 -6.87 30.63
N ASP A 72 8.43 -7.58 31.03
CA ASP A 72 9.34 -8.38 30.19
C ASP A 72 9.53 -9.69 30.98
N ALA A 73 8.84 -10.74 30.56
CA ALA A 73 8.64 -11.96 31.35
C ALA A 73 9.84 -12.93 31.36
N ASP A 74 10.72 -12.88 30.35
CA ASP A 74 11.86 -13.79 30.21
C ASP A 74 13.24 -13.12 30.22
N GLY A 75 13.34 -11.83 29.90
CA GLY A 75 14.51 -10.97 30.11
C GLY A 75 15.26 -10.53 28.86
N ASP A 76 14.62 -10.45 27.68
CA ASP A 76 15.27 -10.13 26.41
C ASP A 76 15.32 -8.62 26.05
N SER A 77 14.37 -7.83 26.60
CA SER A 77 14.12 -6.37 26.48
C SER A 77 12.94 -5.93 25.58
N TYR A 78 12.22 -6.84 24.93
CA TYR A 78 10.87 -6.58 24.38
C TYR A 78 9.80 -6.73 25.47
N ALA A 79 8.55 -6.34 25.19
CA ALA A 79 7.47 -6.30 26.18
C ALA A 79 6.41 -7.36 25.91
N ASP A 80 5.85 -8.00 26.96
CA ASP A 80 4.79 -9.06 26.94
C ASP A 80 3.52 -8.76 26.08
N LEU A 81 3.45 -7.58 25.45
CA LEU A 81 2.33 -7.03 24.65
C LEU A 81 2.68 -6.69 23.19
N GLU A 82 3.97 -6.63 22.83
CA GLU A 82 4.48 -6.62 21.45
C GLU A 82 5.28 -7.89 21.13
N ASP A 83 5.87 -8.51 22.15
CA ASP A 83 6.56 -9.79 22.07
C ASP A 83 5.56 -10.93 21.79
N ALA A 84 5.67 -11.53 20.62
CA ALA A 84 4.88 -12.70 20.22
C ALA A 84 5.23 -13.97 21.03
N PHE A 85 6.39 -14.00 21.69
CA PHE A 85 7.00 -15.16 22.34
C PHE A 85 7.41 -14.89 23.80
N ASP A 86 6.48 -14.33 24.59
CA ASP A 86 6.52 -13.93 26.03
C ASP A 86 7.13 -14.91 27.08
N ASN A 87 7.77 -16.00 26.64
CA ASN A 87 8.41 -17.03 27.45
C ASN A 87 9.71 -17.62 26.83
N ASP A 88 10.20 -17.17 25.66
CA ASP A 88 11.48 -17.59 25.05
C ASP A 88 12.33 -16.41 24.52
N ALA A 89 13.17 -15.87 25.43
CA ALA A 89 14.14 -14.76 25.34
C ALA A 89 15.21 -14.81 24.21
N THR A 90 14.81 -15.32 23.05
CA THR A 90 15.58 -15.47 21.82
C THR A 90 14.72 -15.21 20.58
N GLN A 91 13.39 -15.09 20.75
CA GLN A 91 12.38 -14.73 19.76
C GLN A 91 11.51 -13.61 20.35
N TRP A 92 11.03 -12.70 19.51
CA TRP A 92 10.17 -11.59 19.94
C TRP A 92 9.23 -11.07 18.84
N SER A 93 9.21 -11.73 17.67
CA SER A 93 8.52 -11.30 16.46
C SER A 93 8.02 -12.53 15.70
N ASP A 94 6.80 -12.44 15.22
CA ASP A 94 6.01 -13.46 14.50
C ASP A 94 5.25 -12.66 13.42
N SER A 95 5.85 -12.51 12.24
CA SER A 95 5.41 -11.52 11.26
C SER A 95 4.14 -11.90 10.49
N ASP A 96 3.82 -13.20 10.41
CA ASP A 96 2.62 -13.73 9.72
C ASP A 96 1.61 -14.42 10.67
N GLY A 97 2.02 -14.79 11.89
CA GLY A 97 1.15 -15.25 12.97
C GLY A 97 1.03 -16.77 13.14
N ASP A 98 1.96 -17.57 12.61
CA ASP A 98 1.91 -19.04 12.63
C ASP A 98 2.38 -19.66 13.98
N GLY A 99 3.24 -18.97 14.73
CA GLY A 99 3.82 -19.42 15.99
C GLY A 99 5.27 -19.95 15.94
N TYR A 100 6.01 -19.71 14.87
CA TYR A 100 7.48 -19.69 14.80
C TYR A 100 7.99 -18.24 14.71
N GLY A 101 9.31 -18.02 14.92
CA GLY A 101 9.82 -16.68 15.22
C GLY A 101 10.91 -16.16 14.28
N ASP A 102 10.70 -14.94 13.78
CA ASP A 102 11.48 -14.29 12.71
C ASP A 102 13.00 -14.19 12.97
N ASN A 103 13.44 -14.22 14.24
CA ASN A 103 14.87 -14.11 14.55
C ASN A 103 15.59 -15.41 14.21
N SER A 104 16.20 -15.43 13.02
CA SER A 104 17.10 -16.47 12.47
C SER A 104 18.15 -17.09 13.42
N THR A 105 18.43 -16.49 14.59
CA THR A 105 19.35 -17.02 15.60
C THR A 105 18.68 -17.57 16.88
N GLY A 106 17.35 -17.51 16.95
CA GLY A 106 16.54 -17.88 18.11
C GLY A 106 16.22 -19.37 18.26
N THR A 107 15.32 -19.68 19.20
CA THR A 107 14.71 -21.01 19.33
C THR A 107 13.66 -21.19 18.24
N ASN A 108 13.75 -22.28 17.46
CA ASN A 108 12.88 -22.57 16.31
C ASN A 108 12.70 -21.33 15.40
N PRO A 109 13.80 -20.85 14.77
CA PRO A 109 13.72 -19.69 13.89
C PRO A 109 12.87 -20.00 12.67
N ASP A 110 12.09 -19.01 12.28
CA ASP A 110 11.37 -19.02 11.02
C ASP A 110 12.32 -18.98 9.82
N TYR A 111 11.89 -19.57 8.72
CA TYR A 111 12.61 -19.66 7.45
C TYR A 111 11.87 -18.96 6.30
N CYS A 112 10.56 -18.72 6.44
CA CYS A 112 9.71 -17.98 5.51
C CYS A 112 8.84 -16.94 6.27
N PRO A 113 9.43 -15.87 6.85
CA PRO A 113 8.78 -15.04 7.89
C PRO A 113 7.70 -14.06 7.37
N MET A 114 6.96 -14.45 6.33
CA MET A 114 5.88 -13.70 5.66
C MET A 114 4.74 -14.65 5.20
N ASP A 115 4.91 -15.97 5.31
CA ASP A 115 4.17 -17.00 4.57
C ASP A 115 3.66 -18.10 5.53
N SER A 116 2.77 -17.72 6.46
CA SER A 116 2.35 -18.50 7.64
C SER A 116 2.11 -19.99 7.38
N GLY A 117 2.85 -20.86 8.07
CA GLY A 117 2.91 -22.28 7.73
C GLY A 117 2.78 -23.23 8.92
N THR A 118 3.34 -24.44 8.76
CA THR A 118 3.55 -25.39 9.86
C THR A 118 4.82 -26.26 9.72
N SER A 119 5.64 -26.05 8.68
CA SER A 119 6.78 -26.90 8.31
C SER A 119 7.81 -27.09 9.45
N THR A 120 8.67 -28.10 9.29
CA THR A 120 9.76 -28.41 10.24
C THR A 120 11.08 -28.82 9.57
N THR A 121 11.08 -28.96 8.24
CA THR A 121 12.18 -29.50 7.42
C THR A 121 12.13 -28.88 6.03
N ALA A 122 13.30 -28.53 5.49
CA ALA A 122 13.48 -28.23 4.06
C ALA A 122 14.56 -29.14 3.48
N VAL A 123 14.64 -29.24 2.15
CA VAL A 123 15.65 -30.07 1.45
C VAL A 123 16.55 -29.18 0.60
N PHE A 124 17.80 -29.00 1.03
CA PHE A 124 18.75 -28.09 0.38
C PHE A 124 19.83 -28.85 -0.39
N TYR A 125 20.19 -28.36 -1.59
CA TYR A 125 21.27 -28.95 -2.38
C TYR A 125 22.65 -28.43 -1.95
N ASN A 126 23.40 -29.25 -1.21
CA ASN A 126 24.76 -28.89 -0.79
C ASN A 126 25.74 -29.03 -1.96
N SER A 127 25.98 -27.91 -2.66
CA SER A 127 26.90 -27.79 -3.81
C SER A 127 28.35 -28.19 -3.52
N THR A 128 28.75 -28.30 -2.24
CA THR A 128 30.10 -28.75 -1.82
C THR A 128 30.23 -30.26 -1.68
N SER A 129 29.14 -30.97 -1.43
CA SER A 129 29.09 -32.44 -1.33
C SER A 129 28.38 -33.10 -2.50
N LEU A 130 27.66 -32.33 -3.33
CA LEU A 130 26.81 -32.77 -4.43
C LEU A 130 25.71 -33.73 -3.95
N THR A 131 25.08 -33.39 -2.83
CA THR A 131 24.00 -34.16 -2.20
C THR A 131 22.93 -33.24 -1.64
N LEU A 132 21.66 -33.66 -1.77
CA LEU A 132 20.55 -33.10 -1.01
C LEU A 132 20.72 -33.43 0.48
N GLU A 133 20.58 -32.43 1.35
CA GLU A 133 20.61 -32.58 2.81
C GLU A 133 19.38 -31.91 3.44
N ASN A 134 18.66 -32.64 4.31
CA ASN A 134 17.55 -32.07 5.08
C ASN A 134 18.09 -31.04 6.10
N ILE A 135 17.59 -29.81 6.02
CA ILE A 135 17.80 -28.75 7.01
C ILE A 135 16.51 -28.53 7.81
N THR A 136 16.61 -27.85 8.95
CA THR A 136 15.40 -27.38 9.67
C THR A 136 14.99 -26.01 9.12
N ALA A 137 13.92 -25.99 8.35
CA ALA A 137 13.08 -24.82 8.14
C ALA A 137 11.86 -24.96 9.05
N TYR A 138 11.47 -23.90 9.75
CA TYR A 138 10.18 -23.82 10.43
C TYR A 138 9.44 -22.62 9.82
N GLY A 139 8.11 -22.54 9.96
CA GLY A 139 7.35 -21.36 9.53
C GLY A 139 6.85 -21.37 8.09
N CYS A 140 7.58 -22.02 7.17
CA CYS A 140 7.13 -22.13 5.79
C CYS A 140 5.84 -22.98 5.65
N VAL A 141 5.03 -22.64 4.64
CA VAL A 141 3.80 -23.37 4.28
C VAL A 141 4.05 -24.87 4.17
N ASP A 142 3.17 -25.65 4.80
CA ASP A 142 3.14 -27.12 4.82
C ASP A 142 1.65 -27.50 4.67
N SER A 143 1.20 -27.63 3.42
CA SER A 143 -0.22 -27.64 3.06
C SER A 143 -0.96 -28.93 3.40
N ASP A 144 -0.25 -30.00 3.78
CA ASP A 144 -0.85 -31.27 4.20
C ASP A 144 -0.49 -31.75 5.63
N GLY A 145 0.56 -31.19 6.24
CA GLY A 145 0.99 -31.44 7.61
C GLY A 145 1.94 -32.62 7.77
N ASP A 146 2.78 -32.87 6.76
CA ASP A 146 3.85 -33.88 6.71
C ASP A 146 5.04 -33.47 7.58
N GLY A 147 5.43 -32.19 7.49
CA GLY A 147 6.57 -31.57 8.15
C GLY A 147 7.64 -31.04 7.20
N PHE A 148 7.47 -31.14 5.88
CA PHE A 148 8.26 -30.44 4.87
C PHE A 148 7.62 -29.10 4.47
N GLU A 149 8.39 -28.19 3.88
CA GLU A 149 7.86 -26.97 3.25
C GLU A 149 7.41 -27.23 1.81
N ASP A 150 6.33 -26.59 1.37
CA ASP A 150 5.67 -26.82 0.07
C ASP A 150 6.61 -26.62 -1.14
N TYR A 151 7.63 -25.77 -1.02
CA TYR A 151 8.64 -25.53 -2.07
C TYR A 151 9.69 -26.67 -2.20
N SER A 152 9.87 -27.48 -1.16
CA SER A 152 10.80 -28.64 -1.16
C SER A 152 10.09 -30.00 -1.14
N ASP A 153 8.80 -30.00 -0.82
CA ASP A 153 7.87 -31.10 -1.05
C ASP A 153 7.48 -31.13 -2.54
N SER A 154 7.54 -32.30 -3.16
CA SER A 154 7.11 -32.49 -4.55
C SER A 154 5.65 -32.95 -4.68
N CYS A 155 4.95 -33.05 -3.54
CA CYS A 155 3.53 -33.36 -3.43
C CYS A 155 2.87 -32.57 -2.27
N PRO A 156 3.00 -31.23 -2.20
CA PRO A 156 2.66 -30.39 -1.02
C PRO A 156 1.24 -30.54 -0.45
N PHE A 157 0.32 -31.09 -1.23
CA PHE A 157 -1.08 -31.34 -0.83
C PHE A 157 -1.38 -32.81 -0.46
N THR A 158 -0.38 -33.71 -0.37
CA THR A 158 -0.58 -35.17 -0.22
C THR A 158 0.51 -35.93 0.60
N TYR A 159 0.41 -35.82 1.93
CA TYR A 159 1.25 -36.43 2.98
C TYR A 159 2.01 -37.70 2.59
N GLY A 160 3.34 -37.70 2.74
CA GLY A 160 4.18 -38.81 2.33
C GLY A 160 5.47 -39.00 3.15
N ASN A 161 6.56 -39.35 2.44
CA ASN A 161 7.90 -39.67 2.99
C ASN A 161 8.97 -40.12 1.93
N SER A 162 8.84 -39.85 0.63
CA SER A 162 9.89 -40.13 -0.38
C SER A 162 11.07 -39.15 -0.30
N TRP A 163 12.18 -39.45 -1.00
CA TRP A 163 13.42 -38.65 -0.90
C TRP A 163 14.42 -38.79 -2.07
N ALA A 164 14.09 -39.47 -3.18
CA ALA A 164 15.06 -39.82 -4.23
C ALA A 164 14.73 -39.30 -5.65
N ASP A 165 13.51 -38.82 -5.88
CA ASP A 165 12.94 -38.41 -7.17
C ASP A 165 12.05 -37.16 -7.02
N SER A 166 11.12 -37.23 -6.09
CA SER A 166 10.11 -36.24 -5.74
C SER A 166 10.02 -36.32 -4.23
N THR A 167 10.57 -35.34 -3.52
CA THR A 167 10.70 -35.36 -2.05
C THR A 167 9.34 -35.29 -1.37
N ALA A 168 9.24 -35.90 -0.19
CA ALA A 168 8.06 -35.88 0.69
C ALA A 168 6.74 -36.46 0.12
N CYS A 169 6.62 -36.71 -1.19
CA CYS A 169 5.56 -37.51 -1.80
C CYS A 169 5.25 -38.87 -1.12
N PRO A 170 4.05 -39.42 -1.31
CA PRO A 170 3.70 -40.74 -0.79
C PRO A 170 4.61 -41.84 -1.36
N ASP A 171 5.36 -42.53 -0.51
CA ASP A 171 6.08 -43.77 -0.84
C ASP A 171 5.49 -44.93 -0.01
N ALA A 172 4.76 -45.82 -0.68
CA ALA A 172 4.09 -46.97 -0.08
C ALA A 172 4.96 -48.24 0.04
N ASP A 173 6.16 -48.27 -0.56
CA ASP A 173 7.09 -49.41 -0.58
C ASP A 173 8.24 -49.25 0.43
N LEU A 174 8.74 -48.02 0.56
CA LEU A 174 9.91 -47.53 1.28
C LEU A 174 11.25 -47.87 0.61
N ASP A 175 11.34 -47.65 -0.70
CA ASP A 175 12.61 -47.67 -1.45
C ASP A 175 13.22 -46.27 -1.72
N GLY A 176 12.40 -45.21 -1.61
CA GLY A 176 12.79 -43.80 -1.70
C GLY A 176 12.20 -43.06 -2.90
N ILE A 177 11.70 -43.78 -3.90
CA ILE A 177 10.98 -43.24 -5.07
C ILE A 177 9.49 -43.07 -4.72
N SER A 178 8.86 -42.01 -5.23
CA SER A 178 7.43 -41.70 -5.05
C SER A 178 6.49 -42.74 -5.67
N ASP A 179 5.27 -42.87 -5.14
CA ASP A 179 4.19 -43.69 -5.71
C ASP A 179 3.76 -43.23 -7.13
N ALA A 180 4.21 -42.06 -7.58
CA ALA A 180 3.96 -41.49 -8.91
C ALA A 180 5.01 -41.95 -9.93
N TYR A 181 6.30 -41.77 -9.62
CA TYR A 181 7.41 -42.06 -10.53
C TYR A 181 8.07 -43.45 -10.34
N ASP A 182 7.70 -44.27 -9.34
CA ASP A 182 7.93 -45.73 -9.40
C ASP A 182 6.85 -46.36 -10.33
N PRO A 183 7.17 -46.85 -11.54
CA PRO A 183 6.21 -47.54 -12.42
C PRO A 183 5.69 -48.88 -11.86
N TYR A 184 6.12 -49.27 -10.67
CA TYR A 184 5.59 -50.39 -9.90
C TYR A 184 5.39 -50.03 -8.42
N PRO A 185 4.67 -48.97 -8.01
CA PRO A 185 4.82 -48.20 -6.75
C PRO A 185 4.63 -49.00 -5.44
N ASN A 186 5.51 -49.99 -5.24
CA ASN A 186 5.33 -51.32 -4.62
C ASN A 186 6.52 -52.30 -5.05
N ASN A 187 7.55 -51.95 -5.89
CA ASN A 187 8.59 -52.85 -6.48
C ASN A 187 9.80 -52.32 -7.36
N ALA A 188 9.71 -51.31 -8.26
CA ALA A 188 10.69 -50.87 -9.34
C ALA A 188 11.20 -51.87 -10.46
N THR A 189 11.65 -51.39 -11.67
CA THR A 189 12.39 -52.18 -12.76
C THR A 189 13.41 -51.40 -13.69
N ASN A 190 13.51 -51.65 -15.04
CA ASN A 190 14.59 -51.16 -15.98
C ASN A 190 14.32 -51.26 -17.55
N ASN A 191 15.32 -50.97 -18.43
CA ASN A 191 15.32 -50.10 -19.67
C ASN A 191 15.46 -50.70 -21.17
N VAL A 192 15.30 -49.83 -22.23
CA VAL A 192 15.83 -49.71 -23.68
C VAL A 192 15.07 -50.21 -25.00
N GLN A 193 14.96 -49.36 -26.10
CA GLN A 193 14.51 -49.65 -27.53
C GLN A 193 15.03 -48.63 -28.66
N ASP A 194 14.76 -48.74 -30.01
CA ASP A 194 15.53 -48.14 -31.20
C ASP A 194 14.79 -47.54 -32.48
N TRP A 195 15.32 -46.47 -33.19
CA TRP A 195 14.72 -45.71 -34.38
C TRP A 195 15.50 -45.58 -35.78
N ASP A 196 15.57 -44.41 -36.53
CA ASP A 196 15.63 -44.36 -38.06
C ASP A 196 16.60 -43.45 -38.98
N ASN A 197 16.44 -42.12 -39.31
CA ASN A 197 16.84 -41.58 -40.68
C ASN A 197 17.62 -40.24 -41.12
N ASP A 198 17.34 -38.93 -40.80
CA ASP A 198 17.80 -37.75 -41.64
C ASP A 198 19.31 -37.48 -41.74
N THR A 199 20.04 -37.55 -40.63
CA THR A 199 21.26 -38.35 -40.37
C THR A 199 21.86 -38.07 -38.98
N TYR A 200 21.12 -37.39 -38.10
CA TYR A 200 21.42 -37.25 -36.68
C TYR A 200 20.55 -38.24 -35.85
N LEU A 201 20.44 -38.07 -34.53
CA LEU A 201 20.22 -39.16 -33.56
C LEU A 201 19.45 -38.68 -32.28
N ASP A 202 19.17 -39.60 -31.32
CA ASP A 202 18.05 -39.54 -30.35
C ASP A 202 18.32 -39.22 -28.83
N HIS A 203 18.76 -40.17 -27.98
CA HIS A 203 18.50 -40.19 -26.51
C HIS A 203 19.74 -40.37 -25.52
N ALA A 204 19.59 -40.59 -24.16
CA ALA A 204 20.21 -41.62 -23.23
C ALA A 204 20.46 -41.41 -21.65
N PRO A 205 21.67 -41.51 -20.96
CA PRO A 205 21.93 -41.24 -19.50
C PRO A 205 22.88 -40.12 -18.87
N ASP A 206 23.83 -39.39 -19.50
CA ASP A 206 24.49 -38.15 -18.93
C ASP A 206 24.28 -36.84 -19.77
N PRO A 207 23.63 -35.77 -19.23
CA PRO A 207 23.12 -34.50 -19.84
C PRO A 207 23.52 -33.86 -21.19
N ILE A 208 24.59 -34.25 -21.89
CA ILE A 208 25.44 -33.27 -22.62
C ILE A 208 25.41 -33.34 -24.17
N ASN A 209 24.63 -34.23 -24.80
CA ASN A 209 24.98 -34.74 -26.14
C ASN A 209 23.93 -34.62 -27.29
N ASN A 210 22.81 -33.90 -27.14
CA ASN A 210 21.83 -33.76 -28.23
C ASN A 210 22.44 -33.11 -29.50
N THR A 211 21.99 -33.48 -30.71
CA THR A 211 22.64 -33.07 -31.97
C THR A 211 21.72 -32.79 -33.18
N ASP A 212 20.39 -32.85 -33.12
CA ASP A 212 19.53 -32.24 -34.16
C ASP A 212 18.27 -31.62 -33.55
N ALA A 213 17.95 -30.42 -34.02
CA ALA A 213 16.78 -29.66 -33.61
C ALA A 213 15.66 -29.68 -34.66
N PHE A 214 15.90 -30.22 -35.87
CA PHE A 214 14.88 -30.41 -36.90
C PHE A 214 14.68 -31.86 -37.36
N PRO A 215 14.50 -32.85 -36.45
CA PRO A 215 14.35 -34.27 -36.78
C PRO A 215 13.10 -34.65 -37.61
N ASN A 216 12.40 -33.67 -38.22
CA ASN A 216 11.29 -33.86 -39.14
C ASN A 216 11.34 -33.02 -40.45
N ASP A 217 12.04 -31.88 -40.55
CA ASP A 217 12.22 -31.15 -41.83
C ASP A 217 13.67 -31.18 -42.35
N ASN A 218 13.94 -32.17 -43.20
CA ASN A 218 15.07 -32.32 -44.14
C ASN A 218 15.52 -31.09 -44.99
N SER A 219 14.92 -29.91 -44.85
CA SER A 219 15.37 -28.64 -45.42
C SER A 219 16.05 -27.71 -44.41
N GLN A 220 15.83 -27.97 -43.12
CA GLN A 220 16.59 -27.54 -41.94
C GLN A 220 17.38 -28.75 -41.38
N TRP A 221 18.20 -28.54 -40.34
CA TRP A 221 19.06 -29.54 -39.65
C TRP A 221 19.91 -28.92 -38.51
N ASN A 222 19.80 -27.61 -38.29
CA ASN A 222 20.54 -26.87 -37.28
C ASN A 222 19.61 -25.74 -36.85
N ASP A 223 19.44 -25.65 -35.54
CA ASP A 223 18.86 -24.53 -34.83
C ASP A 223 20.02 -24.02 -33.95
N THR A 224 20.35 -22.73 -34.04
CA THR A 224 21.55 -22.21 -33.34
C THR A 224 21.20 -21.70 -31.94
N ASP A 225 19.92 -21.49 -31.69
CA ASP A 225 19.37 -20.74 -30.56
C ASP A 225 18.09 -21.40 -29.99
N MET A 226 17.43 -22.28 -30.76
CA MET A 226 16.37 -23.24 -30.37
C MET A 226 14.93 -22.71 -30.50
N ASP A 227 14.64 -21.93 -31.56
CA ASP A 227 13.34 -21.29 -31.80
C ASP A 227 12.35 -22.09 -32.69
N GLY A 228 12.80 -23.15 -33.37
CA GLY A 228 11.98 -23.91 -34.32
C GLY A 228 12.01 -23.41 -35.78
N PHE A 229 12.90 -22.49 -36.13
CA PHE A 229 13.07 -21.90 -37.46
C PHE A 229 14.53 -21.95 -37.93
N GLY A 230 14.97 -23.09 -38.47
CA GLY A 230 16.41 -23.32 -38.72
C GLY A 230 17.15 -22.31 -39.63
N ASP A 231 18.45 -22.16 -39.35
CA ASP A 231 19.33 -21.11 -39.86
C ASP A 231 19.70 -21.15 -41.37
N ASN A 232 19.00 -21.96 -42.19
CA ASN A 232 19.19 -22.01 -43.63
C ASN A 232 18.25 -21.03 -44.36
N PRO A 233 18.74 -19.88 -44.90
CA PRO A 233 17.92 -18.85 -45.59
C PRO A 233 17.42 -19.28 -46.99
N ASN A 234 17.21 -20.58 -47.20
CA ASN A 234 16.67 -21.22 -48.39
C ASN A 234 15.79 -22.46 -48.06
N GLY A 235 15.49 -22.72 -46.77
CA GLY A 235 14.64 -23.82 -46.28
C GLY A 235 13.13 -23.56 -46.40
N SER A 236 12.33 -24.41 -45.75
CA SER A 236 11.03 -24.03 -45.16
C SER A 236 11.28 -23.12 -43.97
N SER A 237 10.34 -22.25 -43.58
CA SER A 237 10.41 -21.45 -42.33
C SER A 237 11.84 -20.93 -42.07
N ALA A 238 12.35 -20.18 -43.04
CA ALA A 238 13.76 -19.86 -43.16
C ALA A 238 14.01 -18.54 -42.45
N ASP A 239 14.63 -18.65 -41.29
CA ASP A 239 14.80 -17.60 -40.30
C ASP A 239 15.61 -16.36 -40.79
N ALA A 240 15.34 -15.24 -40.12
CA ALA A 240 15.92 -13.92 -40.29
C ALA A 240 17.02 -13.57 -39.26
N PHE A 241 16.97 -14.10 -38.02
CA PHE A 241 17.89 -13.83 -36.90
C PHE A 241 18.53 -15.09 -36.27
N PRO A 242 19.37 -15.86 -36.99
CA PRO A 242 19.83 -17.20 -36.55
C PRO A 242 20.96 -17.20 -35.51
N LEU A 243 20.75 -16.45 -34.43
CA LEU A 243 21.46 -16.46 -33.16
C LEU A 243 20.51 -16.08 -31.99
N ASP A 244 19.18 -16.02 -32.21
CA ASP A 244 18.24 -15.36 -31.30
C ASP A 244 16.90 -16.10 -31.17
N TRP A 245 16.78 -16.87 -30.08
CA TRP A 245 15.81 -17.96 -29.87
C TRP A 245 14.32 -17.58 -29.86
N SER A 246 14.00 -16.30 -30.07
CA SER A 246 12.65 -15.75 -29.98
C SER A 246 12.27 -14.92 -31.22
N GLN A 247 13.12 -14.87 -32.26
CA GLN A 247 12.92 -14.04 -33.44
C GLN A 247 13.25 -14.75 -34.77
N TRP A 248 12.20 -15.09 -35.55
CA TRP A 248 12.36 -15.85 -36.80
C TRP A 248 11.94 -15.12 -38.09
N SER A 249 11.32 -13.94 -38.01
CA SER A 249 10.73 -13.28 -39.17
C SER A 249 10.95 -11.76 -39.17
N ASP A 250 11.14 -11.20 -40.37
CA ASP A 250 11.38 -9.78 -40.67
C ASP A 250 10.53 -9.45 -41.92
N ALA A 251 9.29 -9.02 -41.69
CA ALA A 251 8.26 -8.95 -42.73
C ALA A 251 8.44 -7.80 -43.73
N ASP A 252 9.07 -6.69 -43.32
CA ASP A 252 9.29 -5.53 -44.18
C ASP A 252 10.76 -5.19 -44.50
N GLY A 253 11.73 -5.71 -43.74
CA GLY A 253 13.15 -5.73 -44.07
C GLY A 253 14.03 -4.73 -43.32
N ASP A 254 13.68 -4.36 -42.09
CA ASP A 254 14.35 -3.30 -41.31
C ASP A 254 15.44 -3.82 -40.35
N GLY A 255 15.22 -5.00 -39.75
CA GLY A 255 16.16 -5.67 -38.85
C GLY A 255 15.72 -5.78 -37.39
N TYR A 256 14.45 -5.51 -37.08
CA TYR A 256 13.76 -6.01 -35.88
C TYR A 256 12.82 -7.16 -36.24
N GLY A 257 12.43 -7.98 -35.25
CA GLY A 257 11.74 -9.25 -35.50
C GLY A 257 10.23 -9.18 -35.25
N ASP A 258 9.46 -9.80 -36.14
CA ASP A 258 7.98 -9.75 -36.19
C ASP A 258 7.28 -10.35 -34.95
N ASN A 259 8.00 -11.04 -34.06
CA ASN A 259 7.40 -11.75 -32.93
C ASN A 259 7.29 -10.83 -31.71
N GLU A 260 6.08 -10.66 -31.18
CA GLU A 260 5.74 -9.68 -30.16
C GLU A 260 6.48 -9.90 -28.82
N PHE A 261 6.48 -11.13 -28.33
CA PHE A 261 7.25 -11.57 -27.15
C PHE A 261 8.72 -11.88 -27.44
N GLY A 262 9.15 -11.71 -28.69
CA GLY A 262 10.54 -11.87 -29.07
C GLY A 262 11.42 -10.73 -28.53
N ASN A 263 12.68 -11.03 -28.26
CA ASN A 263 13.62 -9.98 -27.89
C ASN A 263 13.85 -9.02 -29.07
N GLU A 264 14.05 -7.74 -28.77
CA GLU A 264 14.10 -6.67 -29.79
C GLU A 264 12.91 -6.70 -30.78
N SER A 265 11.69 -6.99 -30.31
CA SER A 265 10.49 -7.09 -31.14
C SER A 265 10.12 -5.81 -31.90
N ASP A 266 9.69 -6.01 -33.15
CA ASP A 266 9.18 -4.97 -34.03
C ASP A 266 7.74 -4.60 -33.63
N GLY A 267 7.58 -3.51 -32.87
CA GLY A 267 6.28 -2.95 -32.51
C GLY A 267 5.51 -2.33 -33.68
N CYS A 268 5.99 -2.48 -34.92
CA CYS A 268 5.44 -1.90 -36.14
C CYS A 268 5.30 -2.84 -37.35
N ILE A 269 5.80 -4.09 -37.31
CA ILE A 269 5.69 -5.34 -38.16
C ILE A 269 5.53 -5.19 -39.70
N TYR A 270 4.80 -4.19 -40.17
CA TYR A 270 4.45 -3.93 -41.57
C TYR A 270 4.93 -2.54 -42.07
N SER A 271 5.72 -1.79 -41.29
CA SER A 271 5.87 -0.33 -41.42
C SER A 271 7.29 0.29 -41.41
N PHE A 272 8.37 -0.48 -41.54
CA PHE A 272 9.81 -0.11 -41.67
C PHE A 272 10.24 1.14 -40.90
N GLY A 273 11.05 0.95 -39.87
CA GLY A 273 11.48 2.01 -38.97
C GLY A 273 12.97 2.04 -38.68
N ASN A 274 13.26 2.55 -37.48
CA ASN A 274 14.59 2.60 -36.86
C ASN A 274 14.58 3.05 -35.38
N SER A 275 13.44 3.01 -34.67
CA SER A 275 13.43 3.12 -33.21
C SER A 275 14.14 1.92 -32.58
N THR A 276 14.71 2.11 -31.39
CA THR A 276 15.61 1.14 -30.75
C THR A 276 15.48 1.07 -29.22
N ILE A 277 14.53 1.81 -28.61
CA ILE A 277 14.42 1.94 -27.14
C ILE A 277 13.02 1.53 -26.66
N ASP A 278 11.97 2.20 -27.15
CA ASP A 278 10.59 1.76 -27.05
C ASP A 278 10.26 0.75 -28.18
N ARG A 279 8.99 0.65 -28.62
CA ARG A 279 8.53 -0.15 -29.78
C ARG A 279 9.56 -0.12 -30.92
N ARG A 280 10.35 -1.18 -31.06
CA ARG A 280 11.46 -1.22 -32.04
C ARG A 280 10.89 -1.48 -33.43
N GLY A 281 11.66 -1.26 -34.48
CA GLY A 281 11.17 -1.34 -35.86
C GLY A 281 10.12 -0.29 -36.26
N CYS A 282 9.68 0.54 -35.31
CA CYS A 282 8.83 1.68 -35.59
C CYS A 282 9.58 2.88 -36.17
N ALA A 283 8.82 3.72 -36.88
CA ALA A 283 9.36 4.94 -37.44
C ALA A 283 9.83 5.87 -36.32
N ASP A 284 11.13 6.18 -36.32
CA ASP A 284 11.77 7.26 -35.57
C ASP A 284 12.12 8.36 -36.60
N SER A 285 11.76 9.62 -36.28
CA SER A 285 11.80 10.73 -37.23
C SER A 285 13.12 11.52 -37.23
N ASP A 286 13.90 11.44 -36.16
CA ASP A 286 15.06 12.32 -35.93
C ASP A 286 16.33 11.61 -35.43
N GLY A 287 16.21 10.43 -34.85
CA GLY A 287 17.28 9.45 -34.67
C GLY A 287 17.79 9.28 -33.24
N ASP A 288 16.96 9.47 -32.20
CA ASP A 288 17.38 9.21 -30.81
C ASP A 288 17.04 7.81 -30.27
N GLY A 289 16.08 7.13 -30.89
CA GLY A 289 15.69 5.75 -30.58
C GLY A 289 14.25 5.55 -30.10
N TYR A 290 13.45 6.60 -29.90
CA TYR A 290 12.01 6.47 -29.57
C TYR A 290 11.11 6.54 -30.81
N SER A 291 9.93 5.92 -30.75
CA SER A 291 8.99 5.80 -31.89
C SER A 291 8.01 6.97 -31.97
N ASN A 292 7.73 7.46 -33.19
CA ASN A 292 6.73 8.51 -33.38
C ASN A 292 5.34 7.99 -32.96
N PRO A 293 4.52 8.79 -32.23
CA PRO A 293 3.11 8.47 -31.99
C PRO A 293 2.36 8.29 -33.31
N ASP A 294 1.53 7.24 -33.38
CA ASP A 294 0.81 6.84 -34.58
C ASP A 294 -0.73 6.86 -34.39
N GLY A 295 -1.42 5.75 -34.62
CA GLY A 295 -2.86 5.60 -34.36
C GLY A 295 -3.18 4.60 -33.26
N ASP A 296 -2.19 3.81 -32.87
CA ASP A 296 -2.27 2.62 -32.02
C ASP A 296 -1.24 2.69 -30.85
N TRP A 297 -0.38 3.73 -30.84
CA TRP A 297 0.52 4.12 -29.74
C TRP A 297 0.61 5.66 -29.66
N SER A 298 0.30 6.23 -28.50
CA SER A 298 0.30 7.68 -28.23
C SER A 298 1.38 8.10 -27.22
N VAL A 299 1.55 9.41 -27.04
CA VAL A 299 2.55 9.96 -26.10
C VAL A 299 2.32 9.48 -24.67
N ASN A 300 1.05 9.36 -24.26
CA ASN A 300 0.65 8.88 -22.92
C ASN A 300 1.01 7.40 -22.70
N GLU A 301 1.13 6.60 -23.76
CA GLU A 301 1.54 5.19 -23.71
C GLU A 301 3.07 5.03 -23.81
N GLY A 302 3.81 6.13 -24.05
CA GLY A 302 5.27 6.15 -24.11
C GLY A 302 5.86 6.44 -25.50
N ALA A 303 5.07 6.93 -26.46
CA ALA A 303 5.59 7.39 -27.74
C ALA A 303 6.37 8.71 -27.64
N ASP A 304 7.29 8.94 -28.56
CA ASP A 304 8.09 10.17 -28.70
C ASP A 304 7.23 11.44 -28.75
N ALA A 305 7.24 12.21 -27.66
CA ALA A 305 6.53 13.47 -27.54
C ALA A 305 7.03 14.57 -28.51
N PHE A 306 8.28 14.49 -29.01
CA PHE A 306 8.97 15.62 -29.64
C PHE A 306 9.33 15.45 -31.12
N THR A 307 9.44 14.24 -31.69
CA THR A 307 9.42 13.83 -33.13
C THR A 307 10.34 14.56 -34.12
N THR A 308 11.12 15.55 -33.67
CA THR A 308 11.91 16.46 -34.49
C THR A 308 13.11 17.10 -33.77
N GLU A 309 13.35 16.75 -32.50
CA GLU A 309 14.45 17.23 -31.66
C GLU A 309 15.07 16.05 -30.86
N PRO A 310 16.05 15.32 -31.44
CA PRO A 310 16.54 13.99 -31.01
C PRO A 310 17.41 14.07 -29.74
N SER A 311 16.76 14.48 -28.66
CA SER A 311 17.31 14.73 -27.34
C SER A 311 16.21 14.85 -26.27
N GLN A 312 14.94 14.73 -26.67
CA GLN A 312 13.74 14.77 -25.86
C GLN A 312 12.76 13.79 -26.48
N TRP A 313 12.06 13.01 -25.66
CA TRP A 313 11.14 11.96 -26.10
C TRP A 313 9.94 11.76 -25.15
N SER A 314 10.02 12.27 -23.92
CA SER A 314 8.99 12.14 -22.88
C SER A 314 8.61 13.53 -22.35
N ASP A 315 7.32 13.68 -22.01
CA ASP A 315 6.62 14.90 -21.57
C ASP A 315 5.55 14.44 -20.55
N TYR A 316 6.00 13.97 -19.37
CA TYR A 316 5.15 13.15 -18.46
C TYR A 316 3.93 13.90 -17.89
N ASP A 317 4.04 15.23 -17.69
CA ASP A 317 2.92 16.06 -17.21
C ASP A 317 2.22 16.89 -18.31
N GLY A 318 2.73 16.84 -19.54
CA GLY A 318 2.05 17.31 -20.76
C GLY A 318 2.14 18.81 -21.02
N ASP A 319 3.14 19.50 -20.45
CA ASP A 319 3.28 20.95 -20.57
C ASP A 319 4.03 21.42 -21.84
N GLY A 320 4.75 20.52 -22.51
CA GLY A 320 5.52 20.78 -23.73
C GLY A 320 7.01 21.05 -23.54
N TYR A 321 7.56 20.82 -22.36
CA TYR A 321 8.99 20.67 -22.08
C TYR A 321 9.33 19.18 -21.88
N GLY A 322 10.59 18.79 -22.10
CA GLY A 322 10.94 17.38 -22.20
C GLY A 322 11.76 16.85 -21.02
N ASP A 323 11.40 15.67 -20.52
CA ASP A 323 11.93 15.10 -19.27
C ASP A 323 13.43 14.80 -19.29
N ASN A 324 14.06 14.62 -20.45
CA ASN A 324 15.49 14.33 -20.49
C ASN A 324 16.29 15.59 -20.10
N SER A 325 16.76 15.61 -18.85
CA SER A 325 17.65 16.62 -18.26
C SER A 325 18.89 17.01 -19.09
N THR A 326 19.29 16.20 -20.09
CA THR A 326 20.40 16.50 -21.01
C THR A 326 19.98 17.07 -22.37
N GLY A 327 18.67 17.23 -22.60
CA GLY A 327 18.02 17.58 -23.86
C GLY A 327 17.99 19.07 -24.20
N VAL A 328 17.18 19.40 -25.22
CA VAL A 328 16.84 20.77 -25.59
C VAL A 328 15.60 21.20 -24.82
N ASN A 329 15.73 22.29 -24.04
CA ASN A 329 14.73 22.74 -23.06
C ASN A 329 14.31 21.57 -22.14
N PRO A 330 15.24 21.04 -21.31
CA PRO A 330 14.88 20.06 -20.31
C PRO A 330 13.87 20.68 -19.36
N ASP A 331 12.76 19.97 -19.16
CA ASP A 331 11.93 20.19 -18.00
C ASP A 331 12.79 19.95 -16.72
N SER A 332 12.40 20.64 -15.65
CA SER A 332 13.03 20.62 -14.34
C SER A 332 12.11 20.14 -13.21
N CYS A 333 10.83 19.83 -13.50
CA CYS A 333 9.77 19.54 -12.53
C CYS A 333 8.87 18.31 -12.82
N GLN A 334 9.24 17.46 -13.79
CA GLN A 334 8.85 16.10 -14.27
C GLN A 334 7.54 15.43 -13.76
N GLY A 335 6.50 16.20 -13.47
CA GLY A 335 5.34 15.77 -12.70
C GLY A 335 4.55 16.91 -12.07
N GLN A 336 4.78 18.15 -12.52
CA GLN A 336 4.13 19.39 -12.05
C GLN A 336 4.02 20.41 -13.20
N ALA A 337 3.25 20.06 -14.23
CA ALA A 337 3.04 20.82 -15.46
C ALA A 337 3.03 22.34 -15.27
N GLY A 338 3.95 23.02 -15.96
CA GLY A 338 4.26 24.41 -15.69
C GLY A 338 4.33 25.29 -16.93
N SER A 339 4.90 26.48 -16.73
CA SER A 339 5.17 27.40 -17.85
C SER A 339 6.44 28.24 -17.67
N SER A 340 7.16 28.01 -16.57
CA SER A 340 8.42 28.70 -16.27
C SER A 340 9.42 28.54 -17.41
N THR A 341 10.35 29.50 -17.50
CA THR A 341 11.48 29.44 -18.43
C THR A 341 12.83 29.67 -17.76
N LEU A 342 12.80 30.04 -16.47
CA LEU A 342 13.93 30.50 -15.69
C LEU A 342 13.81 30.09 -14.21
N THR A 343 14.95 29.84 -13.57
CA THR A 343 15.11 29.90 -12.11
C THR A 343 16.14 30.95 -11.72
N VAL A 344 16.07 31.40 -10.46
CA VAL A 344 17.01 32.35 -9.85
C VAL A 344 18.14 31.59 -9.13
N PHE A 345 19.08 31.02 -9.89
CA PHE A 345 20.21 30.32 -9.28
C PHE A 345 21.19 31.30 -8.60
N TYR A 346 21.42 31.14 -7.29
CA TYR A 346 22.45 31.89 -6.55
C TYR A 346 23.83 31.26 -6.76
N ASN A 347 24.73 31.98 -7.43
CA ASN A 347 26.05 31.46 -7.77
C ASN A 347 27.08 31.78 -6.67
N ASN A 348 27.29 30.86 -5.72
CA ASN A 348 28.24 31.02 -4.60
C ASN A 348 29.63 31.50 -5.06
N THR A 349 30.15 30.98 -6.19
CA THR A 349 31.48 31.33 -6.72
C THR A 349 31.61 32.79 -7.23
N ASN A 350 30.52 33.56 -7.29
CA ASN A 350 30.59 34.98 -7.68
C ASN A 350 29.57 35.93 -7.00
N GLY A 351 28.72 35.44 -6.09
CA GLY A 351 27.79 36.23 -5.30
C GLY A 351 26.64 36.87 -6.11
N GLN A 352 26.20 36.24 -7.20
CA GLN A 352 25.15 36.78 -8.07
C GLN A 352 24.02 35.78 -8.27
N LEU A 353 22.80 36.29 -8.09
CA LEU A 353 21.60 35.70 -8.65
C LEU A 353 21.72 35.75 -10.18
N SER A 354 21.68 34.58 -10.81
CA SER A 354 21.78 34.45 -12.26
C SER A 354 20.61 33.62 -12.78
N ASN A 355 19.86 34.20 -13.70
CA ASN A 355 18.86 33.51 -14.51
C ASN A 355 19.47 32.27 -15.16
N VAL A 356 19.11 31.09 -14.65
CA VAL A 356 19.39 29.80 -15.28
C VAL A 356 18.13 29.37 -16.00
N THR A 357 18.25 28.74 -17.17
CA THR A 357 17.10 28.15 -17.87
C THR A 357 16.57 26.98 -17.06
N TYR A 358 15.31 27.06 -16.67
CA TYR A 358 14.59 26.10 -15.83
C TYR A 358 13.18 26.07 -16.38
N TYR A 359 12.85 24.99 -17.07
CA TYR A 359 11.59 24.87 -17.80
C TYR A 359 10.64 23.96 -17.04
N GLY A 360 9.35 24.09 -17.35
CA GLY A 360 8.24 23.23 -16.91
C GLY A 360 7.87 23.21 -15.43
N CYS A 361 8.51 24.03 -14.61
CA CYS A 361 8.03 24.28 -13.25
C CYS A 361 6.84 25.26 -13.23
N PRO A 362 5.99 25.22 -12.19
CA PRO A 362 4.89 26.16 -11.99
C PRO A 362 5.31 27.64 -12.01
N ASP A 363 4.48 28.48 -12.64
CA ASP A 363 4.64 29.93 -12.84
C ASP A 363 3.23 30.56 -12.83
N GLU A 364 2.68 30.79 -11.64
CA GLU A 364 1.27 31.14 -11.41
C GLU A 364 0.90 32.55 -11.95
N ASP A 365 1.87 33.45 -12.11
CA ASP A 365 1.61 34.82 -12.61
C ASP A 365 2.11 35.12 -14.04
N ASN A 366 2.84 34.18 -14.65
CA ASN A 366 3.32 34.16 -16.03
C ASN A 366 4.36 35.26 -16.35
N ASP A 367 5.26 35.58 -15.41
CA ASP A 367 6.44 36.43 -15.67
C ASP A 367 7.65 35.67 -16.25
N GLY A 368 7.67 34.34 -16.10
CA GLY A 368 8.62 33.43 -16.73
C GLY A 368 9.61 32.76 -15.77
N TYR A 369 9.49 32.96 -14.46
CA TYR A 369 10.28 32.28 -13.42
C TYR A 369 9.43 31.26 -12.65
N GLU A 370 10.06 30.29 -12.00
CA GLU A 370 9.35 29.32 -11.16
C GLU A 370 8.87 29.90 -9.80
N ASP A 371 7.70 29.46 -9.34
CA ASP A 371 7.07 29.88 -8.08
C ASP A 371 7.97 29.68 -6.84
N SER A 372 8.86 28.68 -6.88
CA SER A 372 9.73 28.32 -5.75
C SER A 372 10.95 29.25 -5.60
N ALA A 373 11.38 29.88 -6.70
CA ALA A 373 12.52 30.80 -6.75
C ALA A 373 12.11 32.28 -6.91
N ASP A 374 10.85 32.56 -7.29
CA ASP A 374 10.29 33.91 -7.22
C ASP A 374 9.94 34.30 -5.77
N PRO A 375 10.45 35.42 -5.23
CA PRO A 375 9.98 36.01 -3.98
C PRO A 375 8.60 36.70 -4.04
N CYS A 376 7.95 36.73 -5.21
CA CYS A 376 6.70 37.44 -5.52
C CYS A 376 5.63 36.66 -6.34
N PRO A 377 5.47 35.31 -6.21
CA PRO A 377 4.91 34.37 -7.23
C PRO A 377 3.42 34.51 -7.60
N TYR A 378 2.78 35.58 -7.17
CA TYR A 378 1.38 35.90 -7.46
C TYR A 378 1.23 37.35 -7.99
N THR A 379 2.30 38.02 -8.44
CA THR A 379 2.31 39.45 -8.82
C THR A 379 3.42 39.85 -9.82
N TYR A 380 3.25 39.44 -11.09
CA TYR A 380 4.04 39.75 -12.30
C TYR A 380 5.23 40.70 -12.14
N GLY A 381 6.42 40.09 -12.22
CA GLY A 381 7.70 40.72 -12.05
C GLY A 381 8.25 41.56 -13.21
N ASN A 382 9.37 42.22 -12.92
CA ASN A 382 10.35 42.73 -13.89
C ASN A 382 11.65 43.28 -13.27
N SER A 383 11.87 43.15 -11.96
CA SER A 383 13.16 43.42 -11.32
C SER A 383 14.26 42.45 -11.80
N TRP A 384 15.52 42.83 -11.64
CA TRP A 384 16.68 42.00 -12.05
C TRP A 384 17.96 42.21 -11.22
N VAL A 385 17.91 42.93 -10.09
CA VAL A 385 19.10 43.28 -9.28
C VAL A 385 19.13 42.59 -7.92
N ASP A 386 17.99 42.52 -7.23
CA ASP A 386 17.81 41.96 -5.88
C ASP A 386 16.79 40.80 -5.90
N MET A 387 15.64 40.89 -5.22
CA MET A 387 14.47 40.02 -5.45
C MET A 387 14.08 40.14 -6.93
N MET A 388 14.51 39.18 -7.76
CA MET A 388 14.05 38.98 -9.15
C MET A 388 12.56 38.60 -9.17
N ALA A 389 11.92 38.62 -10.34
CA ALA A 389 10.49 38.32 -10.53
C ALA A 389 9.49 39.12 -9.63
N CYS A 390 9.98 40.11 -8.90
CA CYS A 390 9.15 41.11 -8.23
C CYS A 390 8.90 42.36 -9.10
N PRO A 391 7.84 43.14 -8.79
CA PRO A 391 7.58 44.42 -9.45
C PRO A 391 8.69 45.47 -9.21
N ASP A 392 9.23 46.04 -10.29
CA ASP A 392 9.96 47.31 -10.31
C ASP A 392 9.12 48.37 -11.07
N ALA A 393 8.56 49.33 -10.32
CA ALA A 393 7.67 50.32 -10.89
C ALA A 393 8.38 51.47 -11.63
N ASP A 394 9.72 51.57 -11.60
CA ASP A 394 10.47 52.69 -12.18
C ASP A 394 11.57 52.31 -13.20
N GLN A 395 11.96 51.03 -13.23
CA GLN A 395 12.83 50.36 -14.20
C GLN A 395 14.31 50.72 -14.05
N ASP A 396 14.80 50.76 -12.80
CA ASP A 396 16.23 50.84 -12.46
C ASP A 396 16.86 49.47 -12.16
N GLY A 397 16.03 48.48 -11.83
CA GLY A 397 16.33 47.07 -11.66
C GLY A 397 16.04 46.50 -10.26
N ILE A 398 15.79 47.37 -9.27
CA ILE A 398 15.52 46.98 -7.88
C ILE A 398 14.01 46.81 -7.64
N SER A 399 13.61 45.79 -6.87
CA SER A 399 12.22 45.58 -6.46
C SER A 399 11.63 46.76 -5.66
N ASP A 400 10.33 47.02 -5.83
CA ASP A 400 9.57 48.06 -5.10
C ASP A 400 9.63 47.88 -3.56
N THR A 401 9.94 46.67 -3.09
CA THR A 401 10.10 46.31 -1.67
C THR A 401 11.43 46.78 -1.09
N ASN A 402 12.53 46.65 -1.84
CA ASN A 402 13.88 46.93 -1.35
C ASN A 402 14.45 48.27 -1.82
N ASP A 403 13.94 48.89 -2.89
CA ASP A 403 14.35 50.25 -3.25
C ASP A 403 13.91 51.27 -2.17
N PRO A 404 14.83 52.08 -1.61
CA PRO A 404 14.44 53.19 -0.75
C PRO A 404 13.67 54.32 -1.46
N LEU A 405 13.48 54.27 -2.79
CA LEU A 405 12.90 55.32 -3.63
C LEU A 405 11.91 54.87 -4.77
N PRO A 406 10.99 53.87 -4.62
CA PRO A 406 10.38 52.99 -5.66
C PRO A 406 9.58 53.59 -6.85
N GLN A 407 9.86 54.82 -7.25
CA GLN A 407 9.11 55.65 -8.20
C GLN A 407 10.02 56.71 -8.85
N THR A 408 11.33 56.66 -8.61
CA THR A 408 12.34 57.65 -8.99
C THR A 408 13.74 57.04 -9.24
N PRO A 409 14.05 56.61 -10.49
CA PRO A 409 15.18 55.73 -10.77
C PRO A 409 16.51 56.22 -10.19
N THR A 410 17.18 55.35 -9.42
CA THR A 410 18.45 55.64 -8.78
C THR A 410 19.60 55.55 -9.78
N ASN A 411 20.81 55.97 -9.38
CA ASN A 411 21.96 55.90 -10.29
C ASN A 411 23.33 55.92 -9.58
N SER A 412 23.86 54.71 -9.35
CA SER A 412 25.28 54.37 -9.14
C SER A 412 26.00 54.74 -7.83
N SER A 413 26.65 53.71 -7.25
CA SER A 413 27.82 53.74 -6.35
C SER A 413 27.65 54.48 -5.03
N ILE A 414 27.29 53.72 -4.00
CA ILE A 414 27.39 54.10 -2.58
C ILE A 414 28.27 53.07 -1.83
N ASP A 415 28.74 53.51 -0.68
CA ASP A 415 29.66 52.92 0.30
C ASP A 415 29.09 53.45 1.64
N TRP A 416 28.36 52.59 2.37
CA TRP A 416 27.61 52.90 3.60
C TRP A 416 28.48 52.75 4.86
N ASP A 417 29.30 51.71 4.89
CA ASP A 417 30.15 51.29 6.00
C ASP A 417 31.44 52.15 6.12
N GLY A 418 32.15 52.36 5.01
CA GLY A 418 33.37 53.17 4.92
C GLY A 418 34.70 52.43 4.79
N ASP A 419 34.73 51.11 4.58
CA ASP A 419 35.96 50.33 4.33
C ASP A 419 36.68 50.77 3.02
N GLY A 420 35.90 51.00 1.95
CA GLY A 420 36.35 51.39 0.61
C GLY A 420 35.90 50.48 -0.54
N VAL A 421 35.11 49.44 -0.27
CA VAL A 421 34.29 48.67 -1.22
C VAL A 421 32.98 49.43 -1.49
N THR A 422 32.11 48.92 -2.37
CA THR A 422 30.78 49.50 -2.63
C THR A 422 29.68 48.46 -2.42
N ASP A 423 28.71 48.82 -1.59
CA ASP A 423 27.53 48.02 -1.23
C ASP A 423 26.34 48.25 -2.18
N HIS A 424 26.39 49.26 -3.08
CA HIS A 424 25.48 49.31 -4.23
C HIS A 424 26.08 49.88 -5.53
N ALA A 425 26.13 49.08 -6.60
CA ALA A 425 26.69 49.41 -7.91
C ALA A 425 25.87 48.89 -9.11
N PHE A 426 25.77 49.70 -10.18
CA PHE A 426 25.01 49.46 -11.43
C PHE A 426 25.61 48.36 -12.36
N ASN A 427 26.24 47.35 -11.78
CA ASN A 427 26.85 46.20 -12.44
C ASN A 427 27.22 45.25 -11.30
N GLN A 428 26.49 44.13 -11.15
CA GLN A 428 26.60 43.25 -9.98
C GLN A 428 28.05 42.80 -9.69
N LEU A 429 28.91 42.67 -10.70
CA LEU A 429 30.37 42.50 -10.59
C LEU A 429 31.15 43.68 -9.95
N LEU A 430 30.46 44.56 -9.22
CA LEU A 430 30.98 45.69 -8.42
C LEU A 430 30.22 45.89 -7.08
N ASN A 431 29.17 45.11 -6.80
CA ASN A 431 28.80 44.81 -5.41
C ASN A 431 29.77 43.73 -4.94
N ILE A 432 30.59 44.08 -3.95
CA ILE A 432 31.77 43.29 -3.53
C ILE A 432 31.85 43.20 -1.99
N ASP A 433 30.88 43.79 -1.27
CA ASP A 433 30.84 43.78 0.20
C ASP A 433 29.75 42.83 0.69
N HIS A 434 30.16 41.67 1.20
CA HIS A 434 29.32 40.66 1.85
C HIS A 434 29.06 41.00 3.33
N PHE A 435 29.75 42.00 3.90
CA PHE A 435 29.60 42.43 5.30
C PHE A 435 29.31 43.95 5.44
N PRO A 436 28.17 44.49 4.96
CA PRO A 436 27.89 45.94 4.87
C PRO A 436 27.77 46.72 6.20
N THR A 437 28.27 46.16 7.32
CA THR A 437 28.34 46.78 8.65
C THR A 437 29.60 46.45 9.46
N ASP A 438 30.53 45.57 9.02
CA ASP A 438 31.84 45.36 9.67
C ASP A 438 32.99 45.82 8.75
N PRO A 439 33.60 47.01 8.98
CA PRO A 439 34.66 47.59 8.15
C PRO A 439 36.03 46.88 8.32
N THR A 440 36.02 45.59 8.62
CA THR A 440 37.18 44.71 8.73
C THR A 440 37.02 43.40 7.95
N GLN A 441 35.81 43.08 7.48
CA GLN A 441 35.52 42.02 6.52
C GLN A 441 34.83 42.64 5.29
N TRP A 442 34.77 41.92 4.17
CA TRP A 442 34.08 42.37 2.96
C TRP A 442 33.88 41.26 1.91
N VAL A 443 34.67 40.18 1.90
CA VAL A 443 34.37 38.96 1.12
C VAL A 443 34.12 37.81 2.09
N ASP A 444 33.14 37.00 1.72
CA ASP A 444 32.79 35.66 2.20
C ASP A 444 32.66 34.82 0.91
N THR A 445 33.59 33.88 0.67
CA THR A 445 33.73 33.21 -0.64
C THR A 445 32.89 31.93 -0.78
N ASP A 446 32.42 31.32 0.32
CA ASP A 446 31.61 30.09 0.32
C ASP A 446 30.20 30.26 0.94
N GLY A 447 30.01 31.26 1.81
CA GLY A 447 28.71 31.69 2.32
C GLY A 447 28.42 31.34 3.79
N ASP A 448 29.43 30.95 4.57
CA ASP A 448 29.24 30.48 5.95
C ASP A 448 29.02 31.62 7.00
N GLY A 449 29.26 32.88 6.61
CA GLY A 449 29.12 34.06 7.46
C GLY A 449 30.39 34.48 8.22
N TYR A 450 31.52 33.80 8.00
CA TYR A 450 32.87 34.24 8.36
C TYR A 450 33.56 34.86 7.11
N GLY A 451 34.68 35.55 7.30
CA GLY A 451 35.23 36.42 6.25
C GLY A 451 36.68 36.15 5.86
N ASP A 452 36.91 36.02 4.55
CA ASP A 452 38.18 35.80 3.83
C ASP A 452 39.38 36.60 4.35
N ASN A 453 39.15 37.82 4.88
CA ASN A 453 40.24 38.66 5.32
C ASN A 453 40.78 38.15 6.66
N SER A 454 41.79 37.28 6.56
CA SER A 454 42.77 36.85 7.58
C SER A 454 43.38 37.93 8.51
N THR A 455 42.94 39.19 8.43
CA THR A 455 43.29 40.28 9.35
C THR A 455 42.08 41.05 9.93
N GLY A 456 40.85 40.60 9.66
CA GLY A 456 39.59 41.13 10.16
C GLY A 456 39.19 40.62 11.55
N ASN A 457 37.93 40.86 11.93
CA ASN A 457 37.28 40.15 13.04
C ASN A 457 36.77 38.80 12.53
N ASN A 458 36.87 37.73 13.34
CA ASN A 458 36.48 36.37 12.96
C ASN A 458 36.93 36.01 11.53
N PRO A 459 38.25 36.05 11.25
CA PRO A 459 38.77 35.63 9.96
C PRO A 459 38.57 34.13 9.79
N ASP A 460 38.08 33.77 8.62
CA ASP A 460 37.98 32.38 8.21
C ASP A 460 39.37 31.78 7.86
N ALA A 461 39.51 30.48 8.12
CA ALA A 461 40.66 29.64 7.81
C ALA A 461 40.52 28.86 6.48
N PHE A 462 39.30 28.56 6.02
CA PHE A 462 39.01 27.71 4.86
C PHE A 462 38.06 28.35 3.82
N PRO A 463 38.42 29.46 3.12
CA PRO A 463 37.44 30.31 2.40
C PRO A 463 36.96 29.76 1.04
N ASN A 464 36.71 28.46 0.95
CA ASN A 464 36.08 27.74 -0.15
C ASN A 464 35.29 26.50 0.36
N GLU A 465 35.06 26.33 1.67
CA GLU A 465 34.48 25.13 2.30
C GLU A 465 33.56 25.52 3.48
N PRO A 466 32.24 25.70 3.25
CA PRO A 466 31.34 26.39 4.18
C PRO A 466 30.96 25.58 5.44
N SER A 467 31.57 24.41 5.66
CA SER A 467 31.43 23.64 6.89
C SER A 467 32.61 23.79 7.88
N GLN A 468 33.67 24.52 7.51
CA GLN A 468 34.90 24.70 8.28
C GLN A 468 35.35 26.17 8.31
N TRP A 469 35.68 26.71 9.50
CA TRP A 469 36.11 28.12 9.63
C TRP A 469 37.24 28.39 10.63
N GLU A 470 37.65 27.41 11.45
CA GLU A 470 38.74 27.55 12.43
C GLU A 470 39.71 26.36 12.30
N ASP A 471 41.01 26.66 12.40
CA ASP A 471 42.15 25.71 12.33
C ASP A 471 43.02 26.00 13.57
N SER A 472 42.90 25.13 14.60
CA SER A 472 43.51 25.35 15.91
C SER A 472 45.02 25.13 15.95
N ASP A 473 45.59 24.31 15.06
CA ASP A 473 47.00 23.91 15.13
C ASP A 473 47.86 24.06 13.86
N GLY A 474 47.23 24.16 12.68
CA GLY A 474 47.84 24.61 11.44
C GLY A 474 48.18 23.52 10.42
N ASP A 475 47.44 22.40 10.38
CA ASP A 475 47.74 21.27 9.49
C ASP A 475 47.02 21.29 8.13
N GLY A 476 45.76 21.72 8.10
CA GLY A 476 44.93 21.81 6.89
C GLY A 476 43.58 21.08 6.97
N TYR A 477 43.22 20.50 8.11
CA TYR A 477 41.86 20.02 8.42
C TYR A 477 41.19 20.95 9.45
N GLY A 478 39.86 21.03 9.47
CA GLY A 478 39.13 22.06 10.23
C GLY A 478 38.59 21.58 11.59
N ASP A 479 38.56 22.48 12.57
CA ASP A 479 38.16 22.21 13.97
C ASP A 479 36.72 21.66 14.13
N ASN A 480 35.86 21.81 13.11
CA ASN A 480 34.50 21.27 13.15
C ASN A 480 34.52 19.79 12.76
N THR A 481 34.60 18.90 13.76
CA THR A 481 34.60 17.43 13.63
C THR A 481 33.39 16.85 12.88
N GLY A 482 32.31 17.62 12.69
CA GLY A 482 31.11 17.24 11.93
C GLY A 482 30.96 17.97 10.59
N GLY A 483 31.95 18.76 10.17
CA GLY A 483 32.05 19.32 8.82
C GLY A 483 32.82 18.40 7.86
N TYR A 484 32.93 18.81 6.61
CA TYR A 484 33.71 18.14 5.57
C TYR A 484 35.19 18.03 6.01
N ASP A 485 35.80 16.84 5.85
CA ASP A 485 37.16 16.47 6.28
C ASP A 485 37.57 17.04 7.66
N GLY A 486 36.66 17.01 8.65
CA GLY A 486 36.87 17.61 9.98
C GLY A 486 37.94 16.92 10.83
N ASP A 487 38.84 17.71 11.41
CA ASP A 487 39.98 17.26 12.22
C ASP A 487 39.51 16.60 13.53
N GLN A 488 39.86 15.33 13.71
CA GLN A 488 39.53 14.56 14.93
C GLN A 488 40.61 14.71 16.03
N CYS A 489 41.75 15.32 15.69
CA CYS A 489 42.94 15.46 16.54
C CYS A 489 43.17 16.88 17.10
N ILE A 490 42.66 17.94 16.46
CA ILE A 490 42.39 19.38 16.84
C ILE A 490 43.57 20.20 17.42
N TYR A 491 44.49 19.56 18.11
CA TYR A 491 45.63 20.15 18.81
C TYR A 491 46.94 19.37 18.54
N THR A 492 46.95 18.47 17.54
CA THR A 492 48.01 17.50 17.26
C THR A 492 48.35 17.28 15.77
N SER A 493 48.24 18.30 14.92
CA SER A 493 48.78 18.48 13.56
C SER A 493 49.30 17.21 12.86
N GLY A 494 48.50 16.68 11.94
CA GLY A 494 48.73 15.41 11.27
C GLY A 494 48.62 15.49 9.74
N ASN A 495 48.22 14.35 9.15
CA ASN A 495 48.04 14.17 7.70
C ASN A 495 47.18 12.96 7.31
N SER A 496 46.80 12.09 8.25
CA SER A 496 45.93 10.92 7.98
C SER A 496 44.57 11.29 7.39
N THR A 497 43.98 10.32 6.71
CA THR A 497 42.65 10.36 6.08
C THR A 497 41.75 9.19 6.48
N MET A 498 42.28 8.20 7.20
CA MET A 498 41.56 7.02 7.70
C MET A 498 42.09 6.61 9.10
N PRO A 499 41.26 6.02 9.97
CA PRO A 499 39.82 6.22 10.05
C PRO A 499 39.45 7.66 10.49
N TYR A 500 40.45 8.50 10.78
CA TYR A 500 40.30 9.85 11.33
C TYR A 500 41.15 10.85 10.53
N PHE A 501 40.57 12.00 10.18
CA PHE A 501 41.28 13.10 9.52
C PHE A 501 42.05 13.95 10.56
N GLY A 502 43.15 14.58 10.13
CA GLY A 502 43.99 15.46 10.96
C GLY A 502 44.89 14.77 12.00
N CYS A 503 44.82 13.46 12.12
CA CYS A 503 45.70 12.71 13.01
C CYS A 503 47.06 12.35 12.35
N LEU A 504 48.05 11.99 13.17
CA LEU A 504 49.40 11.69 12.69
C LEU A 504 49.43 10.38 11.89
N ASP A 505 50.04 10.44 10.71
CA ASP A 505 50.37 9.33 9.81
C ASP A 505 51.87 9.48 9.47
N SER A 506 52.65 8.39 9.57
CA SER A 506 54.12 8.45 9.64
C SER A 506 54.88 7.99 8.38
N ASP A 507 54.31 7.10 7.58
CA ASP A 507 54.88 6.61 6.32
C ASP A 507 54.14 7.13 5.09
N GLY A 508 52.83 7.40 5.19
CA GLY A 508 52.03 8.17 4.24
C GLY A 508 51.01 7.37 3.44
N ASP A 509 50.49 6.25 3.97
CA ASP A 509 49.47 5.44 3.31
C ASP A 509 48.04 6.01 3.46
N GLY A 510 47.81 6.77 4.55
CA GLY A 510 46.55 7.42 4.91
C GLY A 510 46.00 7.01 6.28
N TRP A 511 46.51 5.96 6.94
CA TRP A 511 46.04 5.49 8.24
C TRP A 511 46.70 6.23 9.42
N ALA A 512 45.91 6.55 10.44
CA ALA A 512 46.42 7.20 11.64
C ALA A 512 47.20 6.23 12.54
N ASN A 513 48.41 6.63 12.98
CA ASN A 513 49.39 5.91 13.84
C ASN A 513 48.88 5.22 15.13
N GLU A 514 47.61 5.36 15.51
CA GLU A 514 46.99 4.66 16.65
C GLU A 514 46.11 3.46 16.21
N TYR A 515 45.88 3.33 14.90
CA TYR A 515 45.01 2.34 14.24
C TYR A 515 45.69 1.67 13.02
N ASP A 516 47.02 1.73 13.00
CA ASP A 516 47.90 1.13 12.01
C ASP A 516 48.93 0.27 12.77
N ASP A 517 48.99 -1.02 12.44
CA ASP A 517 49.88 -2.01 13.09
C ASP A 517 51.32 -1.99 12.52
N PHE A 518 51.57 -1.26 11.42
CA PHE A 518 52.78 -1.35 10.59
C PHE A 518 53.49 -0.01 10.29
N ASP A 519 53.42 0.97 11.22
CA ASP A 519 53.85 2.40 11.19
C ASP A 519 55.24 2.87 10.65
N ASP A 520 55.85 2.10 9.75
CA ASP A 520 57.14 2.26 9.07
C ASP A 520 57.12 1.63 7.62
N ASP A 521 55.98 1.16 7.08
CA ASP A 521 55.82 0.45 5.78
C ASP A 521 54.51 0.82 5.01
N ASP A 522 54.63 1.66 3.96
CA ASP A 522 53.55 2.28 3.15
C ASP A 522 52.72 1.32 2.27
N SER A 523 52.55 0.08 2.71
CA SER A 523 51.87 -1.00 1.97
C SER A 523 51.16 -2.05 2.85
N GLN A 524 51.10 -1.86 4.16
CA GLN A 524 50.40 -2.72 5.13
C GLN A 524 49.88 -1.85 6.29
N TRP A 525 48.71 -2.15 6.84
CA TRP A 525 48.12 -1.38 7.96
C TRP A 525 47.34 -2.22 9.00
N HIS A 526 47.01 -3.48 8.72
CA HIS A 526 46.35 -4.41 9.65
C HIS A 526 47.16 -5.71 9.88
N ASP A 527 47.24 -6.18 11.14
CA ASP A 527 47.74 -7.50 11.57
C ASP A 527 46.61 -8.23 12.35
N MET A 528 45.64 -8.84 11.65
CA MET A 528 44.41 -9.35 12.27
C MET A 528 44.64 -10.43 13.35
N ASP A 529 45.71 -11.22 13.26
CA ASP A 529 45.98 -12.31 14.22
C ASP A 529 47.24 -12.13 15.11
N GLY A 530 48.11 -11.17 14.78
CA GLY A 530 49.23 -10.73 15.59
C GLY A 530 50.54 -11.49 15.39
N ASP A 531 50.78 -12.07 14.20
CA ASP A 531 52.01 -12.81 13.87
C ASP A 531 53.14 -11.91 13.31
N GLY A 532 52.79 -10.76 12.71
CA GLY A 532 53.72 -9.78 12.13
C GLY A 532 53.93 -9.87 10.61
N TYR A 533 53.08 -10.58 9.87
CA TYR A 533 52.78 -10.34 8.46
C TYR A 533 51.47 -9.52 8.34
N GLY A 534 51.31 -8.76 7.26
CA GLY A 534 50.16 -7.86 7.10
C GLY A 534 49.09 -8.40 6.14
N ASP A 535 47.83 -8.09 6.44
CA ASP A 535 46.65 -8.69 5.79
C ASP A 535 46.47 -8.28 4.31
N GLU A 536 47.08 -7.17 3.87
CA GLU A 536 46.85 -6.63 2.53
C GLU A 536 47.57 -7.45 1.46
N MET A 537 46.81 -8.29 0.76
CA MET A 537 47.27 -9.25 -0.27
C MET A 537 48.08 -8.65 -1.43
N THR A 538 48.11 -7.32 -1.59
CA THR A 538 48.93 -6.62 -2.60
C THR A 538 50.17 -5.92 -2.03
N GLY A 539 50.31 -5.90 -0.71
CA GLY A 539 51.33 -5.20 0.06
C GLY A 539 52.68 -5.92 0.18
N THR A 540 53.49 -5.48 1.14
CA THR A 540 54.82 -6.05 1.40
C THR A 540 54.72 -7.29 2.30
N ASN A 541 55.16 -8.45 1.78
CA ASN A 541 55.08 -9.77 2.44
C ASN A 541 53.68 -10.08 3.00
N PRO A 542 52.62 -10.12 2.17
CA PRO A 542 51.25 -10.35 2.62
C PRO A 542 51.13 -11.71 3.32
N ASP A 543 50.37 -11.75 4.41
CA ASP A 543 49.94 -13.01 4.99
C ASP A 543 49.06 -13.79 3.98
N GLN A 544 49.22 -15.10 3.92
CA GLN A 544 48.37 -16.01 3.13
C GLN A 544 47.37 -16.77 4.02
N CYS A 545 47.45 -16.61 5.34
CA CYS A 545 46.54 -17.14 6.35
C CYS A 545 46.07 -16.08 7.40
N PRO A 546 45.48 -14.90 7.03
CA PRO A 546 45.17 -13.73 7.92
C PRO A 546 44.30 -13.94 9.19
N ASN A 547 44.09 -15.17 9.64
CA ASN A 547 43.23 -15.57 10.75
C ASN A 547 43.88 -16.74 11.55
N GLN A 548 45.14 -17.12 11.26
CA GLN A 548 45.84 -18.28 11.82
C GLN A 548 47.36 -18.04 12.01
N PRO A 549 47.79 -17.52 13.18
CA PRO A 549 49.13 -16.92 13.35
C PRO A 549 50.25 -17.95 13.18
N GLY A 550 51.22 -17.64 12.32
CA GLY A 550 52.21 -18.61 11.86
C GLY A 550 53.65 -18.10 11.79
N THR A 551 54.43 -18.73 10.92
CA THR A 551 55.84 -18.37 10.63
C THR A 551 56.33 -18.89 9.26
N SER A 552 55.45 -19.36 8.38
CA SER A 552 55.84 -19.95 7.10
C SER A 552 56.57 -18.95 6.20
N THR A 553 57.31 -19.45 5.20
CA THR A 553 57.87 -18.60 4.13
C THR A 553 57.64 -19.15 2.72
N LYS A 554 57.13 -20.38 2.62
CA LYS A 554 56.97 -21.14 1.38
C LYS A 554 55.84 -22.16 1.50
N ARG A 555 55.38 -22.62 0.35
CA ARG A 555 54.51 -23.79 0.19
C ARG A 555 54.99 -24.72 -0.90
N VAL A 556 54.48 -25.95 -0.91
CA VAL A 556 54.71 -26.93 -1.97
C VAL A 556 53.51 -26.88 -2.93
N GLY A 557 53.74 -26.32 -4.12
CA GLY A 557 52.72 -26.20 -5.16
C GLY A 557 52.32 -27.56 -5.77
N PRO A 558 51.17 -27.65 -6.49
CA PRO A 558 50.61 -28.92 -6.96
C PRO A 558 51.54 -29.79 -7.81
N ASN A 559 52.49 -29.17 -8.53
CA ASN A 559 53.47 -29.87 -9.37
C ASN A 559 54.70 -30.38 -8.59
N GLY A 560 54.76 -30.19 -7.27
CA GLY A 560 55.96 -30.44 -6.46
C GLY A 560 57.02 -29.35 -6.63
N GLU A 561 56.63 -28.08 -6.60
CA GLU A 561 57.52 -26.93 -6.77
C GLU A 561 57.38 -25.89 -5.65
N ASN A 562 58.40 -25.03 -5.48
CA ASN A 562 58.46 -24.08 -4.37
C ASN A 562 57.80 -22.74 -4.71
N GLU A 563 56.74 -22.42 -3.99
CA GLU A 563 56.04 -21.14 -4.00
C GLU A 563 56.29 -20.37 -2.69
N THR A 564 55.97 -19.08 -2.64
CA THR A 564 56.00 -18.25 -1.42
C THR A 564 54.68 -18.37 -0.67
N SER A 565 54.74 -18.52 0.65
CA SER A 565 53.57 -18.51 1.55
C SER A 565 54.01 -17.99 2.91
N TYR A 566 53.52 -16.82 3.31
CA TYR A 566 53.85 -16.16 4.58
C TYR A 566 52.67 -16.27 5.56
N GLY A 567 52.95 -16.09 6.85
CA GLY A 567 52.00 -16.12 7.99
C GLY A 567 51.23 -17.41 8.31
N CYS A 568 51.29 -18.44 7.46
CA CYS A 568 50.69 -19.74 7.79
C CYS A 568 51.47 -20.58 8.84
N GLU A 569 50.81 -21.55 9.51
CA GLU A 569 51.45 -22.41 10.53
C GLU A 569 52.67 -23.16 9.94
N ASP A 570 53.82 -23.08 10.64
CA ASP A 570 55.02 -23.92 10.41
C ASP A 570 55.44 -24.53 11.75
N ARG A 571 55.03 -25.77 12.01
CA ARG A 571 55.15 -26.37 13.36
C ARG A 571 56.55 -26.85 13.73
N ASP A 572 57.48 -26.99 12.78
CA ASP A 572 58.85 -27.48 13.06
C ASP A 572 60.01 -26.55 12.67
N ASN A 573 59.68 -25.45 11.98
CA ASN A 573 60.52 -24.31 11.63
C ASN A 573 61.58 -24.59 10.56
N ASP A 574 61.22 -25.34 9.51
CA ASP A 574 62.00 -25.49 8.28
C ASP A 574 61.65 -24.42 7.21
N GLY A 575 60.49 -23.77 7.34
CA GLY A 575 60.00 -22.68 6.53
C GLY A 575 58.98 -23.05 5.45
N TYR A 576 58.43 -24.27 5.43
CA TYR A 576 57.21 -24.61 4.68
C TYR A 576 55.96 -24.56 5.57
N GLU A 577 54.80 -24.32 4.99
CA GLU A 577 53.50 -24.38 5.69
C GLU A 577 53.08 -25.83 5.99
N ASP A 578 52.41 -26.02 7.14
CA ASP A 578 52.00 -27.32 7.68
C ASP A 578 51.01 -28.10 6.78
N GLN A 579 50.29 -27.38 5.91
CA GLN A 579 49.27 -27.93 5.01
C GLN A 579 49.86 -28.61 3.77
N SER A 580 51.00 -28.11 3.24
CA SER A 580 51.63 -28.62 2.02
C SER A 580 53.00 -29.26 2.22
N ASP A 581 53.62 -29.15 3.39
CA ASP A 581 54.78 -30.00 3.75
C ASP A 581 54.37 -31.48 3.93
N PRO A 582 55.00 -32.44 3.22
CA PRO A 582 54.87 -33.87 3.47
C PRO A 582 55.45 -34.36 4.82
N CYS A 583 56.20 -33.53 5.55
CA CYS A 583 56.87 -33.87 6.81
C CYS A 583 56.63 -32.92 8.01
N PRO A 584 55.39 -32.41 8.29
CA PRO A 584 55.09 -31.16 9.03
C PRO A 584 55.25 -31.22 10.56
N ASN A 585 56.22 -32.00 11.02
CA ASN A 585 56.57 -32.33 12.40
C ASN A 585 58.05 -32.79 12.49
N GLN A 586 58.85 -32.72 11.41
CA GLN A 586 60.17 -33.32 11.27
C GLN A 586 61.12 -32.66 10.23
N TYR A 587 61.41 -31.36 10.41
CA TYR A 587 62.50 -30.54 9.84
C TYR A 587 63.49 -31.30 8.97
N GLY A 588 63.58 -30.94 7.69
CA GLY A 588 64.49 -31.56 6.74
C GLY A 588 65.03 -30.61 5.68
N THR A 589 65.42 -31.18 4.54
CA THR A 589 66.20 -30.52 3.48
C THR A 589 66.06 -31.15 2.09
N SER A 590 65.18 -32.13 1.91
CA SER A 590 64.93 -32.78 0.61
C SER A 590 64.34 -31.81 -0.40
N TRP A 591 64.58 -32.04 -1.69
CA TRP A 591 64.16 -31.13 -2.78
C TRP A 591 63.97 -31.80 -4.16
N ILE A 592 64.19 -33.12 -4.29
CA ILE A 592 63.87 -33.88 -5.53
C ILE A 592 62.54 -34.64 -5.36
N ASP A 593 62.28 -35.17 -4.17
CA ASP A 593 61.01 -35.77 -3.77
C ASP A 593 60.74 -35.47 -2.29
N GLN A 594 59.47 -35.43 -1.90
CA GLN A 594 59.03 -35.10 -0.52
C GLN A 594 59.82 -33.90 0.05
N MET A 595 59.62 -32.74 -0.55
CA MET A 595 60.27 -31.49 -0.15
C MET A 595 60.03 -31.23 1.35
N GLY A 596 60.95 -30.58 2.07
CA GLY A 596 60.84 -30.44 3.53
C GLY A 596 61.25 -31.69 4.32
N CYS A 597 61.10 -32.91 3.80
CA CYS A 597 61.55 -34.12 4.49
C CYS A 597 63.08 -34.25 4.63
N VAL A 598 63.54 -35.12 5.54
CA VAL A 598 64.96 -35.31 5.86
C VAL A 598 65.73 -36.05 4.76
N ASP A 599 66.88 -35.47 4.38
CA ASP A 599 67.95 -36.06 3.56
C ASP A 599 69.24 -36.12 4.40
N ASP A 600 69.73 -37.32 4.76
CA ASP A 600 70.97 -37.54 5.53
C ASP A 600 72.25 -37.60 4.66
N ASP A 601 72.12 -37.73 3.33
CA ASP A 601 73.23 -37.99 2.38
C ASP A 601 73.65 -36.72 1.61
N GLY A 602 72.67 -35.97 1.11
CA GLY A 602 72.82 -34.75 0.34
C GLY A 602 72.77 -34.93 -1.18
N ASP A 603 72.22 -36.03 -1.71
CA ASP A 603 71.95 -36.17 -3.15
C ASP A 603 70.61 -35.58 -3.61
N GLY A 604 69.73 -35.25 -2.65
CA GLY A 604 68.47 -34.52 -2.84
C GLY A 604 67.21 -35.39 -2.77
N ILE A 605 67.35 -36.71 -2.65
CA ILE A 605 66.25 -37.66 -2.46
C ILE A 605 65.96 -37.82 -0.97
N SER A 606 64.68 -37.98 -0.61
CA SER A 606 64.26 -38.16 0.78
C SER A 606 64.72 -39.50 1.38
N ASN A 607 65.05 -39.52 2.68
CA ASN A 607 65.53 -40.71 3.41
C ASN A 607 64.59 -41.94 3.36
N ILE A 608 63.34 -41.78 2.96
CA ILE A 608 62.35 -42.86 2.85
C ILE A 608 62.30 -43.47 1.43
N ASN A 609 62.65 -42.69 0.41
CA ASN A 609 62.61 -43.11 -1.00
C ASN A 609 64.00 -43.41 -1.59
N ASP A 610 65.10 -42.94 -0.98
CA ASP A 610 66.45 -43.41 -1.32
C ASP A 610 66.63 -44.90 -0.94
N PRO A 611 67.00 -45.79 -1.87
CA PRO A 611 67.33 -47.19 -1.54
C PRO A 611 68.64 -47.38 -0.74
N GLU A 612 69.54 -46.40 -0.69
CA GLU A 612 70.74 -46.38 0.17
C GLU A 612 70.89 -45.01 0.90
N PRO A 613 70.04 -44.66 1.91
CA PRO A 613 69.88 -43.32 2.58
C PRO A 613 71.09 -42.64 3.24
N TYR A 614 72.30 -43.09 2.92
CA TYR A 614 73.59 -42.60 3.38
C TYR A 614 74.69 -42.71 2.28
N ILE A 615 74.35 -43.14 1.04
CA ILE A 615 75.27 -43.40 -0.09
C ILE A 615 74.61 -43.32 -1.51
N ALA A 616 74.57 -42.13 -2.15
CA ALA A 616 74.13 -41.90 -3.55
C ALA A 616 74.56 -42.92 -4.66
N THR A 617 73.71 -43.18 -5.68
CA THR A 617 73.76 -44.40 -6.56
C THR A 617 73.73 -44.20 -8.12
N THR A 618 73.71 -45.29 -8.94
CA THR A 618 73.68 -45.31 -10.46
C THR A 618 73.23 -46.68 -11.10
N ASN A 619 72.54 -46.67 -12.27
CA ASN A 619 71.57 -47.73 -12.72
C ASN A 619 71.94 -48.64 -13.95
N VAL A 620 71.18 -49.76 -14.16
CA VAL A 620 70.76 -50.47 -15.44
C VAL A 620 70.36 -51.95 -15.21
N GLU A 621 69.11 -52.37 -15.49
CA GLU A 621 68.57 -53.75 -15.26
C GLU A 621 67.38 -54.15 -16.19
N ASP A 622 66.96 -55.43 -16.13
CA ASP A 622 65.60 -55.94 -16.49
C ASP A 622 65.06 -56.77 -15.30
N TRP A 623 63.79 -56.60 -14.94
CA TRP A 623 63.25 -56.86 -13.59
C TRP A 623 62.22 -57.99 -13.51
N ASP A 624 61.27 -58.01 -14.44
CA ASP A 624 60.14 -58.94 -14.46
C ASP A 624 60.48 -60.26 -15.23
N GLY A 625 61.16 -60.12 -16.37
CA GLY A 625 61.68 -61.22 -17.19
C GLY A 625 60.77 -61.76 -18.30
N ASP A 626 59.79 -61.00 -18.80
CA ASP A 626 58.94 -61.34 -19.95
C ASP A 626 59.79 -61.57 -21.24
N GLY A 627 60.76 -60.69 -21.49
CA GLY A 627 61.61 -60.65 -22.69
C GLY A 627 61.98 -59.26 -23.22
N TYR A 628 61.43 -58.18 -22.65
CA TYR A 628 61.64 -56.77 -23.03
C TYR A 628 62.65 -56.13 -22.04
N LEU A 629 62.73 -54.79 -21.92
CA LEU A 629 63.77 -54.12 -21.11
C LEU A 629 63.28 -52.82 -20.45
N ASP A 630 63.51 -52.72 -19.14
CA ASP A 630 63.01 -51.64 -18.27
C ASP A 630 63.99 -50.47 -18.14
N HIS A 631 65.28 -50.76 -17.97
CA HIS A 631 66.28 -49.71 -17.73
C HIS A 631 67.62 -50.01 -18.42
N ALA A 632 67.81 -49.45 -19.61
CA ALA A 632 69.06 -49.46 -20.37
C ALA A 632 69.88 -48.15 -20.23
N ALA A 633 71.17 -48.20 -20.59
CA ALA A 633 72.04 -47.01 -20.65
C ALA A 633 71.91 -46.22 -21.98
N ASP A 634 70.98 -46.64 -22.83
CA ASP A 634 70.55 -45.98 -24.06
C ASP A 634 69.02 -46.13 -24.05
N VAL A 635 68.32 -45.05 -23.73
CA VAL A 635 66.86 -45.07 -23.45
C VAL A 635 66.07 -45.56 -24.68
N SER A 636 66.64 -45.47 -25.89
CA SER A 636 66.06 -46.06 -27.11
C SER A 636 66.10 -47.60 -27.17
N LEU A 637 66.56 -48.25 -26.10
CA LEU A 637 66.51 -49.69 -25.87
C LEU A 637 65.68 -50.08 -24.64
N ASN A 638 65.10 -49.12 -23.91
CA ASN A 638 63.92 -49.41 -23.10
C ASN A 638 62.79 -49.70 -24.09
N ASN A 639 62.10 -50.81 -23.91
CA ASN A 639 61.09 -51.22 -24.86
C ASN A 639 59.91 -51.99 -24.26
N ASP A 640 59.88 -52.16 -22.94
CA ASP A 640 58.68 -52.53 -22.21
C ASP A 640 57.94 -51.24 -21.77
N HIS A 641 56.61 -51.27 -21.79
CA HIS A 641 55.73 -50.26 -21.17
C HIS A 641 55.20 -50.72 -19.80
N PHE A 642 55.33 -52.02 -19.46
CA PHE A 642 54.84 -52.62 -18.21
C PHE A 642 55.95 -53.34 -17.42
N PRO A 643 56.98 -52.62 -16.89
CA PRO A 643 58.22 -53.18 -16.31
C PRO A 643 58.13 -54.19 -15.14
N LEU A 644 56.92 -54.58 -14.74
CA LEU A 644 56.61 -55.45 -13.61
C LEU A 644 55.52 -56.49 -13.93
N GLU A 645 54.93 -56.51 -15.14
CA GLU A 645 53.82 -57.41 -15.49
C GLU A 645 53.99 -58.18 -16.82
N SER A 646 54.65 -59.34 -16.75
CA SER A 646 54.83 -60.37 -17.81
C SER A 646 53.59 -60.96 -18.50
N THR A 647 52.43 -60.29 -18.42
CA THR A 647 51.24 -60.55 -19.24
C THR A 647 50.91 -59.42 -20.23
N GLN A 648 51.51 -58.24 -20.07
CA GLN A 648 51.44 -57.09 -20.97
C GLN A 648 52.86 -56.68 -21.41
N TRP A 649 53.00 -55.92 -22.51
CA TRP A 649 54.31 -55.50 -23.07
C TRP A 649 54.22 -54.41 -24.16
N MET A 650 53.00 -54.00 -24.54
CA MET A 650 52.69 -52.93 -25.49
C MET A 650 51.39 -52.27 -25.05
N ASP A 651 51.35 -50.98 -25.32
CA ASP A 651 50.34 -49.97 -25.07
C ASP A 651 50.48 -49.08 -26.33
N SER A 652 49.41 -49.02 -27.14
CA SER A 652 49.49 -48.56 -28.53
C SER A 652 49.18 -47.08 -28.74
N ASP A 653 48.45 -46.47 -27.82
CA ASP A 653 47.96 -45.09 -27.86
C ASP A 653 48.40 -44.24 -26.65
N GLY A 654 48.66 -44.86 -25.48
CA GLY A 654 49.46 -44.26 -24.40
C GLY A 654 48.80 -44.23 -23.02
N ASP A 655 47.71 -44.96 -22.80
CA ASP A 655 46.83 -44.84 -21.63
C ASP A 655 47.33 -45.57 -20.36
N GLY A 656 48.13 -46.63 -20.53
CA GLY A 656 48.59 -47.50 -19.44
C GLY A 656 47.77 -48.79 -19.26
N PHE A 657 46.91 -49.14 -20.20
CA PHE A 657 46.33 -50.47 -20.37
C PHE A 657 47.00 -51.21 -21.54
N GLY A 658 46.73 -52.51 -21.72
CA GLY A 658 47.58 -53.36 -22.56
C GLY A 658 46.88 -54.07 -23.71
N ASP A 659 47.36 -53.79 -24.94
CA ASP A 659 46.97 -54.30 -26.26
C ASP A 659 46.58 -55.80 -26.38
N ASN A 660 46.99 -56.64 -25.43
CA ASN A 660 46.91 -58.10 -25.55
C ASN A 660 45.62 -58.64 -24.92
N PRO A 661 44.59 -59.07 -25.71
CA PRO A 661 43.31 -59.60 -25.22
C PRO A 661 43.40 -61.03 -24.63
N ASN A 662 44.56 -61.36 -24.06
CA ASN A 662 44.86 -62.57 -23.30
C ASN A 662 45.73 -62.26 -22.04
N GLY A 663 46.00 -60.98 -21.76
CA GLY A 663 46.65 -60.51 -20.55
C GLY A 663 45.69 -60.45 -19.36
N LEU A 664 46.10 -59.75 -18.30
CA LEU A 664 45.19 -59.20 -17.30
C LEU A 664 44.95 -57.74 -17.68
N ASN A 665 43.75 -57.22 -17.39
CA ASN A 665 43.34 -55.85 -17.75
C ASN A 665 43.74 -55.49 -19.20
N TYR A 666 43.22 -56.27 -20.15
CA TYR A 666 43.39 -55.94 -21.56
C TYR A 666 42.42 -54.81 -21.91
N ASP A 667 42.85 -53.89 -22.78
CA ASP A 667 42.00 -52.77 -23.17
C ASP A 667 40.99 -53.17 -24.28
N ALA A 668 39.79 -52.60 -24.21
CA ALA A 668 38.69 -52.87 -25.11
C ALA A 668 38.72 -52.05 -26.42
N PHE A 669 39.39 -50.89 -26.43
CA PHE A 669 39.43 -49.91 -27.52
C PHE A 669 40.88 -49.54 -27.95
N PRO A 670 41.72 -50.46 -28.49
CA PRO A 670 43.20 -50.31 -28.53
C PRO A 670 43.76 -49.34 -29.61
N ASN A 671 43.06 -48.24 -29.84
CA ASN A 671 43.44 -47.11 -30.70
C ASN A 671 42.89 -45.76 -30.17
N GLU A 672 42.28 -45.73 -28.98
CA GLU A 672 41.61 -44.57 -28.38
C GLU A 672 42.05 -44.43 -26.92
N SER A 673 43.10 -43.64 -26.68
CA SER A 673 43.79 -43.47 -25.38
C SER A 673 42.93 -42.89 -24.24
N SER A 674 41.64 -42.73 -24.46
CA SER A 674 40.67 -42.22 -23.50
C SER A 674 39.58 -43.22 -23.11
N GLN A 675 39.58 -44.43 -23.69
CA GLN A 675 38.66 -45.52 -23.37
C GLN A 675 39.40 -46.86 -23.37
N TRP A 676 39.15 -47.71 -22.36
CA TRP A 676 39.84 -49.00 -22.20
C TRP A 676 38.95 -50.14 -21.69
N LEU A 677 37.72 -49.85 -21.29
CA LEU A 677 36.76 -50.83 -20.76
C LEU A 677 35.37 -50.56 -21.33
N ASP A 678 34.67 -51.67 -21.61
CA ASP A 678 33.29 -51.78 -22.05
C ASP A 678 32.72 -52.90 -21.14
N SER A 679 31.80 -52.53 -20.26
CA SER A 679 31.32 -53.39 -19.18
C SER A 679 30.08 -54.22 -19.50
N ASP A 680 29.36 -53.96 -20.60
CA ASP A 680 28.12 -54.67 -20.94
C ASP A 680 27.93 -55.14 -22.41
N ASP A 681 28.92 -54.89 -23.29
CA ASP A 681 28.96 -55.19 -24.73
C ASP A 681 28.05 -54.28 -25.63
N ASP A 682 27.63 -53.06 -25.23
CA ASP A 682 26.86 -52.14 -26.11
C ASP A 682 27.69 -51.45 -27.22
N GLY A 683 28.88 -50.92 -26.88
CA GLY A 683 29.82 -50.26 -27.79
C GLY A 683 30.30 -48.86 -27.39
N TYR A 684 29.74 -48.25 -26.34
CA TYR A 684 30.28 -47.07 -25.65
C TYR A 684 31.29 -47.49 -24.56
N GLY A 685 31.97 -46.53 -23.90
CA GLY A 685 33.12 -46.82 -23.03
C GLY A 685 33.02 -46.30 -21.60
N ASP A 686 33.38 -47.14 -20.63
CA ASP A 686 33.24 -46.91 -19.17
C ASP A 686 33.96 -45.67 -18.60
N ASN A 687 34.92 -45.05 -19.32
CA ASN A 687 35.76 -43.98 -18.74
C ASN A 687 35.10 -42.61 -18.87
N THR A 688 34.75 -41.99 -17.73
CA THR A 688 34.01 -40.73 -17.64
C THR A 688 34.89 -39.49 -17.37
N GLU A 689 36.19 -39.52 -17.71
CA GLU A 689 37.00 -38.29 -17.64
C GLU A 689 36.57 -37.28 -18.72
N ILE A 690 36.67 -35.97 -18.41
CA ILE A 690 36.14 -34.84 -19.21
C ILE A 690 36.69 -34.78 -20.67
N TRP A 691 37.76 -35.52 -20.97
CA TRP A 691 38.41 -35.61 -22.28
C TRP A 691 38.19 -36.97 -22.96
N ALA A 692 37.31 -37.82 -22.42
CA ALA A 692 36.98 -39.14 -22.96
C ALA A 692 36.04 -39.06 -24.16
N PHE A 693 36.31 -39.91 -25.16
CA PHE A 693 35.49 -39.96 -26.36
C PHE A 693 34.23 -40.80 -26.13
N GLN A 694 33.05 -40.15 -26.19
CA GLN A 694 31.71 -40.74 -26.05
C GLN A 694 31.63 -41.76 -24.89
N PRO A 695 31.76 -41.31 -23.63
CA PRO A 695 31.60 -42.17 -22.47
C PRO A 695 30.20 -42.79 -22.42
N ASP A 696 30.10 -44.02 -21.90
CA ASP A 696 28.82 -44.62 -21.55
C ASP A 696 28.40 -44.14 -20.15
N ALA A 697 27.30 -43.40 -20.08
CA ALA A 697 26.74 -42.96 -18.81
C ALA A 697 25.86 -44.04 -18.13
N CYS A 698 25.51 -45.12 -18.83
CA CYS A 698 24.80 -46.30 -18.36
C CYS A 698 25.67 -47.55 -18.60
N ALA A 699 26.96 -47.49 -18.25
CA ALA A 699 28.02 -48.52 -18.39
C ALA A 699 27.73 -49.96 -17.87
N TYR A 700 26.50 -50.24 -17.41
CA TYR A 700 26.01 -51.54 -16.97
C TYR A 700 24.58 -51.87 -17.47
N GLN A 701 24.07 -51.12 -18.46
CA GLN A 701 22.65 -50.93 -18.76
C GLN A 701 22.34 -50.75 -20.29
N ASN A 702 23.16 -51.36 -21.15
CA ASN A 702 23.01 -51.65 -22.60
C ASN A 702 22.17 -50.65 -23.40
N GLY A 703 22.80 -49.54 -23.80
CA GLY A 703 22.20 -48.51 -24.62
C GLY A 703 22.10 -48.83 -26.11
N ASN A 704 21.33 -48.00 -26.79
CA ASN A 704 21.34 -47.82 -28.25
C ASN A 704 20.73 -46.45 -28.62
N SER A 705 20.96 -45.48 -27.74
CA SER A 705 20.19 -44.26 -27.57
C SER A 705 21.21 -43.12 -27.47
N THR A 706 20.99 -42.04 -28.24
CA THR A 706 22.07 -41.42 -29.04
C THR A 706 22.06 -39.89 -29.31
N ALA A 707 21.31 -39.07 -28.59
CA ALA A 707 21.49 -37.61 -28.54
C ALA A 707 21.67 -37.15 -27.10
N ASP A 708 20.63 -36.73 -26.35
CA ASP A 708 20.80 -35.96 -25.11
C ASP A 708 21.88 -36.53 -24.15
N ARG A 709 22.05 -37.86 -24.08
CA ARG A 709 22.82 -38.44 -22.98
C ARG A 709 23.75 -39.67 -23.22
N TYR A 710 23.75 -40.38 -24.37
CA TYR A 710 24.48 -41.67 -24.73
C TYR A 710 24.49 -42.93 -23.76
N GLY A 711 23.61 -43.96 -23.94
CA GLY A 711 23.49 -45.20 -23.08
C GLY A 711 22.16 -45.81 -22.44
N CYS A 712 20.93 -45.22 -22.33
CA CYS A 712 19.76 -45.73 -21.51
C CYS A 712 18.34 -45.82 -22.22
N ILE A 713 17.17 -45.77 -21.52
CA ILE A 713 15.83 -46.11 -22.12
C ILE A 713 15.12 -44.97 -22.83
N ASP A 714 14.98 -45.14 -24.12
CA ASP A 714 13.97 -44.53 -24.99
C ASP A 714 12.68 -45.36 -24.97
N SER A 715 11.63 -44.87 -24.27
CA SER A 715 10.33 -45.54 -24.15
C SER A 715 9.41 -45.29 -25.35
N ASP A 716 9.44 -44.09 -25.89
CA ASP A 716 8.42 -43.51 -26.76
C ASP A 716 8.98 -43.26 -28.19
N GLY A 717 10.24 -42.83 -28.31
CA GLY A 717 11.01 -42.85 -29.55
C GLY A 717 11.38 -41.51 -30.15
N ASP A 718 11.06 -40.40 -29.49
CA ASP A 718 11.28 -39.03 -29.97
C ASP A 718 12.77 -38.69 -30.04
N GLY A 719 13.51 -39.00 -28.98
CA GLY A 719 14.76 -38.31 -28.66
C GLY A 719 15.01 -38.19 -27.15
N TYR A 720 14.32 -37.33 -26.43
CA TYR A 720 14.83 -36.85 -25.14
C TYR A 720 14.62 -37.87 -24.03
N SER A 721 15.52 -37.88 -23.04
CA SER A 721 15.65 -39.14 -22.31
C SER A 721 14.53 -39.40 -21.31
N ASP A 722 14.04 -40.64 -21.18
CA ASP A 722 13.15 -41.00 -20.06
C ASP A 722 13.77 -40.50 -18.75
N ALA A 723 13.00 -39.66 -18.03
CA ALA A 723 13.40 -39.08 -16.76
C ALA A 723 13.90 -40.16 -15.77
N SER A 724 14.92 -39.79 -15.00
CA SER A 724 15.64 -40.72 -14.11
C SER A 724 16.14 -39.98 -12.87
N SER A 725 16.40 -40.69 -11.77
CA SER A 725 16.75 -40.10 -10.46
C SER A 725 18.04 -39.24 -10.40
N ASN A 726 18.71 -38.99 -11.52
CA ASN A 726 19.84 -38.08 -11.67
C ASN A 726 19.82 -37.29 -13.00
N TRP A 727 18.68 -37.24 -13.67
CA TRP A 727 18.38 -36.43 -14.85
C TRP A 727 16.88 -36.26 -14.96
N LEU A 728 16.43 -35.08 -14.58
CA LEU A 728 15.03 -34.73 -14.43
C LEU A 728 14.44 -34.34 -15.78
N ALA A 729 13.13 -34.53 -15.91
CA ALA A 729 12.33 -33.92 -16.96
C ALA A 729 12.62 -32.42 -17.07
N PHE A 730 12.39 -31.86 -18.25
CA PHE A 730 12.19 -30.42 -18.42
C PHE A 730 11.13 -29.92 -17.41
N PRO A 731 11.29 -28.72 -16.80
CA PRO A 731 12.38 -27.75 -17.00
C PRO A 731 13.63 -28.03 -16.14
N TYR A 732 13.54 -28.95 -15.17
CA TYR A 732 14.56 -29.18 -14.15
C TYR A 732 15.75 -30.04 -14.62
N GLY A 733 15.70 -30.53 -15.86
CA GLY A 733 16.78 -31.11 -16.65
C GLY A 733 16.37 -31.07 -18.13
N ALA A 734 17.04 -31.83 -18.99
CA ALA A 734 16.59 -32.01 -20.38
C ALA A 734 16.31 -33.50 -20.67
N ALA A 735 15.63 -34.15 -19.72
CA ALA A 735 14.92 -35.40 -19.95
C ALA A 735 13.54 -35.08 -20.52
N ASP A 736 12.94 -36.04 -21.22
CA ASP A 736 11.57 -35.94 -21.72
C ASP A 736 10.57 -35.87 -20.54
N SER A 737 9.76 -34.81 -20.52
CA SER A 737 8.68 -34.59 -19.55
C SER A 737 7.43 -35.42 -19.84
N LEU A 738 7.21 -35.80 -21.10
CA LEU A 738 5.99 -36.41 -21.61
C LEU A 738 6.24 -37.77 -22.33
N PRO A 739 6.89 -38.77 -21.68
CA PRO A 739 7.38 -40.05 -22.24
C PRO A 739 6.33 -41.09 -22.66
N TYR A 740 5.19 -40.61 -23.14
CA TYR A 740 4.14 -41.37 -23.80
C TYR A 740 3.47 -40.60 -24.97
N ASP A 741 3.87 -39.36 -25.27
CA ASP A 741 3.38 -38.57 -26.41
C ASP A 741 4.53 -37.87 -27.16
N ALA A 742 5.19 -38.62 -28.06
CA ALA A 742 6.17 -38.22 -29.10
C ALA A 742 5.79 -37.04 -30.04
N SER A 743 4.91 -36.13 -29.63
CA SER A 743 4.73 -34.80 -30.19
C SER A 743 5.07 -33.67 -29.21
N GLN A 744 5.37 -34.03 -27.96
CA GLN A 744 5.81 -33.19 -26.83
C GLN A 744 7.06 -33.82 -26.20
N HIS A 745 7.83 -33.03 -25.47
CA HIS A 745 8.98 -33.50 -24.66
C HIS A 745 9.50 -32.47 -23.64
N GLU A 746 9.09 -31.21 -23.83
CA GLU A 746 9.31 -30.07 -22.93
C GLU A 746 7.94 -29.61 -22.39
N ASP A 747 7.97 -29.08 -21.17
CA ASP A 747 6.88 -28.74 -20.24
C ASP A 747 7.53 -27.73 -19.28
N LEU A 748 7.48 -26.44 -19.61
CA LEU A 748 8.43 -25.41 -19.12
C LEU A 748 8.14 -24.90 -17.70
N ASP A 749 6.90 -24.96 -17.25
CA ASP A 749 6.48 -24.58 -15.89
C ASP A 749 6.02 -25.76 -15.02
N GLY A 750 5.68 -26.90 -15.63
CA GLY A 750 5.43 -28.18 -14.94
C GLY A 750 3.97 -28.54 -14.71
N ASP A 751 3.00 -27.87 -15.35
CA ASP A 751 1.57 -28.14 -15.14
C ASP A 751 1.06 -29.48 -15.77
N GLY A 752 1.82 -30.03 -16.73
CA GLY A 752 1.51 -31.26 -17.45
C GLY A 752 0.87 -31.07 -18.84
N CYS A 753 0.77 -29.85 -19.34
CA CYS A 753 0.47 -29.46 -20.70
C CYS A 753 1.79 -29.10 -21.43
N GLY A 754 2.20 -29.90 -22.43
CA GLY A 754 3.51 -29.68 -23.08
C GLY A 754 3.55 -28.48 -24.04
N ASP A 755 4.70 -27.81 -24.11
CA ASP A 755 4.93 -26.50 -24.73
C ASP A 755 4.53 -26.37 -26.22
N ASN A 756 4.39 -27.47 -26.97
CA ASN A 756 4.07 -27.48 -28.42
C ASN A 756 2.57 -27.21 -28.70
N TYR A 757 2.11 -26.02 -28.35
CA TYR A 757 0.72 -25.53 -28.50
C TYR A 757 0.13 -25.69 -29.91
N GLN A 758 -1.03 -26.34 -30.02
CA GLN A 758 -1.75 -26.54 -31.28
C GLN A 758 -3.28 -26.48 -31.15
N PHE A 759 -3.86 -25.30 -31.40
CA PHE A 759 -5.30 -25.06 -31.36
C PHE A 759 -6.05 -25.21 -32.69
N SER A 760 -7.40 -25.28 -32.63
CA SER A 760 -8.25 -25.15 -33.82
C SER A 760 -9.66 -24.57 -33.55
N ILE A 761 -9.98 -23.46 -34.22
CA ILE A 761 -11.24 -22.70 -34.01
C ILE A 761 -12.51 -23.47 -34.46
N ASP A 762 -13.48 -23.66 -33.56
CA ASP A 762 -14.82 -24.13 -33.94
C ASP A 762 -15.62 -23.01 -34.63
N ASN A 763 -15.88 -23.23 -35.92
CA ASN A 763 -16.57 -22.32 -36.83
C ASN A 763 -18.07 -22.10 -36.51
N SER A 764 -18.54 -22.47 -35.31
CA SER A 764 -19.91 -22.29 -34.84
C SER A 764 -20.06 -21.65 -33.45
N THR A 765 -18.98 -21.56 -32.67
CA THR A 765 -18.88 -20.77 -31.43
C THR A 765 -18.00 -19.54 -31.61
N GLY A 766 -16.79 -19.70 -32.15
CA GLY A 766 -15.73 -18.68 -32.19
C GLY A 766 -14.47 -19.19 -31.48
N LEU A 767 -14.69 -19.81 -30.32
CA LEU A 767 -13.72 -20.45 -29.45
C LEU A 767 -12.75 -21.42 -30.14
N ARG A 768 -11.57 -21.56 -29.54
CA ARG A 768 -10.48 -22.45 -29.92
C ARG A 768 -10.79 -23.92 -29.53
N THR A 769 -9.79 -24.80 -29.58
CA THR A 769 -9.87 -26.23 -29.22
C THR A 769 -8.43 -26.77 -29.19
N GLU A 770 -7.92 -26.99 -27.99
CA GLU A 770 -6.49 -26.95 -27.67
C GLU A 770 -5.80 -28.32 -27.69
N SER A 771 -4.46 -28.31 -27.65
CA SER A 771 -3.59 -29.48 -27.47
C SER A 771 -2.15 -29.01 -27.28
N GLY A 772 -1.51 -29.34 -26.15
CA GLY A 772 -0.33 -28.58 -25.69
C GLY A 772 -0.76 -27.26 -25.05
N ASP A 773 0.19 -26.59 -24.40
CA ASP A 773 -0.09 -25.48 -23.49
C ASP A 773 -0.13 -24.10 -24.19
N ALA A 774 -1.09 -23.26 -23.80
CA ALA A 774 -1.23 -21.90 -24.28
C ALA A 774 -0.29 -20.89 -23.58
N PHE A 775 0.18 -21.16 -22.36
CA PHE A 775 0.93 -20.20 -21.53
C PHE A 775 2.22 -20.77 -20.88
N PRO A 776 3.28 -21.13 -21.65
CA PRO A 776 4.38 -22.02 -21.16
C PRO A 776 5.36 -21.42 -20.15
N ASN A 777 4.94 -20.47 -19.32
CA ASN A 777 5.70 -19.92 -18.20
C ASN A 777 4.78 -19.71 -16.97
N ASP A 778 3.56 -20.25 -16.98
CA ASP A 778 2.51 -20.03 -15.98
C ASP A 778 1.79 -21.34 -15.65
N SER A 779 2.28 -22.01 -14.60
CA SER A 779 1.85 -23.35 -14.19
C SER A 779 0.42 -23.44 -13.62
N GLU A 780 -0.35 -22.35 -13.67
CA GLU A 780 -1.78 -22.36 -13.34
C GLU A 780 -2.68 -22.31 -14.62
N GLN A 781 -2.13 -22.19 -15.84
CA GLN A 781 -2.92 -21.88 -17.05
C GLN A 781 -2.64 -22.73 -18.34
N CYS A 782 -3.19 -23.94 -18.48
CA CYS A 782 -3.09 -24.74 -19.75
C CYS A 782 -3.71 -24.15 -21.05
N SER A 783 -4.64 -23.17 -20.99
CA SER A 783 -5.73 -23.03 -22.02
C SER A 783 -6.28 -21.61 -22.26
N ASP A 784 -6.29 -21.18 -23.52
CA ASP A 784 -6.75 -19.86 -24.04
C ASP A 784 -8.03 -20.07 -24.90
N LEU A 785 -9.22 -19.99 -24.29
CA LEU A 785 -10.43 -20.60 -24.88
C LEU A 785 -11.06 -19.80 -26.03
N ASP A 786 -11.10 -18.46 -25.98
CA ASP A 786 -11.59 -17.64 -27.08
C ASP A 786 -10.45 -17.06 -27.93
N GLY A 787 -9.43 -16.49 -27.31
CA GLY A 787 -8.16 -16.20 -27.95
C GLY A 787 -7.51 -14.87 -27.65
N ASP A 788 -7.77 -14.21 -26.53
CA ASP A 788 -7.28 -12.85 -26.24
C ASP A 788 -5.91 -12.77 -25.54
N GLY A 789 -5.52 -13.81 -24.80
CA GLY A 789 -4.26 -13.87 -24.06
C GLY A 789 -4.36 -14.01 -22.55
N TYR A 790 -5.52 -14.41 -22.01
CA TYR A 790 -5.70 -14.78 -20.60
C TYR A 790 -6.22 -16.23 -20.47
N GLY A 791 -5.77 -16.98 -19.46
CA GLY A 791 -6.10 -18.40 -19.30
C GLY A 791 -7.41 -18.67 -18.56
N GLU A 792 -8.07 -19.81 -18.88
CA GLU A 792 -9.41 -20.21 -18.38
C GLU A 792 -9.61 -20.22 -16.84
N GLU A 793 -8.56 -20.16 -16.01
CA GLU A 793 -8.66 -20.13 -14.54
C GLU A 793 -8.60 -18.68 -13.96
N ASP A 794 -7.93 -17.74 -14.63
CA ASP A 794 -7.81 -16.32 -14.21
C ASP A 794 -8.73 -15.36 -15.00
N ASP A 795 -9.07 -15.70 -16.24
CA ASP A 795 -10.02 -14.95 -17.06
C ASP A 795 -11.45 -14.96 -16.46
N ALA A 796 -12.03 -13.77 -16.27
CA ALA A 796 -13.38 -13.59 -15.77
C ALA A 796 -14.49 -13.90 -16.82
N PHE A 797 -14.18 -13.83 -18.13
CA PHE A 797 -15.14 -13.99 -19.23
C PHE A 797 -14.69 -14.90 -20.42
N PRO A 798 -14.22 -16.16 -20.20
CA PRO A 798 -13.63 -17.08 -21.21
C PRO A 798 -14.58 -17.64 -22.31
N GLU A 799 -15.52 -16.83 -22.81
CA GLU A 799 -16.14 -17.00 -24.12
C GLU A 799 -16.20 -15.66 -24.92
N ASN A 800 -15.40 -14.63 -24.58
CA ASN A 800 -15.48 -13.25 -25.08
C ASN A 800 -14.11 -12.53 -25.21
N GLU A 801 -13.50 -12.63 -26.41
CA GLU A 801 -12.20 -12.09 -26.92
C GLU A 801 -11.88 -10.57 -26.72
N LEU A 802 -12.46 -9.87 -25.74
CA LEU A 802 -12.38 -8.43 -25.49
C LEU A 802 -12.49 -8.02 -24.00
N GLU A 803 -12.75 -8.95 -23.08
CA GLU A 803 -12.91 -8.67 -21.65
C GLU A 803 -12.32 -9.85 -20.87
N TRP A 804 -11.33 -9.59 -20.01
CA TRP A 804 -10.63 -10.63 -19.22
C TRP A 804 -10.67 -10.35 -17.71
N GLU A 805 -10.78 -9.07 -17.31
CA GLU A 805 -10.73 -8.61 -15.91
C GLU A 805 -12.10 -8.08 -15.47
N ASP A 806 -12.46 -8.35 -14.20
CA ASP A 806 -13.65 -7.84 -13.49
C ASP A 806 -13.17 -7.41 -12.09
N SER A 807 -12.55 -6.23 -12.05
CA SER A 807 -11.71 -5.75 -10.94
C SER A 807 -12.48 -5.62 -9.61
N ASP A 808 -13.78 -5.29 -9.65
CA ASP A 808 -14.62 -5.13 -8.45
C ASP A 808 -15.76 -6.17 -8.30
N ARG A 809 -15.95 -7.00 -9.34
CA ARG A 809 -16.77 -8.23 -9.39
C ARG A 809 -18.25 -8.01 -9.64
N ASP A 810 -18.59 -7.06 -10.50
CA ASP A 810 -19.94 -6.60 -10.86
C ASP A 810 -20.71 -7.54 -11.84
N GLU A 811 -20.00 -8.33 -12.65
CA GLU A 811 -20.46 -9.04 -13.88
C GLU A 811 -20.39 -8.21 -15.20
N ILE A 812 -19.81 -7.01 -15.19
CA ILE A 812 -19.27 -6.27 -16.37
C ILE A 812 -17.73 -6.35 -16.35
N GLY A 813 -17.09 -6.32 -17.52
CA GLY A 813 -15.62 -6.39 -17.64
C GLY A 813 -14.97 -5.01 -17.81
N ASP A 814 -13.73 -4.88 -17.34
CA ASP A 814 -13.01 -3.61 -17.19
C ASP A 814 -12.85 -2.80 -18.49
N ASN A 815 -12.93 -3.39 -19.70
CA ASN A 815 -12.89 -2.65 -20.98
C ASN A 815 -14.28 -2.14 -21.44
N SER A 816 -15.36 -2.66 -20.85
CA SER A 816 -16.74 -2.19 -21.04
C SER A 816 -17.24 -1.32 -19.88
N ASP A 817 -16.47 -1.20 -18.81
CA ASP A 817 -16.83 -0.46 -17.60
C ASP A 817 -16.15 0.93 -17.54
N ASP A 818 -16.93 1.98 -17.27
CA ASP A 818 -16.37 3.33 -17.08
C ASP A 818 -15.85 3.57 -15.63
N PHE A 819 -16.08 2.63 -14.70
CA PHE A 819 -15.74 2.66 -13.26
C PHE A 819 -15.19 1.32 -12.69
N PRO A 820 -14.15 0.66 -13.25
CA PRO A 820 -13.72 -0.72 -12.88
C PRO A 820 -13.40 -1.04 -11.40
N PHE A 821 -13.42 -0.05 -10.49
CA PHE A 821 -13.10 -0.23 -9.07
C PHE A 821 -14.26 0.14 -8.12
N ASP A 822 -15.45 0.49 -8.62
CA ASP A 822 -16.66 0.63 -7.81
C ASP A 822 -17.87 -0.09 -8.42
N ARG A 823 -18.04 -1.34 -7.95
CA ARG A 823 -19.11 -2.34 -8.13
C ARG A 823 -20.57 -1.90 -7.89
N THR A 824 -20.80 -0.60 -7.88
CA THR A 824 -22.10 0.04 -7.76
C THR A 824 -22.36 1.06 -8.89
N GLN A 825 -21.35 1.31 -9.73
CA GLN A 825 -21.37 2.07 -10.98
C GLN A 825 -20.73 1.22 -12.08
N TRP A 826 -21.14 1.41 -13.33
CA TRP A 826 -20.54 0.72 -14.49
C TRP A 826 -20.51 1.58 -15.76
N LYS A 827 -20.83 2.87 -15.65
CA LYS A 827 -21.10 3.74 -16.81
C LYS A 827 -21.06 5.24 -16.51
N ASP A 828 -20.40 6.01 -17.36
CA ASP A 828 -20.42 7.49 -17.44
C ASP A 828 -21.07 7.90 -18.79
N THR A 829 -22.01 8.85 -18.79
CA THR A 829 -22.71 9.27 -20.02
C THR A 829 -22.04 10.46 -20.74
N ASP A 830 -21.21 11.25 -20.07
CA ASP A 830 -20.67 12.49 -20.65
C ASP A 830 -19.20 12.85 -20.30
N GLY A 831 -18.57 12.11 -19.37
CA GLY A 831 -17.14 12.12 -19.11
C GLY A 831 -16.71 13.07 -17.99
N ASP A 832 -17.49 13.17 -16.91
CA ASP A 832 -17.24 14.03 -15.76
C ASP A 832 -16.63 13.28 -14.55
N GLY A 833 -16.78 11.94 -14.49
CA GLY A 833 -16.23 11.10 -13.43
C GLY A 833 -17.21 10.68 -12.33
N TYR A 834 -18.52 10.92 -12.49
CA TYR A 834 -19.59 10.39 -11.64
C TYR A 834 -20.52 9.45 -12.42
N GLY A 835 -21.14 8.49 -11.72
CA GLY A 835 -21.73 7.31 -12.38
C GLY A 835 -23.25 7.35 -12.62
N ASP A 836 -23.68 6.83 -13.78
CA ASP A 836 -25.07 6.76 -14.29
C ASP A 836 -26.10 6.13 -13.32
N ASN A 837 -25.68 5.29 -12.36
CA ASN A 837 -26.58 4.38 -11.66
C ASN A 837 -27.21 5.01 -10.39
N GLU A 838 -28.51 5.34 -10.46
CA GLU A 838 -29.32 5.88 -9.34
C GLU A 838 -29.25 5.06 -8.03
N ASP A 839 -28.90 3.77 -8.07
CA ASP A 839 -28.75 2.89 -6.90
C ASP A 839 -27.28 2.75 -6.40
N GLY A 840 -26.33 3.46 -7.01
CA GLY A 840 -24.88 3.37 -6.75
C GLY A 840 -24.33 4.29 -5.66
N ARG A 841 -23.02 4.19 -5.38
CA ARG A 841 -22.27 5.22 -4.64
C ARG A 841 -21.97 6.40 -5.55
N ASP A 842 -21.97 7.60 -4.97
CA ASP A 842 -21.64 8.87 -5.63
C ASP A 842 -22.23 8.98 -7.04
N ALA A 843 -23.53 8.62 -7.13
CA ALA A 843 -24.30 8.58 -8.36
C ALA A 843 -24.61 10.00 -8.84
N ASP A 844 -24.50 10.19 -10.15
CA ASP A 844 -24.72 11.47 -10.80
C ASP A 844 -26.22 11.83 -10.89
N ASP A 845 -26.61 12.97 -10.32
CA ASP A 845 -27.97 13.52 -10.40
C ASP A 845 -28.31 14.08 -11.81
N PHE A 846 -27.31 14.35 -12.67
CA PHE A 846 -27.46 14.94 -14.00
C PHE A 846 -26.72 14.23 -15.18
N PRO A 847 -26.89 12.89 -15.46
CA PRO A 847 -26.13 12.12 -16.48
C PRO A 847 -26.29 12.53 -17.96
N SER A 848 -25.89 13.75 -18.29
CA SER A 848 -25.86 14.42 -19.60
C SER A 848 -25.37 15.89 -19.59
N ASP A 849 -24.97 16.47 -18.45
CA ASP A 849 -24.30 17.77 -18.36
C ASP A 849 -22.99 17.68 -17.52
N PRO A 850 -21.80 17.47 -18.15
CA PRO A 850 -20.50 17.21 -17.49
C PRO A 850 -19.90 18.47 -16.85
N SER A 851 -20.69 19.10 -15.99
CA SER A 851 -20.35 20.27 -15.21
C SER A 851 -21.22 20.42 -13.96
N GLU A 852 -22.14 19.50 -13.68
CA GLU A 852 -22.94 19.42 -12.45
C GLU A 852 -23.19 17.92 -12.17
N HIS A 853 -22.78 17.36 -11.02
CA HIS A 853 -23.02 15.95 -10.66
C HIS A 853 -23.86 15.75 -9.38
N LEU A 854 -24.13 16.84 -8.65
CA LEU A 854 -24.73 16.81 -7.31
C LEU A 854 -25.85 17.84 -7.20
N ASP A 855 -27.02 17.41 -6.71
CA ASP A 855 -28.15 18.26 -6.30
C ASP A 855 -28.31 18.15 -4.77
N SER A 856 -27.49 18.88 -4.01
CA SER A 856 -27.35 18.73 -2.55
C SER A 856 -28.65 18.97 -1.73
N ASP A 857 -29.73 19.48 -2.34
CA ASP A 857 -31.03 19.64 -1.69
C ASP A 857 -32.27 19.15 -2.48
N GLY A 858 -32.12 18.76 -3.75
CA GLY A 858 -33.14 18.13 -4.57
C GLY A 858 -34.13 19.09 -5.26
N ASP A 859 -33.72 20.33 -5.54
CA ASP A 859 -34.51 21.34 -6.26
C ASP A 859 -34.60 21.07 -7.78
N GLY A 860 -33.54 20.50 -8.35
CA GLY A 860 -33.35 20.27 -9.79
C GLY A 860 -32.39 21.25 -10.46
N PHE A 861 -31.46 21.85 -9.69
CA PHE A 861 -30.32 22.65 -10.15
C PHE A 861 -29.07 22.15 -9.41
N GLY A 862 -27.99 21.86 -10.14
CA GLY A 862 -26.77 21.36 -9.52
C GLY A 862 -26.00 22.41 -8.73
N ASP A 863 -25.16 21.93 -7.82
CA ASP A 863 -24.46 22.70 -6.78
C ASP A 863 -23.60 23.87 -7.28
N ASN A 864 -23.17 23.90 -8.55
CA ASN A 864 -22.43 25.04 -9.12
C ASN A 864 -23.21 25.91 -10.12
N SER A 865 -24.43 25.50 -10.48
CA SER A 865 -25.44 26.37 -11.07
C SER A 865 -26.27 27.11 -10.02
N ASP A 866 -26.42 26.55 -8.82
CA ASP A 866 -27.10 27.17 -7.69
C ASP A 866 -26.18 28.14 -6.90
N MET A 867 -26.77 29.13 -6.23
CA MET A 867 -26.09 30.04 -5.30
C MET A 867 -26.46 29.80 -3.82
N PHE A 868 -27.42 28.92 -3.54
CA PHE A 868 -27.73 28.39 -2.21
C PHE A 868 -27.98 26.87 -2.27
N PRO A 869 -26.99 26.00 -2.60
CA PRO A 869 -27.16 24.55 -2.84
C PRO A 869 -27.62 23.68 -1.63
N ASN A 870 -28.18 24.29 -0.58
CA ASN A 870 -28.55 23.66 0.69
C ASN A 870 -29.90 24.26 1.21
N ASP A 871 -30.65 24.97 0.37
CA ASP A 871 -31.98 25.52 0.64
C ASP A 871 -32.86 25.32 -0.63
N PRO A 872 -33.66 24.23 -0.72
CA PRO A 872 -34.41 23.78 -1.92
C PRO A 872 -35.65 24.66 -2.20
N THR A 873 -35.49 25.95 -1.96
CA THR A 873 -36.44 27.01 -2.22
C THR A 873 -35.76 28.26 -2.82
N GLU A 874 -34.43 28.26 -3.04
CA GLU A 874 -33.66 29.45 -3.41
C GLU A 874 -32.51 29.23 -4.42
N THR A 875 -32.83 29.21 -5.71
CA THR A 875 -31.83 29.07 -6.79
C THR A 875 -31.11 30.37 -7.21
N VAL A 876 -31.52 31.54 -6.70
CA VAL A 876 -31.08 32.87 -7.22
C VAL A 876 -31.06 33.95 -6.14
N ASP A 877 -30.02 34.79 -6.15
CA ASP A 877 -29.94 36.12 -5.54
C ASP A 877 -29.75 37.14 -6.69
N SER A 878 -30.80 37.89 -7.00
CA SER A 878 -30.87 38.78 -8.18
C SER A 878 -30.10 40.10 -8.05
N ASP A 879 -29.57 40.46 -6.87
CA ASP A 879 -28.80 41.70 -6.69
C ASP A 879 -27.52 41.62 -5.82
N SER A 880 -27.23 40.43 -5.29
CA SER A 880 -26.01 40.02 -4.59
C SER A 880 -25.84 40.64 -3.20
N ASP A 881 -26.92 40.65 -2.40
CA ASP A 881 -26.94 41.12 -1.00
C ASP A 881 -26.83 39.99 0.05
N GLY A 882 -27.03 38.72 -0.36
CA GLY A 882 -26.85 37.52 0.45
C GLY A 882 -28.14 36.85 0.93
N TYR A 883 -29.30 37.24 0.41
CA TYR A 883 -30.59 36.57 0.63
C TYR A 883 -31.22 36.18 -0.71
N GLY A 884 -31.76 34.96 -0.80
CA GLY A 884 -32.39 34.45 -2.03
C GLY A 884 -33.70 35.15 -2.40
N ASP A 885 -34.04 35.11 -3.69
CA ASP A 885 -35.14 35.81 -4.35
C ASP A 885 -36.55 35.52 -3.76
N ASN A 886 -36.75 34.43 -3.00
CA ASN A 886 -38.04 34.07 -2.40
C ASN A 886 -38.16 34.42 -0.90
N LYS A 887 -37.03 34.55 -0.20
CA LYS A 887 -36.83 34.91 1.21
C LYS A 887 -36.66 36.42 1.37
N ASP A 888 -36.03 37.07 0.39
CA ASP A 888 -35.95 38.53 0.30
C ASP A 888 -37.32 39.16 -0.05
N SER A 889 -37.64 40.24 0.65
CA SER A 889 -38.79 41.10 0.40
C SER A 889 -38.60 42.10 -0.77
N PHE A 890 -37.37 42.40 -1.19
CA PHE A 890 -37.06 43.33 -2.28
C PHE A 890 -35.91 42.87 -3.24
N PRO A 891 -36.01 41.72 -3.97
CA PRO A 891 -34.89 41.07 -4.72
C PRO A 891 -34.22 41.82 -5.88
N ASN A 892 -34.24 43.15 -5.90
CA ASN A 892 -33.70 44.04 -6.93
C ASN A 892 -33.18 45.38 -6.30
N ASP A 893 -33.06 45.49 -4.98
CA ASP A 893 -32.48 46.61 -4.22
C ASP A 893 -31.57 46.08 -3.07
N PRO A 894 -30.24 45.92 -3.29
CA PRO A 894 -29.25 45.31 -2.36
C PRO A 894 -28.90 46.23 -1.17
N SER A 895 -29.93 46.78 -0.57
CA SER A 895 -29.92 47.63 0.61
C SER A 895 -31.15 47.41 1.51
N GLN A 896 -32.05 46.48 1.14
CA GLN A 896 -33.30 46.18 1.82
C GLN A 896 -33.68 44.69 1.64
N TRP A 897 -33.25 43.79 2.52
CA TRP A 897 -33.60 42.36 2.39
C TRP A 897 -34.96 41.97 3.05
N LYS A 898 -35.65 42.92 3.70
CA LYS A 898 -36.74 42.61 4.64
C LYS A 898 -37.75 43.74 4.86
N ASP A 899 -39.04 43.37 4.88
CA ASP A 899 -40.19 44.20 5.26
C ASP A 899 -40.88 43.57 6.49
N SER A 900 -40.66 44.12 7.69
CA SER A 900 -41.15 43.53 8.95
C SER A 900 -42.66 43.68 9.22
N ASP A 901 -43.37 44.56 8.52
CA ASP A 901 -44.81 44.75 8.74
C ASP A 901 -45.69 44.83 7.46
N TYR A 902 -45.06 44.71 6.29
CA TYR A 902 -45.65 44.57 4.96
C TYR A 902 -46.30 45.83 4.40
N ASP A 903 -45.73 47.00 4.69
CA ASP A 903 -46.15 48.30 4.16
C ASP A 903 -45.55 48.63 2.77
N GLY A 904 -44.41 48.02 2.41
CA GLY A 904 -43.68 48.21 1.16
C GLY A 904 -42.46 49.14 1.23
N TYR A 905 -41.98 49.48 2.44
CA TYR A 905 -40.68 50.09 2.70
C TYR A 905 -39.85 49.16 3.61
N GLY A 906 -38.62 48.83 3.21
CA GLY A 906 -37.79 47.88 3.97
C GLY A 906 -37.23 48.44 5.28
N ASP A 907 -36.86 47.54 6.18
CA ASP A 907 -36.47 47.79 7.58
C ASP A 907 -35.32 48.81 7.78
N GLU A 908 -34.46 49.05 6.78
CA GLU A 908 -33.20 49.81 6.94
C GLU A 908 -33.35 51.29 6.51
N TYR A 909 -33.56 52.18 7.49
CA TYR A 909 -33.89 53.59 7.26
C TYR A 909 -32.70 54.51 6.93
N TYR A 910 -32.63 54.94 5.67
CA TYR A 910 -31.64 55.91 5.20
C TYR A 910 -32.20 57.33 5.11
N PHE A 911 -31.43 58.33 5.57
CA PHE A 911 -31.81 59.75 5.50
C PHE A 911 -30.61 60.69 5.38
N THR A 912 -30.87 61.96 5.08
CA THR A 912 -29.89 63.05 5.16
C THR A 912 -30.41 64.17 6.06
N VAL A 913 -29.55 64.89 6.78
CA VAL A 913 -29.98 65.87 7.79
C VAL A 913 -29.96 67.30 7.23
N ALA A 914 -31.11 67.97 7.28
CA ALA A 914 -31.32 69.33 6.83
C ALA A 914 -30.70 70.38 7.77
N ALA A 915 -30.58 71.62 7.28
CA ALA A 915 -29.86 72.70 7.98
C ALA A 915 -30.54 73.26 9.25
N ASP A 916 -31.75 72.79 9.58
CA ASP A 916 -32.48 73.08 10.82
C ASP A 916 -32.53 71.88 11.78
N GLY A 917 -32.16 70.68 11.33
CA GLY A 917 -32.14 69.43 12.11
C GLY A 917 -33.16 68.39 11.65
N SER A 918 -34.09 68.75 10.74
CA SER A 918 -35.07 67.80 10.17
C SER A 918 -34.42 66.79 9.22
N HIS A 919 -35.09 65.65 9.00
CA HIS A 919 -34.67 64.63 8.05
C HIS A 919 -35.19 64.94 6.65
N GLU A 920 -34.31 64.90 5.65
CA GLU A 920 -34.63 65.07 4.23
C GLU A 920 -34.07 63.89 3.40
N ASN A 921 -34.72 63.60 2.26
CA ASN A 921 -34.40 62.46 1.38
C ASN A 921 -34.50 61.08 2.08
N GLN A 922 -35.46 60.89 2.98
CA GLN A 922 -35.67 59.62 3.69
C GLN A 922 -36.15 58.49 2.73
N ALA A 923 -35.61 57.29 2.92
CA ALA A 923 -35.93 56.01 2.26
C ALA A 923 -35.75 54.84 3.27
N GLY A 924 -36.32 53.67 2.99
CA GLY A 924 -36.55 52.64 4.02
C GLY A 924 -37.58 53.10 5.06
N ASP A 925 -37.76 52.30 6.12
CA ASP A 925 -38.77 52.50 7.15
C ASP A 925 -38.19 52.86 8.54
N GLN A 926 -38.66 53.98 9.11
CA GLN A 926 -38.32 54.40 10.47
C GLN A 926 -39.11 53.67 11.59
N PHE A 927 -40.22 52.99 11.30
CA PHE A 927 -41.04 52.28 12.29
C PHE A 927 -41.42 50.85 11.85
N PRO A 928 -40.47 49.88 11.71
CA PRO A 928 -40.69 48.52 11.14
C PRO A 928 -41.60 47.54 11.91
N ARG A 929 -42.72 48.05 12.47
CA ARG A 929 -43.76 47.42 13.30
C ARG A 929 -45.10 48.20 13.31
N ASP A 930 -45.22 49.34 12.63
CA ASP A 930 -46.50 50.03 12.38
C ASP A 930 -46.69 50.21 10.86
N PRO A 931 -47.39 49.27 10.16
CA PRO A 931 -47.60 49.27 8.70
C PRO A 931 -48.58 50.38 8.23
N THR A 932 -48.66 51.44 9.03
CA THR A 932 -49.39 52.65 8.76
C THR A 932 -48.50 53.89 8.90
N GLN A 933 -47.22 53.77 9.27
CA GLN A 933 -46.28 54.86 9.52
C GLN A 933 -44.84 54.50 9.16
N TRP A 934 -44.27 55.09 8.09
CA TRP A 934 -42.91 54.76 7.65
C TRP A 934 -41.87 55.89 7.73
N ARG A 935 -42.19 56.99 8.43
CA ARG A 935 -41.54 58.29 8.15
C ARG A 935 -41.60 59.26 9.32
N ASP A 936 -40.44 59.62 9.85
CA ASP A 936 -40.28 60.66 10.87
C ASP A 936 -39.38 61.79 10.32
N THR A 937 -39.88 63.03 10.28
CA THR A 937 -39.13 64.20 9.78
C THR A 937 -38.41 65.00 10.87
N ASP A 938 -38.71 64.86 12.16
CA ASP A 938 -38.06 65.66 13.23
C ASP A 938 -37.58 64.89 14.48
N LEU A 939 -37.69 63.57 14.45
CA LEU A 939 -37.26 62.58 15.45
C LEU A 939 -37.98 62.68 16.80
N ASP A 940 -39.30 62.83 16.76
CA ASP A 940 -40.17 62.78 17.95
C ASP A 940 -40.75 61.37 18.24
N GLN A 941 -40.70 60.45 17.27
CA GLN A 941 -41.31 59.09 17.26
C GLN A 941 -42.81 59.03 16.97
N HIS A 942 -43.40 60.02 16.31
CA HIS A 942 -44.72 59.94 15.69
C HIS A 942 -44.62 60.19 14.18
N GLY A 943 -45.14 59.28 13.36
CA GLY A 943 -44.94 59.35 11.92
C GLY A 943 -45.71 60.48 11.22
N ASP A 944 -45.05 61.10 10.24
CA ASP A 944 -45.50 62.23 9.40
C ASP A 944 -46.85 61.98 8.69
N ASN A 945 -47.18 60.71 8.45
CA ASN A 945 -48.00 60.38 7.29
C ASN A 945 -49.49 60.58 7.59
N THR A 946 -50.23 61.19 6.66
CA THR A 946 -51.57 61.72 6.97
C THR A 946 -52.68 60.68 7.12
N TRP A 947 -52.35 59.39 7.14
CA TRP A 947 -53.29 58.26 7.22
C TRP A 947 -52.93 57.20 8.26
N GLY A 948 -51.75 57.29 8.88
CA GLY A 948 -51.30 56.38 9.92
C GLY A 948 -52.07 56.47 11.22
N ASN A 949 -51.74 55.57 12.14
CA ASN A 949 -52.17 55.65 13.52
C ASN A 949 -51.51 56.86 14.20
N ASN A 950 -52.32 57.67 14.90
CA ASN A 950 -51.89 58.86 15.65
C ASN A 950 -50.77 59.67 14.94
N PRO A 951 -51.03 60.20 13.72
CA PRO A 951 -50.00 60.82 12.91
C PRO A 951 -49.68 62.23 13.41
N ASP A 952 -48.43 62.64 13.27
CA ASP A 952 -48.00 63.93 13.78
C ASP A 952 -48.69 65.10 13.07
N ALA A 953 -49.17 66.04 13.88
CA ALA A 953 -49.82 67.26 13.44
C ALA A 953 -48.84 68.41 13.09
N PHE A 954 -47.55 68.32 13.46
CA PHE A 954 -46.63 69.47 13.45
C PHE A 954 -45.34 69.33 12.62
N ILE A 955 -44.84 68.12 12.37
CA ILE A 955 -43.81 67.61 11.43
C ILE A 955 -42.47 68.37 11.31
N PHE A 956 -42.21 69.34 12.20
CA PHE A 956 -41.01 70.18 12.24
C PHE A 956 -40.76 70.79 13.65
N ASP A 957 -41.41 70.32 14.71
CA ASP A 957 -41.28 70.79 16.09
C ASP A 957 -41.51 69.66 17.12
N ASN A 958 -40.51 68.78 17.27
CA ASN A 958 -40.41 67.56 18.12
C ASN A 958 -40.65 67.71 19.65
N GLN A 959 -41.50 68.65 20.06
CA GLN A 959 -42.04 68.84 21.40
C GLN A 959 -43.58 68.92 21.42
N GLU A 960 -44.23 69.15 20.27
CA GLU A 960 -45.70 69.22 20.12
C GLU A 960 -46.15 68.28 19.00
N TRP A 961 -46.90 67.21 19.30
CA TRP A 961 -47.39 66.22 18.30
C TRP A 961 -48.92 66.01 18.30
N LYS A 962 -49.63 66.48 19.33
CA LYS A 962 -51.06 66.19 19.55
C LYS A 962 -51.92 67.45 19.54
N ASP A 963 -53.01 67.43 18.78
CA ASP A 963 -54.03 68.49 18.69
C ASP A 963 -55.44 67.83 18.77
N ASP A 964 -55.84 67.38 19.97
CA ASP A 964 -57.11 66.64 20.21
C ASP A 964 -58.36 67.52 19.96
N ASP A 965 -58.19 68.84 20.03
CA ASP A 965 -59.24 69.86 19.97
C ASP A 965 -59.33 70.56 18.58
N GLY A 966 -58.23 70.61 17.82
CA GLY A 966 -58.16 71.13 16.46
C GLY A 966 -57.94 72.65 16.38
N ASP A 967 -57.28 73.24 17.37
CA ASP A 967 -57.00 74.68 17.52
C ASP A 967 -55.66 75.09 16.89
N GLY A 968 -54.72 74.14 16.74
CA GLY A 968 -53.38 74.35 16.18
C GLY A 968 -52.34 74.80 17.21
N LEU A 969 -52.40 74.24 18.42
CA LEU A 969 -51.43 74.35 19.52
C LEU A 969 -51.32 72.97 20.19
N GLY A 970 -50.11 72.50 20.48
CA GLY A 970 -49.91 71.16 21.05
C GLY A 970 -50.46 71.00 22.47
N ASP A 971 -51.22 69.91 22.70
CA ASP A 971 -51.77 69.55 24.02
C ASP A 971 -50.70 69.17 25.06
N ASN A 972 -49.46 68.96 24.61
CA ASN A 972 -48.32 68.40 25.36
C ASN A 972 -47.99 69.18 26.67
N GLU A 973 -48.20 70.51 26.73
CA GLU A 973 -48.10 71.32 27.98
C GLU A 973 -49.46 71.65 28.66
N ALA A 974 -50.35 70.66 28.70
CA ALA A 974 -51.31 70.43 29.79
C ALA A 974 -52.50 71.41 29.99
N ASP A 975 -53.46 71.41 29.05
CA ASP A 975 -54.81 71.90 29.35
C ASP A 975 -55.61 70.98 30.29
N LYS A 976 -56.76 71.45 30.80
CA LYS A 976 -57.53 70.80 31.87
C LYS A 976 -59.04 70.98 31.68
N CYS A 977 -59.76 69.85 31.64
CA CYS A 977 -61.21 69.82 31.56
C CYS A 977 -61.93 70.51 32.75
N TYR A 978 -63.01 71.23 32.44
CA TYR A 978 -63.75 72.09 33.39
C TYR A 978 -65.05 71.48 33.90
N ASP A 979 -65.07 71.05 35.17
CA ASP A 979 -66.28 70.60 35.87
C ASP A 979 -67.25 71.76 36.15
N VAL A 980 -68.42 71.71 35.49
CA VAL A 980 -69.49 72.72 35.56
C VAL A 980 -70.35 72.67 36.82
N ASP A 981 -70.30 71.60 37.62
CA ASP A 981 -71.07 71.46 38.87
C ASP A 981 -70.21 71.69 40.14
N SER A 982 -68.88 71.46 40.11
CA SER A 982 -67.98 71.80 41.22
C SER A 982 -67.16 73.08 41.03
N GLY A 983 -66.77 73.42 39.79
CA GLY A 983 -66.05 74.66 39.46
C GLY A 983 -64.53 74.66 39.69
N GLU A 984 -63.90 73.50 39.87
CA GLU A 984 -62.44 73.31 39.88
C GLU A 984 -62.00 72.25 38.84
N LEU A 985 -60.74 72.32 38.40
CA LEU A 985 -60.15 71.52 37.30
C LEU A 985 -59.52 70.22 37.81
N ARG A 986 -59.71 69.08 37.11
CA ARG A 986 -59.09 67.76 37.42
C ARG A 986 -58.88 66.91 36.16
N MET A 987 -57.95 65.95 36.27
CA MET A 987 -57.68 64.90 35.27
C MET A 987 -58.61 63.69 35.47
N CYS A 988 -58.70 62.81 34.47
CA CYS A 988 -59.55 61.61 34.45
C CYS A 988 -58.71 60.35 34.24
N THR A 989 -59.06 59.26 34.93
CA THR A 989 -58.66 57.88 34.62
C THR A 989 -59.81 56.95 35.05
N LEU A 990 -59.95 55.81 34.37
CA LEU A 990 -60.81 54.70 34.74
C LEU A 990 -60.12 53.38 34.36
N ASP A 991 -60.24 52.45 35.28
CA ASP A 991 -59.65 51.11 35.32
C ASP A 991 -60.65 50.31 36.18
N ALA A 992 -61.33 49.35 35.56
CA ALA A 992 -62.57 48.77 36.06
C ALA A 992 -62.38 47.57 37.00
N ASP A 993 -61.28 46.82 36.87
CA ASP A 993 -60.97 45.67 37.74
C ASP A 993 -59.63 45.77 38.52
N ASN A 994 -58.80 46.78 38.23
CA ASN A 994 -57.51 47.12 38.83
C ASN A 994 -56.35 46.15 38.55
N ASP A 995 -56.30 45.50 37.39
CA ASP A 995 -55.17 44.61 37.02
C ASP A 995 -53.84 45.38 36.87
N GLY A 996 -53.87 46.53 36.19
CA GLY A 996 -52.72 47.38 35.89
C GLY A 996 -52.93 48.29 34.67
N PHE A 997 -53.86 47.97 33.77
CA PHE A 997 -54.13 48.71 32.53
C PHE A 997 -55.40 49.58 32.65
N ASN A 998 -55.72 50.38 31.62
CA ASN A 998 -56.97 51.17 31.58
C ASN A 998 -57.99 50.50 30.65
N ASP A 999 -59.28 50.72 30.90
CA ASP A 999 -60.43 50.15 30.16
C ASP A 999 -60.37 50.31 28.61
N ASP A 1000 -59.57 51.25 28.12
CA ASP A 1000 -59.44 51.61 26.70
C ASP A 1000 -58.28 50.87 25.97
N VAL A 1001 -57.44 50.11 26.69
CA VAL A 1001 -56.30 49.32 26.13
C VAL A 1001 -56.23 47.87 26.63
N ASP A 1002 -56.97 47.52 27.68
CA ASP A 1002 -57.18 46.13 28.09
C ASP A 1002 -58.12 45.41 27.09
N GLN A 1003 -57.74 44.20 26.63
CA GLN A 1003 -58.59 43.36 25.77
C GLN A 1003 -59.77 42.73 26.55
N PHE A 1004 -59.62 42.53 27.87
CA PHE A 1004 -60.63 41.96 28.75
C PHE A 1004 -60.97 42.84 29.97
N PRO A 1005 -61.54 44.08 29.82
CA PRO A 1005 -61.73 45.13 30.86
C PRO A 1005 -62.53 44.84 32.14
N ASN A 1006 -62.72 43.57 32.52
CA ASN A 1006 -63.47 43.11 33.68
C ASN A 1006 -62.93 41.78 34.29
N GLU A 1007 -61.89 41.14 33.71
CA GLU A 1007 -61.46 39.77 34.04
C GLU A 1007 -59.95 39.58 34.34
N LYS A 1008 -59.27 40.60 34.86
CA LYS A 1008 -58.13 40.64 35.82
C LYS A 1008 -56.95 39.63 35.79
N THR A 1009 -56.90 38.68 34.89
CA THR A 1009 -56.01 37.50 34.91
C THR A 1009 -55.65 36.97 33.53
N GLN A 1010 -56.18 37.57 32.46
CA GLN A 1010 -55.83 37.30 31.06
C GLN A 1010 -55.52 38.65 30.39
N TRP A 1011 -54.41 38.74 29.68
CA TRP A 1011 -53.96 39.96 28.99
C TRP A 1011 -53.29 39.68 27.63
N ASP A 1012 -53.22 38.40 27.22
CA ASP A 1012 -52.67 37.91 25.97
C ASP A 1012 -53.44 36.66 25.52
N ASP A 1013 -53.43 36.36 24.22
CA ASP A 1013 -54.30 35.39 23.52
C ASP A 1013 -53.55 34.82 22.30
N GLY A 1014 -52.54 33.97 22.56
CA GLY A 1014 -51.47 33.69 21.59
C GLY A 1014 -51.91 32.92 20.33
N ASP A 1015 -52.93 32.08 20.44
CA ASP A 1015 -53.52 31.33 19.32
C ASP A 1015 -54.64 32.11 18.58
N LEU A 1016 -55.01 33.29 19.10
CA LEU A 1016 -56.08 34.16 18.62
C LEU A 1016 -57.48 33.51 18.54
N ASP A 1017 -57.76 32.43 19.30
CA ASP A 1017 -59.10 31.81 19.38
C ASP A 1017 -60.08 32.61 20.28
N GLY A 1018 -59.56 33.47 21.16
CA GLY A 1018 -60.32 34.29 22.11
C GLY A 1018 -60.49 33.69 23.52
N LYS A 1019 -59.50 32.94 24.04
CA LYS A 1019 -59.48 32.30 25.37
C LYS A 1019 -58.09 32.14 26.03
N GLY A 1020 -57.25 33.19 26.00
CA GLY A 1020 -55.84 33.21 26.44
C GLY A 1020 -55.33 32.33 27.60
N ASP A 1021 -54.05 31.98 27.52
CA ASP A 1021 -53.65 30.56 27.53
C ASP A 1021 -53.18 30.01 28.89
N ASN A 1022 -53.00 30.89 29.88
CA ASN A 1022 -52.22 30.61 31.09
C ASN A 1022 -52.93 29.73 32.16
N CYS A 1023 -52.99 28.42 31.92
CA CYS A 1023 -53.69 27.42 32.77
C CYS A 1023 -52.90 26.94 34.02
N ARG A 1024 -52.56 27.83 34.99
CA ARG A 1024 -51.82 27.42 36.21
C ARG A 1024 -52.71 27.12 37.44
N PHE A 1025 -52.69 25.88 37.93
CA PHE A 1025 -53.35 25.47 39.18
C PHE A 1025 -52.63 26.02 40.43
N ILE A 1026 -53.17 27.07 41.04
CA ILE A 1026 -52.81 27.46 42.43
C ILE A 1026 -54.09 27.65 43.24
N GLU A 1027 -54.36 26.77 44.22
CA GLU A 1027 -55.43 27.02 45.19
C GLU A 1027 -54.98 28.08 46.23
N ILE A 1028 -54.90 29.35 45.80
CA ILE A 1028 -54.67 30.46 46.73
C ILE A 1028 -55.87 30.57 47.67
N ARG A 1029 -55.62 30.11 48.87
CA ARG A 1029 -56.45 30.18 50.05
C ARG A 1029 -55.96 31.44 50.83
N GLU A 1030 -56.85 32.33 51.37
CA GLU A 1030 -56.69 33.52 52.31
C GLU A 1030 -55.26 34.07 52.74
N GLY A 1031 -55.07 35.29 53.29
CA GLY A 1031 -55.98 36.41 53.43
C GLY A 1031 -55.53 37.57 54.34
N VAL A 1032 -56.06 38.75 54.00
CA VAL A 1032 -56.37 39.91 54.86
C VAL A 1032 -55.22 40.80 55.40
N TYR A 1033 -54.84 41.74 54.53
CA TYR A 1033 -54.74 43.19 54.80
C TYR A 1033 -54.37 43.71 56.21
N GLY A 1034 -53.14 44.23 56.31
CA GLY A 1034 -52.89 45.67 56.54
C GLY A 1034 -53.20 46.32 57.91
N THR A 1035 -52.66 47.53 58.12
CA THR A 1035 -53.04 48.41 59.24
C THR A 1035 -53.21 49.86 58.78
N ASN A 1036 -53.94 50.64 59.56
CA ASN A 1036 -54.45 51.95 59.15
C ASN A 1036 -54.09 53.01 60.22
N ILE A 1037 -53.55 54.15 59.78
CA ILE A 1037 -53.22 55.36 60.56
C ILE A 1037 -51.97 55.23 61.47
N ASP A 1038 -51.19 56.31 61.57
CA ASP A 1038 -49.97 56.55 62.39
C ASP A 1038 -48.63 55.86 61.98
N GLY A 1039 -48.60 55.05 60.92
CA GLY A 1039 -47.51 55.01 59.91
C GLY A 1039 -46.08 54.49 60.26
N VAL A 1040 -45.90 53.16 60.33
CA VAL A 1040 -44.66 52.39 59.98
C VAL A 1040 -45.10 51.00 59.41
N GLN A 1041 -44.30 50.34 58.56
CA GLN A 1041 -44.60 49.06 57.85
C GLN A 1041 -44.43 47.76 58.69
N ILE A 1042 -44.93 46.61 58.16
CA ILE A 1042 -44.37 45.21 58.09
C ILE A 1042 -45.52 44.14 57.88
N GLU A 1043 -45.18 42.88 57.51
CA GLU A 1043 -45.92 41.86 56.70
C GLU A 1043 -46.82 40.80 57.44
N TYR A 1044 -47.50 39.91 56.65
CA TYR A 1044 -47.69 38.41 56.75
C TYR A 1044 -49.08 37.82 56.32
N LEU A 1045 -49.19 36.46 56.19
CA LEU A 1045 -50.05 35.66 55.25
C LEU A 1045 -51.16 34.70 55.87
N ASN A 1046 -51.84 33.88 55.02
CA ASN A 1046 -52.63 32.60 55.23
C ASN A 1046 -54.17 32.59 55.52
N ILE A 1047 -55.00 31.53 55.25
CA ILE A 1047 -55.18 30.59 54.07
C ILE A 1047 -56.63 29.89 54.08
N ASN A 1048 -57.63 30.14 53.15
CA ASN A 1048 -58.80 29.27 52.68
C ASN A 1048 -59.87 29.79 51.59
N SER A 1049 -59.91 29.35 50.29
CA SER A 1049 -61.07 28.68 49.54
C SER A 1049 -61.08 28.65 47.96
N THR A 1050 -61.59 27.54 47.36
CA THR A 1050 -61.68 27.15 45.90
C THR A 1050 -62.88 27.68 45.06
N THR A 1051 -62.73 27.72 43.71
CA THR A 1051 -63.82 27.70 42.71
C THR A 1051 -63.41 26.96 41.39
N ALA A 1052 -64.29 26.86 40.38
CA ALA A 1052 -64.09 26.10 39.13
C ALA A 1052 -64.13 26.97 37.86
N PHE A 1053 -63.59 26.47 36.74
CA PHE A 1053 -63.54 27.16 35.44
C PHE A 1053 -64.12 26.36 34.26
N ASN A 1054 -64.13 26.98 33.07
CA ASN A 1054 -64.77 26.50 31.84
C ASN A 1054 -63.85 26.78 30.63
N GLY A 1055 -63.00 25.82 30.31
CA GLY A 1055 -62.09 25.72 29.15
C GLY A 1055 -61.68 24.26 29.03
N ASP A 1056 -61.32 23.77 27.85
CA ASP A 1056 -61.20 22.31 27.60
C ASP A 1056 -59.77 21.80 27.80
N CYS A 1057 -59.30 21.85 29.05
CA CYS A 1057 -57.99 21.33 29.47
C CYS A 1057 -57.97 19.78 29.50
N SER A 1058 -58.42 19.12 28.43
CA SER A 1058 -58.63 17.66 28.39
C SER A 1058 -57.58 16.87 27.63
N LEU A 1059 -56.77 17.52 26.80
CA LEU A 1059 -55.54 16.95 26.24
C LEU A 1059 -54.34 17.50 27.03
N ASN A 1060 -54.08 18.81 26.93
CA ASN A 1060 -52.79 19.42 27.33
C ASN A 1060 -51.72 18.86 26.39
N ASP A 1061 -51.63 19.51 25.24
CA ASP A 1061 -51.15 19.04 23.94
C ASP A 1061 -50.75 20.35 23.24
N ARG A 1062 -49.45 20.60 23.08
CA ARG A 1062 -48.86 21.95 22.97
C ARG A 1062 -48.43 22.31 21.55
N ASP A 1063 -47.73 21.38 20.93
CA ASP A 1063 -47.36 21.32 19.51
C ASP A 1063 -48.56 20.89 18.62
N ASN A 1064 -49.60 20.28 19.22
CA ASN A 1064 -50.84 19.83 18.58
C ASN A 1064 -50.64 18.59 17.66
N ASP A 1065 -49.76 17.64 18.03
CA ASP A 1065 -49.70 16.29 17.43
C ASP A 1065 -50.98 15.46 17.73
N GLY A 1066 -51.62 15.72 18.88
CA GLY A 1066 -52.84 15.03 19.34
C GLY A 1066 -52.64 13.97 20.42
N ARG A 1067 -51.43 13.86 20.99
CA ARG A 1067 -51.11 13.12 22.22
C ARG A 1067 -51.38 14.03 23.41
N LYS A 1068 -50.39 14.19 24.30
CA LYS A 1068 -50.54 14.87 25.59
C LYS A 1068 -49.19 15.01 26.31
N ASP A 1069 -48.81 16.25 26.66
CA ASP A 1069 -47.60 16.53 27.44
C ASP A 1069 -47.63 15.88 28.84
N PRO A 1070 -46.44 15.61 29.42
CA PRO A 1070 -46.22 15.46 30.85
C PRO A 1070 -46.60 16.73 31.64
N ALA A 1071 -47.37 16.56 32.72
CA ALA A 1071 -47.92 17.69 33.46
C ALA A 1071 -46.91 18.34 34.44
N ASN A 1072 -46.37 19.51 34.05
CA ASN A 1072 -45.53 20.47 34.83
C ASN A 1072 -44.04 20.08 35.05
N PRO A 1073 -43.07 20.80 34.43
CA PRO A 1073 -41.63 20.51 34.56
C PRO A 1073 -40.98 20.77 35.93
N GLU A 1074 -41.53 21.66 36.77
CA GLU A 1074 -40.93 21.99 38.08
C GLU A 1074 -41.10 20.85 39.13
N TYR A 1075 -40.39 19.70 39.03
CA TYR A 1075 -39.97 18.88 40.20
C TYR A 1075 -39.03 17.65 39.96
N THR A 1076 -37.85 17.79 39.32
CA THR A 1076 -36.76 16.80 39.52
C THR A 1076 -35.35 17.44 39.53
N ASP A 1077 -34.60 17.20 40.60
CA ASP A 1077 -33.14 17.41 40.64
C ASP A 1077 -32.43 16.20 39.99
N ALA A 1078 -31.19 16.40 39.52
CA ALA A 1078 -30.43 15.42 38.74
C ALA A 1078 -30.20 14.04 39.41
N ASN A 1079 -30.02 13.02 38.56
CA ASN A 1079 -29.81 11.57 38.80
C ASN A 1079 -31.08 10.69 38.93
N ARG A 1080 -31.44 10.07 37.79
CA ARG A 1080 -32.37 8.92 37.60
C ARG A 1080 -33.81 9.10 38.09
N VAL A 1081 -34.74 9.30 37.15
CA VAL A 1081 -35.74 8.28 36.71
C VAL A 1081 -36.28 8.66 35.31
N GLN A 1082 -35.76 8.07 34.23
CA GLN A 1082 -36.54 7.86 33.00
C GLN A 1082 -37.48 6.65 33.17
N ILE A 1083 -38.50 6.55 32.32
CA ILE A 1083 -39.77 5.87 32.67
C ILE A 1083 -39.84 4.44 32.12
N LYS A 1084 -39.13 3.53 32.81
CA LYS A 1084 -39.13 2.07 32.58
C LYS A 1084 -40.45 1.50 32.02
N LYS A 1085 -40.35 0.90 30.83
CA LYS A 1085 -41.37 0.19 30.01
C LYS A 1085 -42.33 -0.72 30.83
N GLU A 1086 -41.89 -1.31 31.96
CA GLU A 1086 -42.75 -2.08 32.89
C GLU A 1086 -43.93 -1.29 33.51
N SER A 1087 -43.98 0.04 33.36
CA SER A 1087 -45.00 0.91 33.96
C SER A 1087 -46.36 0.89 33.22
N LEU A 1088 -46.38 0.58 31.92
CA LEU A 1088 -47.55 0.72 31.04
C LEU A 1088 -48.55 -0.44 31.15
N ALA A 1089 -49.26 -0.47 32.28
CA ALA A 1089 -50.33 -1.43 32.54
C ALA A 1089 -51.64 -1.08 31.79
N CYS A 1090 -51.74 -1.44 30.51
CA CYS A 1090 -52.94 -1.23 29.67
C CYS A 1090 -54.18 -2.02 30.13
N GLU A 1091 -54.88 -1.55 31.19
CA GLU A 1091 -56.16 -2.12 31.66
C GLU A 1091 -57.35 -1.80 30.72
N ARG A 1092 -57.35 -2.52 29.60
CA ARG A 1092 -58.32 -2.49 28.50
C ARG A 1092 -59.80 -2.39 28.91
N PHE A 1093 -60.41 -1.21 28.78
CA PHE A 1093 -61.88 -1.07 28.84
C PHE A 1093 -62.58 -0.05 27.91
N GLY A 1094 -62.03 0.22 26.72
CA GLY A 1094 -62.87 0.46 25.54
C GLY A 1094 -62.56 1.67 24.64
N SER A 1095 -61.78 1.41 23.59
CA SER A 1095 -61.77 2.14 22.31
C SER A 1095 -61.52 3.65 22.38
N ILE A 1096 -60.35 4.01 22.91
CA ILE A 1096 -59.32 4.87 22.33
C ILE A 1096 -58.09 4.69 23.25
N GLU A 1097 -56.90 4.58 22.67
CA GLU A 1097 -55.61 4.54 23.37
C GLU A 1097 -54.84 5.81 22.98
N VAL A 1098 -54.18 6.44 23.96
CA VAL A 1098 -53.38 7.67 23.84
C VAL A 1098 -52.26 7.50 24.87
N CYS A 1099 -51.00 7.71 24.45
CA CYS A 1099 -49.84 7.70 25.34
C CYS A 1099 -49.66 9.07 26.00
N GLU A 1100 -48.81 9.17 27.02
CA GLU A 1100 -48.20 10.45 27.37
C GLU A 1100 -46.93 10.57 26.53
N ASP A 1101 -46.63 11.78 26.05
CA ASP A 1101 -45.58 12.03 25.08
C ASP A 1101 -44.23 12.40 25.77
N ALA A 1102 -43.11 12.19 25.07
CA ALA A 1102 -41.74 12.40 25.55
C ALA A 1102 -41.11 13.75 25.12
N PHE A 1103 -41.55 14.36 24.02
CA PHE A 1103 -40.95 15.52 23.34
C PHE A 1103 -41.97 16.67 23.16
N PRO A 1104 -42.43 17.32 24.25
CA PRO A 1104 -43.72 18.03 24.31
C PRO A 1104 -43.67 19.47 23.76
N ASP A 1105 -42.81 19.69 22.77
CA ASP A 1105 -42.57 20.92 22.02
C ASP A 1105 -42.25 20.63 20.53
N ASP A 1106 -42.13 19.37 20.08
CA ASP A 1106 -41.94 18.97 18.67
C ASP A 1106 -43.06 18.01 18.21
N PRO A 1107 -43.91 18.40 17.23
CA PRO A 1107 -45.05 17.59 16.79
C PRO A 1107 -44.69 16.34 15.96
N ASN A 1108 -43.41 16.11 15.64
CA ASN A 1108 -42.97 14.92 14.91
C ASN A 1108 -42.45 13.82 15.85
N GLU A 1109 -41.90 14.18 17.01
CA GLU A 1109 -41.37 13.22 17.98
C GLU A 1109 -42.33 12.94 19.14
N TRP A 1110 -42.21 11.78 19.79
CA TRP A 1110 -43.13 11.40 20.87
C TRP A 1110 -42.66 10.31 21.83
N ALA A 1111 -41.54 9.65 21.54
CA ALA A 1111 -40.96 8.57 22.34
C ALA A 1111 -39.44 8.61 22.23
N ASP A 1112 -38.82 8.07 23.28
CA ASP A 1112 -37.39 7.91 23.56
C ASP A 1112 -37.32 6.49 24.16
N ASN A 1113 -36.83 5.52 23.38
CA ASN A 1113 -37.04 4.09 23.67
C ASN A 1113 -35.86 3.43 24.41
N ASP A 1114 -34.62 3.91 24.25
CA ASP A 1114 -33.41 3.41 24.93
C ASP A 1114 -33.10 4.14 26.27
N GLU A 1115 -33.64 5.36 26.48
CA GLU A 1115 -33.35 6.32 27.56
C GLU A 1115 -32.11 7.28 27.30
N ASP A 1116 -31.66 7.53 26.06
CA ASP A 1116 -30.58 8.46 25.63
C ASP A 1116 -30.99 9.95 25.62
N GLY A 1117 -32.05 10.30 24.88
CA GLY A 1117 -32.51 11.69 24.70
C GLY A 1117 -32.73 12.16 23.25
N ILE A 1118 -32.38 11.38 22.23
CA ILE A 1118 -32.92 11.48 20.86
C ILE A 1118 -34.33 10.83 20.81
N GLY A 1119 -35.12 11.07 19.76
CA GLY A 1119 -36.50 10.57 19.61
C GLY A 1119 -36.68 9.55 18.49
N ASP A 1120 -37.63 8.62 18.68
CA ASP A 1120 -37.91 7.42 17.85
C ASP A 1120 -38.21 7.66 16.33
N ASN A 1121 -38.15 8.89 15.80
CA ASN A 1121 -38.19 9.15 14.33
C ASN A 1121 -36.99 9.99 13.82
N ALA A 1122 -36.05 10.32 14.70
CA ALA A 1122 -34.81 11.05 14.41
C ALA A 1122 -33.55 10.27 14.82
N ASP A 1123 -33.69 9.25 15.67
CA ASP A 1123 -32.67 8.22 15.87
C ASP A 1123 -32.58 7.27 14.66
N GLN A 1124 -31.60 6.38 14.67
CA GLN A 1124 -31.41 5.30 13.71
C GLN A 1124 -31.10 3.94 14.38
N ASP A 1125 -30.99 3.87 15.71
CA ASP A 1125 -30.83 2.64 16.52
C ASP A 1125 -31.73 2.79 17.77
N ASP A 1126 -33.05 2.64 17.58
CA ASP A 1126 -34.12 2.96 18.56
C ASP A 1126 -33.94 2.29 19.94
N ASP A 1127 -33.14 1.23 20.06
CA ASP A 1127 -32.85 0.57 21.35
C ASP A 1127 -31.36 0.57 21.76
N ASN A 1128 -30.53 1.27 20.99
CA ASN A 1128 -29.13 1.62 21.21
C ASN A 1128 -28.26 0.40 21.56
N ASP A 1129 -28.39 -0.64 20.73
CA ASP A 1129 -27.71 -1.92 20.92
C ASP A 1129 -26.64 -2.22 19.85
N GLY A 1130 -26.49 -1.33 18.86
CA GLY A 1130 -25.45 -1.35 17.83
C GLY A 1130 -25.91 -1.98 16.51
N VAL A 1131 -27.20 -1.86 16.17
CA VAL A 1131 -27.83 -2.34 14.93
C VAL A 1131 -28.95 -1.38 14.56
N SER A 1132 -28.86 -0.75 13.38
CA SER A 1132 -29.85 0.26 13.00
C SER A 1132 -31.24 -0.28 12.64
N ASP A 1133 -32.27 0.54 12.83
CA ASP A 1133 -33.69 0.16 12.68
C ASP A 1133 -34.01 -0.36 11.28
N LYS A 1134 -33.34 0.20 10.26
CA LYS A 1134 -33.44 -0.24 8.87
C LYS A 1134 -32.93 -1.68 8.69
N VAL A 1135 -31.82 -2.04 9.35
CA VAL A 1135 -31.26 -3.40 9.34
C VAL A 1135 -32.17 -4.36 10.12
N GLU A 1136 -32.81 -3.90 11.18
CA GLU A 1136 -33.82 -4.66 11.94
C GLU A 1136 -35.13 -4.88 11.15
N GLU A 1137 -35.67 -3.87 10.46
CA GLU A 1137 -36.89 -4.01 9.63
C GLU A 1137 -36.65 -4.97 8.44
N ASP A 1138 -35.50 -4.84 7.76
CA ASP A 1138 -35.11 -5.75 6.66
C ASP A 1138 -34.81 -7.19 7.16
N ALA A 1139 -34.28 -7.35 8.37
CA ALA A 1139 -34.13 -8.65 9.02
C ALA A 1139 -35.46 -9.25 9.52
N GLY A 1140 -36.45 -8.38 9.79
CA GLY A 1140 -37.74 -8.73 10.39
C GLY A 1140 -37.67 -8.98 11.91
N THR A 1141 -36.78 -8.27 12.61
CA THR A 1141 -36.68 -8.20 14.07
C THR A 1141 -37.54 -7.05 14.63
N ASP A 1142 -37.25 -6.49 15.82
CA ASP A 1142 -38.18 -5.60 16.56
C ASP A 1142 -37.38 -4.47 17.20
N SER A 1143 -37.07 -3.41 16.43
CA SER A 1143 -36.14 -2.29 16.73
C SER A 1143 -36.38 -1.54 18.03
N PHE A 1144 -37.46 -1.85 18.75
CA PHE A 1144 -37.77 -1.32 20.06
C PHE A 1144 -37.40 -2.29 21.20
N SER A 1145 -36.42 -3.18 21.00
CA SER A 1145 -36.10 -4.31 21.89
C SER A 1145 -34.67 -4.88 21.72
N SER A 1146 -33.70 -4.31 22.45
CA SER A 1146 -32.25 -4.64 22.59
C SER A 1146 -31.88 -6.04 23.12
N ALA A 1147 -32.69 -7.02 22.75
CA ALA A 1147 -32.66 -8.42 23.10
C ALA A 1147 -33.20 -9.33 21.99
N ASP A 1148 -33.69 -8.79 20.86
CA ASP A 1148 -34.22 -9.55 19.71
C ASP A 1148 -33.46 -9.29 18.38
N LYS A 1149 -32.26 -8.65 18.44
CA LYS A 1149 -31.24 -8.46 17.38
C LYS A 1149 -31.27 -9.47 16.23
N PRO A 1150 -30.93 -9.10 14.98
CA PRO A 1150 -30.68 -10.06 13.92
C PRO A 1150 -29.54 -11.00 14.31
N PHE A 1151 -29.87 -12.27 14.55
CA PHE A 1151 -28.85 -13.28 14.80
C PHE A 1151 -27.99 -13.44 13.53
N ALA A 1152 -26.73 -13.01 13.60
CA ALA A 1152 -25.71 -13.15 12.57
C ALA A 1152 -25.34 -14.63 12.34
N GLY A 1153 -26.26 -15.37 11.71
CA GLY A 1153 -26.03 -16.70 11.21
C GLY A 1153 -25.35 -16.62 9.84
N VAL A 1154 -24.14 -17.16 9.74
CA VAL A 1154 -23.37 -17.21 8.49
C VAL A 1154 -24.24 -17.78 7.37
N THR A 1155 -24.50 -16.94 6.37
CA THR A 1155 -25.07 -17.36 5.09
C THR A 1155 -23.89 -17.79 4.23
N LEU A 1156 -23.80 -19.08 3.88
CA LEU A 1156 -22.82 -19.52 2.88
C LEU A 1156 -23.29 -18.98 1.51
N PRO A 1157 -22.57 -18.06 0.85
CA PRO A 1157 -23.09 -17.32 -0.32
C PRO A 1157 -23.52 -18.29 -1.43
N VAL A 1158 -22.64 -19.25 -1.72
CA VAL A 1158 -22.82 -20.34 -2.70
C VAL A 1158 -24.12 -21.15 -2.52
N LEU A 1159 -24.74 -21.16 -1.33
CA LEU A 1159 -25.89 -22.02 -1.02
C LEU A 1159 -27.18 -21.32 -0.64
N ASP A 1160 -27.14 -20.09 -0.11
CA ASP A 1160 -28.35 -19.36 0.31
C ASP A 1160 -29.20 -20.18 1.31
N VAL A 1161 -28.51 -20.74 2.32
CA VAL A 1161 -29.10 -21.51 3.43
C VAL A 1161 -28.63 -20.91 4.75
N LYS A 1162 -29.48 -20.10 5.39
CA LYS A 1162 -29.17 -19.48 6.70
C LYS A 1162 -28.89 -20.56 7.76
N LEU A 1163 -27.66 -20.59 8.27
CA LEU A 1163 -27.25 -21.47 9.37
C LEU A 1163 -27.69 -20.88 10.71
N GLN A 1164 -28.18 -21.72 11.63
CA GLN A 1164 -28.59 -21.28 12.96
C GLN A 1164 -27.51 -21.60 14.00
N GLU A 1165 -27.52 -20.89 15.14
CA GLU A 1165 -26.65 -21.05 16.32
C GLU A 1165 -26.25 -22.51 16.63
N TRP A 1166 -27.20 -23.45 16.55
CA TRP A 1166 -26.99 -24.87 16.87
C TRP A 1166 -26.37 -25.70 15.73
N ASP A 1167 -26.37 -25.21 14.48
CA ASP A 1167 -25.65 -25.85 13.37
C ASP A 1167 -24.16 -25.50 13.44
N LEU A 1168 -23.78 -24.27 13.78
CA LEU A 1168 -22.37 -23.87 14.01
C LEU A 1168 -21.73 -24.71 15.13
N ILE A 1169 -22.41 -24.82 16.28
CA ILE A 1169 -22.02 -25.70 17.40
C ILE A 1169 -21.92 -27.19 16.98
N THR A 1170 -22.61 -27.60 15.92
CA THR A 1170 -22.58 -28.98 15.38
C THR A 1170 -21.36 -29.24 14.49
N ILE A 1171 -20.71 -28.19 13.95
CA ILE A 1171 -19.49 -28.27 13.15
C ILE A 1171 -18.26 -28.31 14.07
N GLY A 1172 -18.09 -27.30 14.94
CA GLY A 1172 -16.85 -27.13 15.73
C GLY A 1172 -16.60 -28.11 16.89
N ILE A 1173 -17.58 -28.92 17.32
CA ILE A 1173 -17.44 -29.76 18.54
C ILE A 1173 -17.75 -31.25 18.26
N GLY A 1174 -16.72 -31.98 17.81
CA GLY A 1174 -16.77 -33.42 17.51
C GLY A 1174 -16.91 -34.35 18.73
N GLY A 1175 -18.07 -34.34 19.42
CA GLY A 1175 -18.30 -35.15 20.64
C GLY A 1175 -19.71 -35.75 20.79
N PRO A 1176 -19.88 -37.07 21.02
CA PRO A 1176 -21.20 -37.72 20.91
C PRO A 1176 -22.08 -37.57 22.17
N SER A 1177 -23.22 -36.89 22.02
CA SER A 1177 -24.32 -36.91 23.00
C SER A 1177 -25.66 -37.29 22.36
N ALA A 1178 -26.62 -37.81 23.14
CA ALA A 1178 -27.93 -38.20 22.61
C ALA A 1178 -28.85 -36.99 22.26
N LEU A 1179 -28.41 -35.76 22.55
CA LEU A 1179 -29.08 -34.52 22.13
C LEU A 1179 -28.76 -34.18 20.67
N TYR A 1180 -27.52 -34.41 20.22
CA TYR A 1180 -27.07 -34.28 18.83
C TYR A 1180 -28.03 -34.98 17.85
N LEU A 1181 -28.35 -36.27 18.11
CA LEU A 1181 -29.28 -37.06 17.29
C LEU A 1181 -30.76 -36.68 17.46
N ALA A 1182 -31.12 -35.81 18.40
CA ALA A 1182 -32.48 -35.30 18.57
C ALA A 1182 -32.67 -33.97 17.84
N PHE A 1183 -31.71 -33.04 17.95
CA PHE A 1183 -31.74 -31.73 17.30
C PHE A 1183 -31.44 -31.82 15.80
N THR A 1184 -30.42 -32.58 15.37
CA THR A 1184 -30.14 -32.79 13.93
C THR A 1184 -31.26 -33.53 13.20
N PHE A 1185 -32.21 -34.17 13.91
CA PHE A 1185 -33.43 -34.74 13.31
C PHE A 1185 -34.60 -33.75 13.25
N LEU A 1186 -34.48 -32.58 13.88
CA LEU A 1186 -35.44 -31.48 13.78
C LEU A 1186 -35.00 -30.48 12.71
N SER A 1187 -33.77 -29.97 12.76
CA SER A 1187 -33.25 -29.00 11.77
C SER A 1187 -33.25 -29.57 10.35
N ARG A 1188 -32.69 -30.77 10.13
CA ARG A 1188 -32.69 -31.44 8.82
C ARG A 1188 -34.08 -31.63 8.22
N ASN A 1189 -35.11 -31.85 9.05
CA ASN A 1189 -36.48 -32.02 8.55
C ASN A 1189 -37.13 -30.68 8.18
N ARG A 1190 -36.79 -29.58 8.87
CA ARG A 1190 -37.23 -28.23 8.53
C ARG A 1190 -36.62 -27.76 7.20
N ARG A 1191 -35.29 -27.84 7.04
CA ARG A 1191 -34.60 -27.55 5.76
C ARG A 1191 -35.16 -28.35 4.58
N THR A 1192 -35.58 -29.60 4.82
CA THR A 1192 -36.22 -30.44 3.78
C THR A 1192 -37.63 -29.98 3.43
N GLU A 1193 -38.37 -29.34 4.33
CA GLU A 1193 -39.71 -28.81 4.05
C GLU A 1193 -39.64 -27.45 3.32
N GLU A 1194 -38.61 -26.65 3.58
CA GLU A 1194 -38.29 -25.41 2.83
C GLU A 1194 -37.90 -25.73 1.36
N PHE A 1195 -36.96 -26.64 1.10
CA PHE A 1195 -36.68 -27.10 -0.28
C PHE A 1195 -37.89 -27.79 -0.95
N GLU A 1196 -38.74 -28.51 -0.22
CA GLU A 1196 -39.96 -29.11 -0.78
C GLU A 1196 -40.99 -28.05 -1.20
N GLN A 1197 -40.99 -26.86 -0.58
CA GLN A 1197 -41.82 -25.73 -0.98
C GLN A 1197 -41.27 -25.04 -2.23
N LEU A 1198 -39.97 -24.74 -2.29
CA LEU A 1198 -39.33 -24.13 -3.46
C LEU A 1198 -39.55 -24.96 -4.75
N ILE A 1199 -39.35 -26.29 -4.68
CA ILE A 1199 -39.63 -27.22 -5.80
C ILE A 1199 -41.11 -27.21 -6.22
N HIS A 1200 -42.03 -26.86 -5.31
CA HIS A 1200 -43.46 -26.76 -5.60
C HIS A 1200 -43.88 -25.42 -6.20
N GLU A 1201 -43.16 -24.34 -5.89
CA GLU A 1201 -43.44 -22.99 -6.37
C GLU A 1201 -42.76 -22.70 -7.72
N ALA A 1202 -41.57 -23.27 -7.96
CA ALA A 1202 -40.82 -23.18 -9.21
C ALA A 1202 -41.67 -23.36 -10.47
N GLN A 1203 -41.56 -22.45 -11.45
CA GLN A 1203 -42.41 -22.32 -12.63
C GLN A 1203 -41.71 -22.73 -13.94
N THR A 1204 -40.38 -22.73 -13.99
CA THR A 1204 -39.58 -23.20 -15.15
C THR A 1204 -38.73 -24.44 -14.83
N GLU A 1205 -38.21 -25.10 -15.87
CA GLU A 1205 -37.23 -26.17 -15.70
C GLU A 1205 -35.88 -25.63 -15.17
N LEU A 1206 -35.53 -24.39 -15.51
CA LEU A 1206 -34.28 -23.74 -15.09
C LEU A 1206 -34.26 -23.51 -13.57
N GLU A 1207 -35.33 -22.93 -13.00
CA GLU A 1207 -35.52 -22.85 -11.54
C GLU A 1207 -35.40 -24.23 -10.86
N LEU A 1208 -35.95 -25.28 -11.48
CA LEU A 1208 -35.83 -26.66 -10.98
C LEU A 1208 -34.44 -27.28 -11.11
N ARG A 1209 -33.50 -26.67 -11.86
CA ARG A 1209 -32.08 -27.06 -11.85
C ARG A 1209 -31.36 -26.34 -10.72
N VAL A 1210 -31.47 -25.02 -10.63
CA VAL A 1210 -30.88 -24.19 -9.56
C VAL A 1210 -31.28 -24.69 -8.16
N ILE A 1211 -32.57 -24.96 -7.93
CA ILE A 1211 -33.07 -25.47 -6.65
C ILE A 1211 -32.55 -26.89 -6.33
N SER A 1212 -32.20 -27.69 -7.36
CA SER A 1212 -31.61 -29.01 -7.13
C SER A 1212 -30.18 -28.91 -6.66
N ASP A 1213 -29.38 -28.09 -7.34
CA ASP A 1213 -27.98 -27.93 -7.01
C ASP A 1213 -27.80 -27.41 -5.58
N LYS A 1214 -28.57 -26.38 -5.18
CA LYS A 1214 -28.66 -25.90 -3.80
C LYS A 1214 -28.97 -27.03 -2.79
N TYR A 1215 -29.86 -28.00 -3.09
CA TYR A 1215 -30.12 -29.14 -2.18
C TYR A 1215 -29.14 -30.32 -2.30
N GLU A 1216 -28.42 -30.45 -3.41
CA GLU A 1216 -27.42 -31.49 -3.64
C GLU A 1216 -26.09 -31.11 -2.94
N ARG A 1217 -25.66 -29.85 -3.07
CA ARG A 1217 -24.57 -29.29 -2.25
C ARG A 1217 -24.91 -29.34 -0.74
N ALA A 1218 -26.14 -29.01 -0.35
CA ALA A 1218 -26.61 -29.18 1.04
C ALA A 1218 -26.70 -30.66 1.52
N MET A 1219 -26.65 -31.64 0.62
CA MET A 1219 -26.43 -33.06 0.98
C MET A 1219 -24.95 -33.37 1.19
N GLN A 1220 -24.05 -32.83 0.37
CA GLN A 1220 -22.59 -33.00 0.49
C GLN A 1220 -22.10 -32.46 1.86
N MET A 1221 -22.49 -31.23 2.20
CA MET A 1221 -22.26 -30.61 3.52
C MET A 1221 -23.06 -31.25 4.67
N ARG A 1222 -23.82 -32.33 4.41
CA ARG A 1222 -24.61 -33.10 5.39
C ARG A 1222 -25.70 -32.27 6.10
N LEU A 1223 -26.01 -31.06 5.63
CA LEU A 1223 -27.02 -30.14 6.18
C LEU A 1223 -28.45 -30.68 6.03
N ILE A 1224 -28.68 -31.57 5.05
CA ILE A 1224 -29.80 -32.52 4.99
C ILE A 1224 -29.30 -33.97 4.85
N GLY A 1225 -30.17 -34.95 5.11
CA GLY A 1225 -29.80 -36.37 5.05
C GLY A 1225 -30.04 -36.99 3.67
N THR A 1226 -29.26 -38.02 3.29
CA THR A 1226 -29.46 -38.76 2.02
C THR A 1226 -30.86 -39.37 1.87
N HIS A 1227 -31.53 -39.67 2.98
CA HIS A 1227 -32.92 -40.13 2.98
C HIS A 1227 -33.95 -39.01 2.70
N GLN A 1228 -33.56 -37.75 2.92
CA GLN A 1228 -34.31 -36.53 2.64
C GLN A 1228 -34.06 -36.03 1.21
N GLY A 1229 -32.82 -36.03 0.70
CA GLY A 1229 -32.56 -35.75 -0.72
C GLY A 1229 -33.29 -36.74 -1.65
N LEU A 1230 -33.27 -38.04 -1.33
CA LEU A 1230 -34.09 -39.07 -2.03
C LEU A 1230 -35.63 -38.89 -1.89
N ARG A 1231 -36.10 -37.92 -1.09
CA ARG A 1231 -37.49 -37.43 -1.08
C ARG A 1231 -37.62 -36.23 -2.03
N LEU A 1232 -36.75 -35.22 -1.92
CA LEU A 1232 -36.73 -34.01 -2.77
C LEU A 1232 -36.61 -34.37 -4.26
N GLU A 1233 -35.66 -35.24 -4.63
CA GLU A 1233 -35.49 -35.78 -5.98
C GLU A 1233 -36.78 -36.34 -6.59
N ARG A 1234 -37.54 -37.09 -5.79
CA ARG A 1234 -38.82 -37.68 -6.22
C ARG A 1234 -39.91 -36.61 -6.37
N ILE A 1235 -39.71 -35.40 -5.88
CA ILE A 1235 -40.64 -34.28 -5.97
C ILE A 1235 -40.24 -33.36 -7.13
N ARG A 1236 -38.94 -33.03 -7.27
CA ARG A 1236 -38.35 -32.33 -8.42
C ARG A 1236 -38.75 -32.98 -9.74
N SER A 1237 -38.45 -34.26 -9.92
CA SER A 1237 -38.81 -34.99 -11.15
C SER A 1237 -40.32 -35.11 -11.39
N LYS A 1238 -41.16 -34.88 -10.36
CA LYS A 1238 -42.62 -34.76 -10.55
C LYS A 1238 -43.08 -33.35 -10.96
N ARG A 1239 -42.35 -32.28 -10.63
CA ARG A 1239 -42.64 -30.91 -11.08
C ARG A 1239 -42.16 -30.72 -12.53
N GLU A 1240 -40.96 -31.16 -12.83
CA GLU A 1240 -40.37 -31.29 -14.17
C GLU A 1240 -41.36 -31.91 -15.19
N ASN A 1241 -41.87 -33.11 -14.89
CA ASN A 1241 -42.88 -33.83 -15.69
C ASN A 1241 -44.25 -33.11 -15.81
N ILE A 1242 -44.49 -32.04 -15.05
CA ILE A 1242 -45.69 -31.19 -15.16
C ILE A 1242 -45.39 -29.97 -16.04
N LEU A 1243 -44.24 -29.32 -15.87
CA LEU A 1243 -43.83 -28.17 -16.68
C LEU A 1243 -43.64 -28.54 -18.15
N GLU A 1244 -43.00 -29.69 -18.44
CA GLU A 1244 -42.90 -30.24 -19.81
C GLU A 1244 -44.29 -30.39 -20.47
N TYR A 1245 -45.30 -30.79 -19.69
CA TYR A 1245 -46.67 -30.94 -20.18
C TYR A 1245 -47.36 -29.58 -20.44
N GLU A 1246 -47.15 -28.61 -19.56
CA GLU A 1246 -47.77 -27.28 -19.65
C GLU A 1246 -47.17 -26.45 -20.81
N MET A 1247 -45.85 -26.50 -21.01
CA MET A 1247 -45.16 -25.90 -22.17
C MET A 1247 -45.69 -26.49 -23.50
N VAL A 1248 -45.88 -27.81 -23.57
CA VAL A 1248 -46.44 -28.47 -24.77
C VAL A 1248 -47.89 -28.03 -25.02
N GLU A 1249 -48.70 -27.78 -23.98
CA GLU A 1249 -50.08 -27.30 -24.16
C GLU A 1249 -50.14 -25.82 -24.59
N GLN A 1250 -49.22 -24.96 -24.10
CA GLN A 1250 -49.02 -23.59 -24.61
C GLN A 1250 -48.60 -23.57 -26.09
N HIS A 1251 -47.52 -24.27 -26.46
CA HIS A 1251 -46.99 -24.27 -27.83
C HIS A 1251 -48.03 -24.74 -28.87
N ASN A 1252 -48.86 -25.73 -28.53
CA ASN A 1252 -49.96 -26.16 -29.39
C ASN A 1252 -51.06 -25.08 -29.60
N SER A 1253 -51.20 -24.12 -28.68
CA SER A 1253 -52.19 -23.04 -28.78
C SER A 1253 -51.73 -21.89 -29.70
N GLU A 1254 -50.43 -21.62 -29.77
CA GLU A 1254 -49.86 -20.55 -30.59
C GLU A 1254 -49.79 -20.94 -32.07
N VAL A 1255 -49.43 -22.20 -32.33
CA VAL A 1255 -49.36 -22.79 -33.69
C VAL A 1255 -50.72 -22.77 -34.42
N GLU A 1256 -51.87 -22.72 -33.73
CA GLU A 1256 -53.18 -22.53 -34.37
C GLU A 1256 -53.47 -21.07 -34.82
N ASN A 1257 -52.72 -20.07 -34.35
CA ASN A 1257 -53.09 -18.65 -34.52
C ASN A 1257 -52.32 -17.87 -35.62
N GLN A 1258 -51.17 -18.37 -36.10
CA GLN A 1258 -50.30 -17.66 -37.07
C GLN A 1258 -50.85 -17.62 -38.53
N PRO A 1259 -51.05 -16.43 -39.15
CA PRO A 1259 -51.67 -16.31 -40.48
C PRO A 1259 -50.68 -16.36 -41.66
N LYS A 1260 -50.76 -17.39 -42.49
CA LYS A 1260 -49.86 -17.60 -43.65
C LYS A 1260 -49.94 -16.48 -44.70
N GLN A 1261 -48.82 -15.80 -44.95
CA GLN A 1261 -48.57 -14.98 -46.15
C GLN A 1261 -47.32 -15.46 -46.92
N VAL A 1262 -47.18 -15.00 -48.17
CA VAL A 1262 -46.17 -15.48 -49.14
C VAL A 1262 -45.77 -14.35 -50.10
N VAL A 1263 -44.50 -13.97 -50.12
CA VAL A 1263 -43.82 -13.13 -51.12
C VAL A 1263 -42.32 -13.55 -51.20
N PRO A 1264 -41.55 -13.16 -52.25
CA PRO A 1264 -40.59 -14.10 -52.85
C PRO A 1264 -39.10 -13.70 -52.76
N LEU A 1265 -38.24 -14.69 -53.01
CA LEU A 1265 -36.80 -14.56 -53.21
C LEU A 1265 -36.43 -13.75 -54.46
N SER A 1266 -35.28 -13.08 -54.39
CA SER A 1266 -34.44 -12.63 -55.51
C SER A 1266 -33.07 -13.29 -55.41
N ASN A 1267 -32.50 -13.69 -56.55
CA ASN A 1267 -31.22 -14.42 -56.65
C ASN A 1267 -30.02 -13.47 -56.85
N GLU A 1268 -28.84 -14.09 -56.75
CA GLU A 1268 -27.47 -13.70 -57.14
C GLU A 1268 -26.62 -13.52 -55.87
N GLU A 1269 -26.16 -14.64 -55.27
CA GLU A 1269 -24.97 -15.46 -55.65
C GLU A 1269 -23.67 -14.81 -55.14
N GLU A 1270 -22.78 -15.51 -54.42
CA GLU A 1270 -22.69 -16.97 -54.16
C GLU A 1270 -22.67 -17.29 -52.66
#